data_AF-A0A976QT27-F1
#
_entry.id   AF-A0A976QT27-F1
#
_cell.length_a   1.000
_cell.length_b   1.000
_cell.length_c   1.000
_cell.angle_alpha   90.00
_cell.angle_beta   90.00
_cell.angle_gamma   90.00
#
_symmetry.space_group_name_H-M   'P 1'
#
loop_
_entity.id
_entity.type
_entity.pdbx_description
1 polymer ?
#
loop_
_entity_poly.entity_id
_entity_poly.type
_entity_poly.pdbx_seq_one_letter_code
_entity_poly.pdbx_strand_id
1 'polypeptide(L)'
;MTHSKFRETVLNRSTVKLSELEEMNANTKTIGMSSGAGYEIDDSLVTKLREEYKKLEADIDSTVDNIYYQVGQNTFYVYLYDDLRVLMICYNNKAYTRYFLGKKTSRWKLVDGIERCICKSNLGLQDTSYKTLVKSLNVLALTFRLIRPEELAEKEESEKLITIDVSREGPTIYNSSKVSVKNVAVYENCNIFRYYSHIPAKEESLNISSLTTVTSQGKTKKFKEQLVDFKSANVYFVMNATKKPIILEIVLGDYTRKYYKDLDKVSELEIISESRDITSSNLAEKLIEESERINRTLIYQIDKTINDTKNSDNYGHGNSITVRKEPKKNSGFTSYTHTSGSSAKKSYILFQKKQLVGRSNTRPEVLKGVQDESYSYIKVYSFDNDRSFPLFVELNDSKTNSYYSHKNDESGSYWKKESSGLDEVDAKLKLDALYYNLKASVIIEIDRGLTTTRTNNLTYPIKLIDNKIKAPGKSIESYNSRNELSSKKNITVSGYSKISETKAKQYSGFYYVKHEIKGSDLTTDDKKDIGGFRLFFSQIVFGGPLELKLYKRNTHGILQESDRVYLYYTFRTGQESIFYVYYYGEYAIPLSVCYNSKVYKRRDDKGTEWVCAKEASCFDTSNILNLIKNVYQGMRKKFILVNSGREENIKTSTQKFGKSVGTFVRFTYEPNKQKSPSGPYKLPISTLIKGIADNTVLNKLLDTLNDQRFDKVTKYTNGSKPLLFEFVSDATKITFVRKDELKYWLSETIQNPETQIESIDSNVKETNVYVVDDTTTKFNDNITSVLKKNQPTTGFNKYLHTPQQKTLKKSLFLYNGAKLMKKGDKGSLEELNEINETSYDTVTVYFGTKAKSGNNFHPLILELNKSAHNPKTHYRLRLKDSSYYWENLTIRSQDPGNKQLINRLKETELDLVESLVILMDRRMPTYGNNQIVKAVTGLSPFKEIKSAPTGADIRVNNVTETEAKCFRDNGYMLYEHNITSSLEEGKNYALRFFIFAEDSSETYKEINLYSSDEDLDTLYFDTRGGDEKRKVYVYFYCEDPRPLLVCYSGSAFMPKGSDSYFEKWFKADKIKRCQCQADHDDPILISTLSEVVKFLNVVQLHKRPAIRFQEKEKPNTLDGPDRNGLEYKSPEPLSSVSVYYNLYDTGHKYPFLVVLKFKNGKNTEDFYKLKGKDAKEWEKMDEDSDKDILTKLRKDDTFENGLYDLRKNLEINFDKDNITPLFKADECTEDNVDWVAIGAGGGGGLVGVGTIVTISVFVSKKLAVTAATTVAAAAAAAAA
;
A
#
# COMPACT_ATOMS: atom_id res chain seq x y z
N MET A 1 53.47 38.83 -7.54
CA MET A 1 53.81 40.01 -6.71
C MET A 1 55.01 39.63 -5.87
N THR A 2 56.16 40.31 -5.98
CA THR A 2 57.31 40.07 -5.09
C THR A 2 57.01 40.61 -3.68
N HIS A 3 57.56 39.98 -2.63
CA HIS A 3 57.35 40.36 -1.22
C HIS A 3 57.58 41.85 -0.93
N SER A 4 58.53 42.52 -1.61
CA SER A 4 58.76 43.96 -1.43
C SER A 4 57.58 44.82 -1.89
N LYS A 5 56.91 44.48 -3.00
CA LYS A 5 55.78 45.23 -3.56
C LYS A 5 54.50 45.04 -2.75
N PHE A 6 54.32 43.88 -2.10
CA PHE A 6 53.25 43.64 -1.13
C PHE A 6 53.42 44.47 0.14
N ARG A 7 54.64 44.50 0.70
CA ARG A 7 54.99 45.28 1.89
C ARG A 7 54.77 46.78 1.69
N GLU A 8 55.16 47.30 0.53
CA GLU A 8 55.03 48.73 0.19
C GLU A 8 53.56 49.16 -0.01
N THR A 9 52.73 48.29 -0.62
CA THR A 9 51.31 48.57 -0.87
C THR A 9 50.48 48.56 0.43
N VAL A 10 50.77 47.64 1.35
CA VAL A 10 50.06 47.51 2.64
C VAL A 10 50.45 48.64 3.61
N LEU A 11 51.72 49.04 3.66
CA LEU A 11 52.17 50.13 4.53
C LEU A 11 51.68 51.51 4.06
N ASN A 12 51.58 51.75 2.75
CA ASN A 12 51.17 53.06 2.21
C ASN A 12 49.67 53.19 1.88
N ARG A 13 48.84 52.16 2.14
CA ARG A 13 47.37 52.15 1.92
C ARG A 13 46.91 52.65 0.54
N SER A 14 47.63 52.33 -0.53
CA SER A 14 47.25 52.67 -1.90
C SER A 14 46.66 51.48 -2.66
N THR A 15 45.62 51.71 -3.46
CA THR A 15 44.94 50.69 -4.27
C THR A 15 45.69 50.45 -5.58
N VAL A 16 46.14 49.22 -5.84
CA VAL A 16 46.82 48.84 -7.09
C VAL A 16 45.78 48.36 -8.11
N LYS A 17 45.85 48.87 -9.34
CA LYS A 17 44.96 48.43 -10.44
C LYS A 17 45.48 47.13 -11.04
N LEU A 18 44.55 46.23 -11.40
CA LEU A 18 44.84 44.90 -11.92
C LEU A 18 45.74 44.89 -13.17
N SER A 19 45.73 45.98 -13.94
CA SER A 19 46.55 46.19 -15.16
C SER A 19 48.02 46.52 -14.90
N GLU A 20 48.42 46.78 -13.66
CA GLU A 20 49.81 47.13 -13.29
C GLU A 20 50.64 45.90 -12.86
N LEU A 21 50.07 44.70 -12.98
CA LEU A 21 50.76 43.45 -12.79
C LEU A 21 51.46 43.07 -14.12
N GLU A 22 52.79 43.12 -14.16
CA GLU A 22 53.55 42.59 -15.31
C GLU A 22 53.25 41.10 -15.49
N GLU A 23 52.79 40.72 -16.70
CA GLU A 23 52.74 39.33 -17.14
C GLU A 23 54.17 38.76 -17.16
N MET A 24 54.48 37.86 -16.24
CA MET A 24 55.67 37.01 -16.40
C MET A 24 55.32 35.81 -17.26
N ASN A 25 55.90 35.86 -18.46
CA ASN A 25 55.84 34.90 -19.55
C ASN A 25 56.22 33.47 -19.15
N ALA A 26 55.61 32.56 -19.91
CA ALA A 26 55.59 31.11 -19.84
C ALA A 26 56.96 30.42 -19.85
N ASN A 27 56.95 29.14 -19.47
CA ASN A 27 57.51 28.06 -20.30
C ASN A 27 56.87 26.73 -19.88
N THR A 28 55.65 26.45 -20.38
CA THR A 28 55.08 25.12 -20.31
C THR A 28 55.69 24.26 -21.43
N LYS A 29 56.26 23.11 -21.09
CA LYS A 29 56.80 22.15 -22.08
C LYS A 29 55.74 21.08 -22.35
N THR A 30 55.31 20.93 -23.59
CA THR A 30 54.30 19.96 -24.02
C THR A 30 54.97 18.68 -24.54
N ILE A 31 54.56 17.51 -24.07
CA ILE A 31 54.88 16.19 -24.68
C ILE A 31 53.56 15.38 -24.71
N GLY A 32 53.09 14.97 -25.90
CA GLY A 32 51.80 14.29 -26.09
C GLY A 32 51.91 12.76 -26.17
N MET A 33 50.84 11.95 -26.18
CA MET A 33 49.43 12.04 -25.77
C MET A 33 48.87 10.60 -25.80
N SER A 34 47.98 10.25 -24.87
CA SER A 34 46.66 9.67 -25.20
C SER A 34 45.73 9.83 -23.99
N SER A 35 44.78 10.75 -24.11
CA SER A 35 43.84 11.26 -23.08
C SER A 35 44.41 12.25 -22.03
N GLY A 36 45.04 13.34 -22.49
CA GLY A 36 45.32 14.49 -21.62
C GLY A 36 46.35 15.44 -22.21
N ALA A 37 46.04 16.73 -22.25
CA ALA A 37 47.07 17.76 -22.36
C ALA A 37 47.29 18.31 -20.94
N GLY A 38 48.25 17.73 -20.22
CA GLY A 38 48.75 18.28 -18.97
C GLY A 38 49.89 19.25 -19.26
N TYR A 39 49.88 20.40 -18.59
CA TYR A 39 51.04 21.30 -18.52
C TYR A 39 51.74 21.06 -17.18
N GLU A 40 53.04 20.79 -17.20
CA GLU A 40 53.85 20.74 -15.98
C GLU A 40 54.40 22.15 -15.67
N ILE A 41 54.23 22.60 -14.43
CA ILE A 41 54.77 23.87 -13.94
C ILE A 41 56.26 23.63 -13.62
N ASP A 42 57.14 24.46 -14.16
CA ASP A 42 58.60 24.42 -13.91
C ASP A 42 58.91 24.41 -12.39
N ASP A 43 59.70 23.43 -11.95
CA ASP A 43 60.17 23.29 -10.56
C ASP A 43 60.93 24.52 -10.06
N SER A 44 61.48 25.35 -10.95
CA SER A 44 62.10 26.63 -10.57
C SER A 44 61.06 27.66 -10.07
N LEU A 45 59.83 27.63 -10.59
CA LEU A 45 58.72 28.48 -10.16
C LEU A 45 58.14 28.00 -8.82
N VAL A 46 58.02 26.69 -8.64
CA VAL A 46 57.61 26.08 -7.36
C VAL A 46 58.63 26.39 -6.26
N THR A 47 59.92 26.34 -6.58
CA THR A 47 61.00 26.65 -5.63
C THR A 47 60.99 28.13 -5.23
N LYS A 48 60.81 29.05 -6.19
CA LYS A 48 60.68 30.50 -5.89
C LYS A 48 59.43 30.83 -5.07
N LEU A 49 58.29 30.19 -5.34
CA LEU A 49 57.08 30.34 -4.54
C LEU A 49 57.25 29.82 -3.12
N ARG A 50 57.99 28.72 -2.94
CA ARG A 50 58.26 28.11 -1.63
C ARG A 50 59.26 28.94 -0.80
N GLU A 51 60.22 29.61 -1.43
CA GLU A 51 61.11 30.57 -0.75
C GLU A 51 60.39 31.86 -0.32
N GLU A 52 59.51 32.42 -1.16
CA GLU A 52 58.69 33.58 -0.79
C GLU A 52 57.64 33.24 0.27
N TYR A 53 57.11 32.02 0.27
CA TYR A 53 56.25 31.50 1.35
C TYR A 53 57.01 31.35 2.68
N LYS A 54 58.24 30.83 2.67
CA LYS A 54 59.07 30.72 3.90
C LYS A 54 59.44 32.07 4.51
N LYS A 55 59.62 33.12 3.69
CA LYS A 55 59.81 34.50 4.19
C LYS A 55 58.54 35.03 4.87
N LEU A 56 57.36 34.66 4.37
CA LEU A 56 56.07 35.02 4.96
C LEU A 56 55.78 34.23 6.26
N GLU A 57 56.22 32.97 6.34
CA GLU A 57 56.05 32.08 7.49
C GLU A 57 56.94 32.50 8.68
N ALA A 58 58.19 32.92 8.43
CA ALA A 58 59.11 33.41 9.47
C ALA A 58 58.64 34.71 10.16
N ASP A 59 57.91 35.58 9.44
CA ASP A 59 57.30 36.78 10.01
C ASP A 59 56.01 36.50 10.81
N ILE A 60 55.40 35.32 10.64
CA ILE A 60 54.12 34.93 11.27
C ILE A 60 54.34 34.02 12.51
N ASP A 61 55.45 33.27 12.62
CA ASP A 61 55.62 32.16 13.58
C ASP A 61 56.63 32.39 14.75
N SER A 62 56.69 33.61 15.31
CA SER A 62 57.53 33.89 16.51
C SER A 62 56.74 34.17 17.80
N THR A 63 55.43 33.85 17.86
CA THR A 63 54.56 34.33 18.97
C THR A 63 53.66 33.29 19.69
N VAL A 64 53.82 31.97 19.51
CA VAL A 64 52.92 30.95 20.13
C VAL A 64 53.68 29.76 20.79
N ASP A 65 53.26 29.32 21.99
CA ASP A 65 53.84 28.22 22.81
C ASP A 65 52.99 26.92 22.71
N ASN A 66 53.59 25.73 22.53
CA ASN A 66 52.90 24.43 22.29
C ASN A 66 53.05 23.44 23.46
N ILE A 67 51.95 22.82 23.93
CA ILE A 67 51.89 21.94 25.13
C ILE A 67 51.70 20.46 24.74
N TYR A 68 52.47 19.52 25.33
CA TYR A 68 52.42 18.07 25.03
C TYR A 68 52.17 17.20 26.27
N TYR A 69 51.24 16.24 26.18
CA TYR A 69 50.87 15.32 27.28
C TYR A 69 51.85 14.14 27.42
N GLN A 70 52.43 13.94 28.61
CA GLN A 70 53.24 12.74 28.95
C GLN A 70 52.61 11.91 30.08
N VAL A 71 52.41 10.60 29.88
CA VAL A 71 51.71 9.71 30.82
C VAL A 71 52.45 9.62 32.15
N GLY A 72 51.77 9.93 33.26
CA GLY A 72 52.28 9.74 34.63
C GLY A 72 53.05 10.92 35.26
N GLN A 73 53.31 12.02 34.53
CA GLN A 73 54.10 13.16 35.03
C GLN A 73 53.43 14.54 34.91
N ASN A 74 52.14 14.60 34.57
CA ASN A 74 51.44 15.88 34.40
C ASN A 74 50.68 16.30 35.65
N THR A 75 50.91 17.53 36.11
CA THR A 75 50.10 18.20 37.15
C THR A 75 49.36 19.39 36.55
N PHE A 76 48.05 19.47 36.80
CA PHE A 76 47.16 20.46 36.21
C PHE A 76 46.30 21.12 37.29
N TYR A 77 46.31 22.46 37.36
CA TYR A 77 45.56 23.26 38.31
C TYR A 77 44.71 24.30 37.58
N VAL A 78 43.47 24.49 38.02
CA VAL A 78 42.52 25.44 37.43
C VAL A 78 42.01 26.36 38.53
N TYR A 79 42.19 27.68 38.34
CA TYR A 79 41.75 28.70 39.27
C TYR A 79 40.48 29.39 38.74
N LEU A 80 39.43 29.38 39.55
CA LEU A 80 38.08 29.84 39.22
C LEU A 80 37.72 31.09 40.03
N TYR A 81 36.86 31.95 39.47
CA TYR A 81 36.24 33.07 40.18
C TYR A 81 34.72 32.98 40.11
N ASP A 82 34.10 32.97 41.29
CA ASP A 82 32.68 32.72 41.55
C ASP A 82 32.08 31.57 40.72
N ASP A 83 30.94 31.77 40.03
CA ASP A 83 30.16 30.81 39.24
C ASP A 83 30.91 30.19 38.01
N LEU A 84 32.00 29.47 38.31
CA LEU A 84 32.73 28.52 37.45
C LEU A 84 33.49 29.12 36.27
N ARG A 85 33.88 30.40 36.32
CA ARG A 85 34.69 31.02 35.25
C ARG A 85 36.19 30.82 35.47
N VAL A 86 36.86 30.16 34.53
CA VAL A 86 38.31 29.91 34.56
C VAL A 86 39.09 31.21 34.32
N LEU A 87 39.83 31.64 35.34
CA LEU A 87 40.73 32.80 35.28
C LEU A 87 42.13 32.43 34.81
N MET A 88 42.64 31.29 35.27
CA MET A 88 44.00 30.85 35.02
C MET A 88 44.09 29.33 35.02
N ILE A 89 44.87 28.80 34.09
CA ILE A 89 45.21 27.37 33.99
C ILE A 89 46.71 27.25 34.24
N CYS A 90 47.12 26.32 35.09
CA CYS A 90 48.52 25.98 35.25
C CYS A 90 48.79 24.53 34.91
N TYR A 91 49.77 24.30 34.04
CA TYR A 91 50.22 22.99 33.58
C TYR A 91 51.72 22.85 33.82
N ASN A 92 52.13 21.86 34.63
CA ASN A 92 53.55 21.61 34.99
C ASN A 92 54.31 22.89 35.40
N ASN A 93 53.70 23.68 36.30
CA ASN A 93 54.22 24.95 36.84
C ASN A 93 54.33 26.14 35.86
N LYS A 94 53.82 26.03 34.62
CA LYS A 94 53.63 27.17 33.72
C LYS A 94 52.18 27.65 33.75
N ALA A 95 51.97 28.93 34.03
CA ALA A 95 50.65 29.53 34.20
C ALA A 95 50.19 30.30 32.94
N TYR A 96 48.93 30.09 32.55
CA TYR A 96 48.34 30.66 31.34
C TYR A 96 46.99 31.34 31.68
N THR A 97 46.78 32.55 31.14
CA THR A 97 45.53 33.33 31.32
C THR A 97 44.87 33.66 29.99
N ARG A 98 43.57 33.96 29.99
CA ARG A 98 42.81 34.27 28.76
C ARG A 98 43.16 35.66 28.23
N TYR A 99 43.33 35.78 26.91
CA TYR A 99 43.69 37.05 26.27
C TYR A 99 42.53 38.06 26.24
N PHE A 100 41.26 37.63 26.19
CA PHE A 100 40.06 38.47 26.29
C PHE A 100 38.83 37.69 26.79
N LEU A 101 38.13 38.18 27.82
CA LEU A 101 36.88 37.60 28.31
C LEU A 101 35.67 38.30 27.66
N GLY A 102 35.18 37.75 26.53
CA GLY A 102 33.99 38.28 25.85
C GLY A 102 33.76 37.78 24.42
N LYS A 103 34.73 37.10 23.81
CA LYS A 103 34.55 36.41 22.51
C LYS A 103 34.81 34.91 22.67
N LYS A 104 34.06 34.07 21.94
CA LYS A 104 34.31 32.62 21.84
C LYS A 104 35.61 32.36 21.06
N THR A 105 36.76 32.68 21.62
CA THR A 105 38.08 32.32 21.06
C THR A 105 38.93 31.62 22.11
N SER A 106 39.66 30.58 21.69
CA SER A 106 40.35 29.62 22.56
C SER A 106 41.82 29.98 22.85
N ARG A 107 42.21 31.26 22.82
CA ARG A 107 43.62 31.70 22.89
C ARG A 107 44.04 32.13 24.32
N TRP A 108 45.15 31.57 24.79
CA TRP A 108 45.71 31.78 26.14
C TRP A 108 47.14 32.34 26.06
N LYS A 109 47.52 33.18 27.02
CA LYS A 109 48.86 33.81 27.10
C LYS A 109 49.60 33.31 28.34
N LEU A 110 50.88 33.00 28.19
CA LEU A 110 51.78 32.67 29.29
C LEU A 110 51.94 33.88 30.23
N VAL A 111 51.92 33.61 31.54
CA VAL A 111 52.14 34.61 32.58
C VAL A 111 53.57 34.46 33.11
N ASP A 112 54.41 35.45 32.86
CA ASP A 112 55.80 35.46 33.32
C ASP A 112 55.88 35.65 34.85
N GLY A 113 56.80 34.93 35.51
CA GLY A 113 57.12 35.10 36.94
C GLY A 113 56.40 34.16 37.93
N ILE A 114 55.72 33.11 37.46
CA ILE A 114 55.14 32.05 38.30
C ILE A 114 55.94 30.76 38.12
N GLU A 115 56.71 30.36 39.14
CA GLU A 115 57.60 29.19 39.07
C GLU A 115 57.02 27.90 39.69
N ARG A 116 55.96 27.98 40.51
CA ARG A 116 55.27 26.82 41.12
C ARG A 116 53.77 27.08 41.33
N CYS A 117 52.93 26.07 41.07
CA CYS A 117 51.46 26.19 41.06
C CYS A 117 50.70 25.49 42.21
N ILE A 118 51.37 25.13 43.31
CA ILE A 118 50.74 24.50 44.49
C ILE A 118 51.13 25.25 45.76
N CYS A 119 50.18 25.46 46.67
CA CYS A 119 50.43 25.75 48.09
C CYS A 119 50.58 24.43 48.86
N LYS A 120 51.77 24.11 49.41
CA LYS A 120 51.88 23.07 50.44
C LYS A 120 51.42 23.66 51.78
N SER A 121 50.48 22.98 52.42
CA SER A 121 49.94 23.31 53.74
C SER A 121 50.99 23.08 54.83
N ASN A 122 51.85 24.07 55.08
CA ASN A 122 52.32 24.49 56.40
C ASN A 122 53.45 25.53 56.32
N LEU A 123 53.22 26.65 57.02
CA LEU A 123 54.17 27.59 57.65
C LEU A 123 55.06 28.53 56.80
N GLY A 124 55.06 29.81 57.21
CA GLY A 124 56.21 30.73 57.12
C GLY A 124 56.07 31.90 56.15
N LEU A 125 55.69 33.08 56.67
CA LEU A 125 55.80 34.38 55.99
C LEU A 125 57.28 34.71 55.68
N GLN A 126 57.88 34.20 54.60
CA GLN A 126 59.09 34.75 53.93
C GLN A 126 59.42 34.09 52.56
N ASP A 127 58.43 33.57 51.81
CA ASP A 127 58.69 33.08 50.44
C ASP A 127 58.19 34.08 49.38
N THR A 128 59.11 34.59 48.56
CA THR A 128 58.88 35.56 47.47
C THR A 128 57.85 35.09 46.46
N SER A 129 57.68 33.77 46.31
CA SER A 129 56.76 33.18 45.33
C SER A 129 55.28 33.37 45.69
N TYR A 130 54.93 33.40 46.99
CA TYR A 130 53.55 33.63 47.46
C TYR A 130 53.11 35.10 47.29
N LYS A 131 54.00 36.05 47.59
CA LYS A 131 53.74 37.48 47.35
C LYS A 131 53.58 37.77 45.85
N THR A 132 54.37 37.14 44.98
CA THR A 132 54.26 37.35 43.53
C THR A 132 52.97 36.77 42.95
N LEU A 133 52.52 35.59 43.41
CA LEU A 133 51.24 35.01 42.96
C LEU A 133 50.02 35.84 43.37
N VAL A 134 49.97 36.31 44.62
CA VAL A 134 48.86 37.16 45.13
C VAL A 134 48.88 38.55 44.48
N LYS A 135 50.06 39.12 44.26
CA LYS A 135 50.21 40.42 43.58
C LYS A 135 49.83 40.34 42.10
N SER A 136 50.14 39.24 41.41
CA SER A 136 49.72 38.99 40.03
C SER A 136 48.22 38.71 39.90
N LEU A 137 47.59 38.01 40.85
CA LEU A 137 46.13 37.83 40.90
C LEU A 137 45.40 39.16 41.17
N ASN A 138 45.92 40.00 42.08
CA ASN A 138 45.37 41.33 42.34
C ASN A 138 45.61 42.31 41.19
N VAL A 139 46.75 42.25 40.50
CA VAL A 139 47.03 43.06 39.30
C VAL A 139 46.13 42.63 38.14
N LEU A 140 45.86 41.34 37.95
CA LEU A 140 44.88 40.86 36.98
C LEU A 140 43.47 41.38 37.33
N ALA A 141 43.04 41.30 38.60
CA ALA A 141 41.77 41.86 39.05
C ALA A 141 41.65 43.39 38.88
N LEU A 142 42.74 44.15 39.09
CA LEU A 142 42.83 45.59 38.85
C LEU A 142 42.83 45.95 37.35
N THR A 143 43.50 45.15 36.52
CA THR A 143 43.60 45.36 35.06
C THR A 143 42.25 45.14 34.37
N PHE A 144 41.36 44.32 34.96
CA PHE A 144 39.97 44.13 34.50
C PHE A 144 38.96 45.14 35.10
N ARG A 145 39.43 46.23 35.76
CA ARG A 145 38.61 47.35 36.29
C ARG A 145 37.40 46.93 37.15
N LEU A 146 37.60 46.02 38.11
CA LEU A 146 36.57 45.63 39.10
C LEU A 146 36.67 46.35 40.46
N ILE A 147 37.55 47.34 40.63
CA ILE A 147 37.53 48.27 41.78
C ILE A 147 37.82 49.68 41.25
N ARG A 148 36.93 50.64 41.51
CA ARG A 148 37.19 52.08 41.34
C ARG A 148 37.61 52.69 42.69
N PRO A 149 38.52 53.68 42.71
CA PRO A 149 38.69 54.56 43.85
C PRO A 149 37.36 55.26 44.18
N GLU A 150 36.98 55.26 45.46
CA GLU A 150 35.70 55.73 46.01
C GLU A 150 35.37 57.22 45.78
N GLU A 151 36.20 58.01 45.08
CA GLU A 151 35.95 59.44 44.82
C GLU A 151 35.62 59.80 43.35
N LEU A 152 35.51 58.82 42.45
CA LEU A 152 34.90 58.99 41.11
C LEU A 152 33.62 58.17 40.90
N ALA A 153 33.28 57.28 41.84
CA ALA A 153 32.05 56.50 41.80
C ALA A 153 30.80 57.38 41.85
N GLU A 154 30.79 58.45 42.65
CA GLU A 154 29.67 59.40 42.71
C GLU A 154 29.53 60.26 41.43
N LYS A 155 30.59 60.40 40.62
CA LYS A 155 30.56 61.15 39.35
C LYS A 155 30.16 60.29 38.15
N GLU A 156 30.68 59.07 38.03
CA GLU A 156 30.35 58.14 36.92
C GLU A 156 29.01 57.40 37.09
N GLU A 157 28.51 57.20 38.33
CA GLU A 157 27.20 56.60 38.56
C GLU A 157 26.07 57.58 38.20
N SER A 158 26.31 58.89 38.37
CA SER A 158 25.44 59.95 37.86
C SER A 158 25.42 60.04 36.32
N GLU A 159 26.53 59.68 35.64
CA GLU A 159 26.61 59.68 34.18
C GLU A 159 25.91 58.48 33.53
N LYS A 160 25.80 57.32 34.19
CA LYS A 160 25.10 56.14 33.63
C LYS A 160 23.59 56.17 33.85
N LEU A 161 23.12 57.06 34.71
CA LEU A 161 21.72 57.19 35.09
C LEU A 161 20.96 58.01 34.03
N ILE A 162 19.93 57.41 33.43
CA ILE A 162 19.10 58.03 32.40
C ILE A 162 17.65 58.15 32.86
N THR A 163 16.96 59.18 32.35
CA THR A 163 15.51 59.35 32.54
C THR A 163 14.79 59.02 31.25
N ILE A 164 13.85 58.06 31.22
CA ILE A 164 13.09 57.74 30.01
C ILE A 164 11.97 58.77 29.80
N ASP A 165 12.04 59.55 28.74
CA ASP A 165 10.99 60.51 28.38
C ASP A 165 9.90 59.81 27.55
N VAL A 166 8.82 59.38 28.20
CA VAL A 166 7.72 58.64 27.55
C VAL A 166 6.85 59.53 26.66
N SER A 167 7.15 60.83 26.54
CA SER A 167 6.45 61.76 25.64
C SER A 167 7.06 61.85 24.24
N ARG A 168 8.26 61.30 24.04
CA ARG A 168 9.00 61.44 22.77
C ARG A 168 8.40 60.57 21.69
N GLU A 169 7.90 61.22 20.65
CA GLU A 169 7.39 60.59 19.43
C GLU A 169 8.36 60.87 18.27
N GLY A 170 8.84 59.81 17.60
CA GLY A 170 9.66 59.91 16.39
C GLY A 170 11.18 59.97 16.63
N PRO A 171 11.98 59.96 15.53
CA PRO A 171 13.41 59.81 15.58
C PRO A 171 14.06 61.03 16.24
N THR A 172 14.48 60.86 17.49
CA THR A 172 15.11 61.90 18.31
C THR A 172 16.15 61.27 19.22
N ILE A 173 17.12 62.06 19.67
CA ILE A 173 18.14 61.61 20.62
C ILE A 173 18.08 62.53 21.85
N TYR A 174 18.12 61.95 23.05
CA TYR A 174 18.00 62.68 24.31
C TYR A 174 18.89 62.03 25.41
N ASN A 175 18.83 62.55 26.64
CA ASN A 175 19.77 62.23 27.72
C ASN A 175 21.23 62.44 27.28
N SER A 176 21.58 63.64 26.80
CA SER A 176 22.93 63.97 26.32
C SER A 176 23.47 62.97 25.30
N SER A 177 22.64 62.64 24.31
CA SER A 177 22.97 61.69 23.22
C SER A 177 23.10 60.22 23.60
N LYS A 178 22.57 59.80 24.77
CA LYS A 178 22.67 58.42 25.27
C LYS A 178 21.50 57.53 24.84
N VAL A 179 20.33 58.10 24.56
CA VAL A 179 19.14 57.33 24.15
C VAL A 179 18.63 57.84 22.81
N SER A 180 18.50 56.93 21.84
CA SER A 180 17.91 57.16 20.53
C SER A 180 16.50 56.57 20.49
N VAL A 181 15.54 57.34 19.99
CA VAL A 181 14.17 56.89 19.72
C VAL A 181 14.09 56.47 18.26
N LYS A 182 13.53 55.29 17.98
CA LYS A 182 13.31 54.80 16.62
C LYS A 182 12.02 55.38 16.02
N ASN A 183 11.87 55.21 14.71
CA ASN A 183 10.61 55.49 14.02
C ASN A 183 9.45 54.70 14.62
N VAL A 184 8.24 55.25 14.46
CA VAL A 184 6.99 54.62 14.91
C VAL A 184 6.86 53.22 14.32
N ALA A 185 6.52 52.25 15.15
CA ALA A 185 6.20 50.89 14.75
C ALA A 185 4.74 50.58 15.13
N VAL A 186 4.01 49.89 14.24
CA VAL A 186 2.68 49.36 14.56
C VAL A 186 2.86 48.08 15.37
N TYR A 187 2.06 47.92 16.44
CA TYR A 187 2.08 46.71 17.22
C TYR A 187 1.35 45.59 16.47
N GLU A 188 2.11 44.61 15.95
CA GLU A 188 1.57 43.60 15.04
C GLU A 188 0.45 42.74 15.65
N ASN A 189 0.51 42.50 16.96
CA ASN A 189 -0.49 41.72 17.70
C ASN A 189 -1.80 42.49 17.92
N CYS A 190 -1.81 43.82 17.74
CA CYS A 190 -3.02 44.62 17.77
C CYS A 190 -2.79 45.98 17.07
N ASN A 191 -3.27 46.09 15.85
CA ASN A 191 -2.86 47.18 14.94
C ASN A 191 -3.43 48.56 15.30
N ILE A 192 -4.32 48.67 16.28
CA ILE A 192 -4.75 49.96 16.85
C ILE A 192 -3.70 50.58 17.77
N PHE A 193 -2.63 49.86 18.10
CA PHE A 193 -1.53 50.39 18.90
C PHE A 193 -0.27 50.61 18.06
N ARG A 194 0.43 51.68 18.39
CA ARG A 194 1.76 52.00 17.88
C ARG A 194 2.70 52.17 19.05
N TYR A 195 3.99 51.94 18.84
CA TYR A 195 4.99 52.17 19.86
C TYR A 195 6.23 52.83 19.29
N TYR A 196 6.95 53.51 20.17
CA TYR A 196 8.27 54.06 19.89
C TYR A 196 9.29 53.32 20.74
N SER A 197 10.35 52.83 20.10
CA SER A 197 11.44 52.12 20.79
C SER A 197 12.55 53.10 21.14
N HIS A 198 12.80 53.24 22.43
CA HIS A 198 13.92 53.95 23.02
C HIS A 198 15.04 52.94 23.21
N ILE A 199 16.20 53.17 22.61
CA ILE A 199 17.36 52.29 22.69
C ILE A 199 18.62 53.08 23.06
N PRO A 200 19.62 52.46 23.71
CA PRO A 200 20.93 53.06 23.86
C PRO A 200 21.50 53.48 22.49
N ALA A 201 22.01 54.70 22.39
CA ALA A 201 22.58 55.23 21.15
C ALA A 201 23.99 54.66 20.86
N LYS A 202 24.63 54.06 21.87
CA LYS A 202 25.95 53.40 21.83
C LYS A 202 25.88 52.08 22.62
N GLU A 203 26.86 51.19 22.43
CA GLU A 203 27.03 49.96 23.21
C GLU A 203 27.55 50.27 24.64
N GLU A 204 26.77 51.01 25.41
CA GLU A 204 27.04 51.37 26.81
C GLU A 204 25.91 50.82 27.69
N SER A 205 26.24 50.19 28.82
CA SER A 205 25.25 49.74 29.80
C SER A 205 24.74 50.93 30.60
N LEU A 206 23.48 51.28 30.40
CA LEU A 206 22.79 52.44 31.02
C LEU A 206 21.82 51.95 32.10
N ASN A 207 21.57 52.78 33.12
CA ASN A 207 20.61 52.48 34.20
C ASN A 207 19.46 53.47 34.17
N ILE A 208 18.22 53.02 34.42
CA ILE A 208 17.05 53.89 34.47
C ILE A 208 16.69 54.19 35.92
N SER A 209 16.67 55.47 36.29
CA SER A 209 16.20 55.94 37.61
C SER A 209 14.79 56.47 37.61
N SER A 210 14.37 57.06 36.49
CA SER A 210 13.18 57.87 36.42
C SER A 210 12.60 57.93 35.01
N LEU A 211 11.36 58.40 34.91
CA LEU A 211 10.70 58.72 33.65
C LEU A 211 10.08 60.11 33.69
N THR A 212 10.01 60.78 32.56
CA THR A 212 9.33 62.09 32.39
C THR A 212 8.01 61.90 31.68
N THR A 213 6.93 62.50 32.20
CA THR A 213 5.54 62.34 31.73
C THR A 213 5.03 63.54 30.93
N VAL A 214 3.92 63.37 30.18
CA VAL A 214 3.31 64.36 29.26
C VAL A 214 2.51 65.48 29.96
N THR A 215 2.60 65.65 31.29
CA THR A 215 1.84 66.70 31.97
C THR A 215 2.45 68.09 31.72
N SER A 216 1.64 69.16 31.77
CA SER A 216 2.00 70.56 31.45
C SER A 216 3.13 71.17 32.31
N GLN A 217 3.77 70.39 33.18
CA GLN A 217 4.92 70.77 34.01
C GLN A 217 6.12 69.82 33.89
N GLY A 218 6.10 68.79 33.02
CA GLY A 218 7.25 67.90 32.83
C GLY A 218 7.69 67.15 34.11
N LYS A 219 6.75 66.71 34.94
CA LYS A 219 7.06 66.04 36.21
C LYS A 219 7.75 64.69 35.99
N THR A 220 8.80 64.44 36.78
CA THR A 220 9.63 63.23 36.74
C THR A 220 9.14 62.25 37.81
N LYS A 221 8.88 60.99 37.44
CA LYS A 221 8.57 59.90 38.38
C LYS A 221 9.78 59.01 38.55
N LYS A 222 10.16 58.69 39.77
CA LYS A 222 11.21 57.70 40.07
C LYS A 222 10.64 56.30 40.01
N PHE A 223 11.40 55.35 39.48
CA PHE A 223 11.02 53.94 39.62
C PHE A 223 11.21 53.51 41.08
N LYS A 224 10.31 52.67 41.60
CA LYS A 224 10.40 52.13 42.97
C LYS A 224 11.74 51.40 43.21
N GLU A 225 12.26 50.77 42.16
CA GLU A 225 13.55 50.11 42.13
C GLU A 225 14.35 50.66 40.95
N GLN A 226 15.64 50.90 41.13
CA GLN A 226 16.53 51.26 40.03
C GLN A 226 16.63 50.10 39.04
N LEU A 227 16.47 50.39 37.75
CA LEU A 227 16.55 49.38 36.70
C LEU A 227 17.94 49.42 36.08
N VAL A 228 18.69 48.34 36.26
CA VAL A 228 20.07 48.21 35.80
C VAL A 228 20.12 47.50 34.46
N ASP A 229 21.10 47.85 33.62
CA ASP A 229 21.37 47.21 32.33
C ASP A 229 20.24 47.37 31.30
N PHE A 230 19.91 48.62 31.00
CA PHE A 230 18.89 49.01 30.02
C PHE A 230 19.23 48.57 28.60
N LYS A 231 18.33 47.80 27.98
CA LYS A 231 18.45 47.35 26.59
C LYS A 231 17.53 48.12 25.64
N SER A 232 16.25 48.25 25.99
CA SER A 232 15.28 49.00 25.20
C SER A 232 14.02 49.31 26.00
N ALA A 233 13.32 50.40 25.68
CA ALA A 233 12.02 50.72 26.23
C ALA A 233 11.01 50.96 25.09
N ASN A 234 9.89 50.25 25.10
CA ASN A 234 8.80 50.44 24.15
C ASN A 234 7.66 51.19 24.83
N VAL A 235 7.33 52.37 24.32
CA VAL A 235 6.21 53.19 24.83
C VAL A 235 5.04 53.05 23.88
N TYR A 236 3.93 52.48 24.36
CA TYR A 236 2.75 52.19 23.56
C TYR A 236 1.71 53.32 23.60
N PHE A 237 1.14 53.61 22.43
CA PHE A 237 0.14 54.65 22.18
C PHE A 237 -0.99 54.07 21.31
N VAL A 238 -2.18 54.67 21.37
CA VAL A 238 -3.28 54.36 20.43
C VAL A 238 -3.08 55.12 19.12
N MET A 239 -3.37 54.45 18.00
CA MET A 239 -3.39 55.08 16.68
C MET A 239 -4.46 56.19 16.65
N ASN A 240 -4.05 57.40 16.29
CA ASN A 240 -4.91 58.57 16.07
C ASN A 240 -5.62 59.15 17.32
N ALA A 241 -5.31 58.68 18.54
CA ALA A 241 -5.81 59.26 19.79
C ALA A 241 -4.82 60.25 20.42
N THR A 242 -5.20 60.86 21.55
CA THR A 242 -4.38 61.82 22.31
C THR A 242 -2.93 61.32 22.52
N LYS A 243 -1.95 62.24 22.62
CA LYS A 243 -0.51 61.95 22.84
C LYS A 243 -0.20 61.32 24.22
N LYS A 244 -1.11 60.51 24.76
CA LYS A 244 -1.01 59.87 26.07
C LYS A 244 -0.38 58.48 25.94
N PRO A 245 0.75 58.22 26.60
CA PRO A 245 1.34 56.89 26.66
C PRO A 245 0.50 55.99 27.57
N ILE A 246 0.30 54.73 27.17
CA ILE A 246 -0.60 53.78 27.82
C ILE A 246 0.20 52.83 28.72
N ILE A 247 1.11 52.09 28.12
CA ILE A 247 1.99 51.13 28.79
C ILE A 247 3.43 51.41 28.35
N LEU A 248 4.34 51.30 29.30
CA LEU A 248 5.79 51.30 29.08
C LEU A 248 6.29 49.88 29.34
N GLU A 249 6.91 49.27 28.33
CA GLU A 249 7.69 48.04 28.46
C GLU A 249 9.17 48.41 28.53
N ILE A 250 9.87 47.94 29.55
CA ILE A 250 11.33 48.06 29.69
C ILE A 250 11.92 46.66 29.55
N VAL A 251 12.89 46.53 28.65
CA VAL A 251 13.69 45.32 28.42
C VAL A 251 15.08 45.57 28.98
N LEU A 252 15.52 44.69 29.86
CA LEU A 252 16.86 44.70 30.46
C LEU A 252 17.83 43.82 29.67
N GLY A 253 19.13 43.87 29.95
CA GLY A 253 20.16 43.21 29.14
C GLY A 253 20.06 41.69 29.12
N ASP A 254 19.58 41.09 30.21
CA ASP A 254 19.19 39.67 30.35
C ASP A 254 17.89 39.31 29.62
N TYR A 255 17.26 40.26 28.92
CA TYR A 255 15.98 40.16 28.24
C TYR A 255 14.75 40.06 29.16
N THR A 256 14.91 40.33 30.46
CA THR A 256 13.80 40.49 31.39
C THR A 256 12.95 41.68 30.98
N ARG A 257 11.62 41.49 30.96
CA ARG A 257 10.63 42.50 30.56
C ARG A 257 9.84 42.96 31.78
N LYS A 258 9.89 44.26 32.05
CA LYS A 258 9.10 44.92 33.11
C LYS A 258 8.09 45.87 32.49
N TYR A 259 6.88 45.89 33.03
CA TYR A 259 5.76 46.66 32.50
C TYR A 259 5.27 47.70 33.49
N TYR A 260 4.89 48.87 33.00
CA TYR A 260 4.42 49.99 33.81
C TYR A 260 3.19 50.65 33.18
N LYS A 261 2.17 50.94 33.99
CA LYS A 261 0.93 51.64 33.62
C LYS A 261 0.79 52.95 34.42
N ASP A 262 -0.32 53.66 34.23
CA ASP A 262 -0.58 54.94 34.93
C ASP A 262 0.48 56.03 34.68
N LEU A 263 1.01 56.04 33.45
CA LEU A 263 2.05 56.96 33.01
C LEU A 263 1.58 58.42 33.04
N ASP A 264 0.28 58.67 32.99
CA ASP A 264 -0.33 60.01 32.97
C ASP A 264 -0.91 60.48 34.33
N LYS A 265 -1.04 59.60 35.34
CA LYS A 265 -1.58 59.97 36.65
C LYS A 265 -0.63 60.88 37.43
N VAL A 266 -1.12 62.00 37.94
CA VAL A 266 -0.40 62.83 38.94
C VAL A 266 -0.60 62.17 40.30
N SER A 267 0.43 61.54 40.84
CA SER A 267 0.46 60.94 42.18
C SER A 267 1.16 61.90 43.14
N GLU A 268 0.70 62.01 44.39
CA GLU A 268 1.37 62.78 45.45
C GLU A 268 2.75 62.18 45.80
N LEU A 269 2.91 60.87 45.62
CA LEU A 269 4.19 60.16 45.71
C LEU A 269 4.75 60.03 44.28
N GLU A 270 5.84 60.72 43.95
CA GLU A 270 6.50 60.69 42.63
C GLU A 270 7.18 59.34 42.31
N ILE A 271 6.58 58.21 42.67
CA ILE A 271 7.13 56.86 42.50
C ILE A 271 6.21 56.04 41.57
N ILE A 272 6.79 55.36 40.58
CA ILE A 272 6.09 54.39 39.72
C ILE A 272 6.51 52.95 40.05
N SER A 273 5.52 52.05 40.16
CA SER A 273 5.71 50.64 40.48
C SER A 273 5.46 49.74 39.28
N GLU A 274 6.17 48.61 39.22
CA GLU A 274 5.99 47.59 38.19
C GLU A 274 4.59 46.96 38.25
N SER A 275 3.96 46.82 37.09
CA SER A 275 2.65 46.20 36.90
C SER A 275 2.82 44.70 36.65
N ARG A 276 2.82 43.92 37.74
CA ARG A 276 2.98 42.45 37.69
C ARG A 276 1.82 41.71 37.02
N ASP A 277 0.71 42.38 36.75
CA ASP A 277 -0.45 41.83 36.03
C ASP A 277 -0.27 41.83 34.50
N ILE A 278 0.79 42.45 33.99
CA ILE A 278 1.11 42.55 32.56
C ILE A 278 2.29 41.63 32.25
N THR A 279 2.14 40.85 31.19
CA THR A 279 3.15 39.92 30.65
C THR A 279 3.16 40.03 29.13
N SER A 280 4.20 39.51 28.49
CA SER A 280 4.29 39.50 27.02
C SER A 280 3.11 38.77 26.35
N SER A 281 2.54 37.74 26.98
CA SER A 281 1.43 36.95 26.43
C SER A 281 0.07 37.64 26.55
N ASN A 282 -0.14 38.50 27.56
CA ASN A 282 -1.40 39.21 27.77
C ASN A 282 -1.36 40.71 27.41
N LEU A 283 -0.21 41.23 26.97
CA LEU A 283 0.03 42.64 26.67
C LEU A 283 -1.03 43.26 25.76
N ALA A 284 -1.49 42.54 24.73
CA ALA A 284 -2.50 43.06 23.81
C ALA A 284 -3.86 43.31 24.49
N GLU A 285 -4.30 42.40 25.37
CA GLU A 285 -5.55 42.60 26.14
C GLU A 285 -5.38 43.74 27.15
N LYS A 286 -4.21 43.82 27.80
CA LYS A 286 -3.90 44.91 28.75
C LYS A 286 -3.82 46.28 28.09
N LEU A 287 -3.29 46.36 26.86
CA LEU A 287 -3.32 47.58 26.06
C LEU A 287 -4.75 48.01 25.71
N ILE A 288 -5.63 47.05 25.38
CA ILE A 288 -7.06 47.31 25.14
C ILE A 288 -7.72 47.84 26.42
N GLU A 289 -7.58 47.13 27.54
CA GLU A 289 -8.16 47.53 28.85
C GLU A 289 -7.71 48.94 29.27
N GLU A 290 -6.40 49.22 29.23
CA GLU A 290 -5.87 50.52 29.61
C GLU A 290 -6.24 51.62 28.60
N SER A 291 -6.36 51.30 27.31
CA SER A 291 -6.86 52.23 26.31
C SER A 291 -8.30 52.64 26.57
N GLU A 292 -9.20 51.68 26.83
CA GLU A 292 -10.60 51.99 27.15
C GLU A 292 -10.70 52.85 28.41
N ARG A 293 -9.84 52.61 29.41
CA ARG A 293 -9.75 53.39 30.64
C ARG A 293 -9.27 54.83 30.40
N ILE A 294 -8.18 55.02 29.66
CA ILE A 294 -7.50 56.32 29.48
C ILE A 294 -8.21 57.18 28.42
N ASN A 295 -8.59 56.60 27.28
CA ASN A 295 -9.14 57.32 26.14
C ASN A 295 -10.67 57.39 26.13
N ARG A 296 -11.35 56.70 27.07
CA ARG A 296 -12.82 56.64 27.18
C ARG A 296 -13.52 56.14 25.90
N THR A 297 -12.83 55.34 25.09
CA THR A 297 -13.35 54.67 23.88
C THR A 297 -13.78 53.25 24.20
N LEU A 298 -14.68 52.66 23.38
CA LEU A 298 -15.02 51.23 23.46
C LEU A 298 -14.31 50.44 22.36
N ILE A 299 -13.87 49.22 22.65
CA ILE A 299 -13.19 48.34 21.68
C ILE A 299 -13.98 47.04 21.57
N TYR A 300 -14.83 46.97 20.54
CA TYR A 300 -15.60 45.77 20.21
C TYR A 300 -14.69 44.75 19.53
N GLN A 301 -14.62 43.55 20.10
CA GLN A 301 -13.92 42.40 19.53
C GLN A 301 -14.96 41.42 18.97
N ILE A 302 -15.18 41.46 17.65
CA ILE A 302 -16.29 40.71 17.00
C ILE A 302 -16.04 39.20 16.92
N ASP A 303 -14.83 38.75 17.23
CA ASP A 303 -14.45 37.35 17.39
C ASP A 303 -14.64 36.81 18.82
N LYS A 304 -15.04 37.65 19.79
CA LYS A 304 -15.33 37.19 21.16
C LYS A 304 -16.67 36.45 21.20
N THR A 305 -16.61 35.19 21.58
CA THR A 305 -17.77 34.30 21.73
C THR A 305 -18.03 33.91 23.18
N ILE A 306 -19.18 33.30 23.44
CA ILE A 306 -19.56 32.79 24.76
C ILE A 306 -19.50 31.26 24.77
N ASN A 307 -19.05 30.68 25.89
CA ASN A 307 -19.13 29.24 26.16
C ASN A 307 -20.58 28.73 26.09
N ASP A 308 -20.77 27.48 25.68
CA ASP A 308 -22.13 26.92 25.44
C ASP A 308 -23.04 26.87 26.67
N THR A 309 -22.49 26.96 27.87
CA THR A 309 -23.23 26.93 29.14
C THR A 309 -23.72 28.31 29.61
N LYS A 310 -23.32 29.40 28.95
CA LYS A 310 -23.70 30.78 29.31
C LYS A 310 -24.45 31.47 28.16
N ASN A 311 -25.45 32.28 28.50
CA ASN A 311 -26.22 33.06 27.53
C ASN A 311 -25.69 34.49 27.34
N SER A 312 -24.91 35.00 28.30
CA SER A 312 -24.26 36.31 28.25
C SER A 312 -22.89 36.27 28.94
N ASP A 313 -21.97 37.11 28.48
CA ASP A 313 -20.70 37.37 29.15
C ASP A 313 -20.31 38.85 29.01
N ASN A 314 -19.34 39.31 29.79
CA ASN A 314 -18.85 40.69 29.71
C ASN A 314 -17.35 40.73 29.41
N TYR A 315 -16.93 41.74 28.67
CA TYR A 315 -15.52 42.02 28.41
C TYR A 315 -15.27 43.52 28.28
N GLY A 316 -13.99 43.88 28.18
CA GLY A 316 -13.54 45.27 28.19
C GLY A 316 -13.33 45.80 29.62
N HIS A 317 -12.79 47.00 29.71
CA HIS A 317 -12.46 47.64 30.97
C HIS A 317 -13.72 47.84 31.83
N GLY A 318 -13.72 47.24 33.02
CA GLY A 318 -14.86 47.33 33.94
C GLY A 318 -16.14 46.67 33.41
N ASN A 319 -16.05 45.65 32.54
CA ASN A 319 -17.20 44.99 31.92
C ASN A 319 -18.05 45.94 31.06
N SER A 320 -17.39 46.85 30.34
CA SER A 320 -18.01 47.90 29.52
C SER A 320 -18.89 47.37 28.38
N ILE A 321 -18.62 46.16 27.89
CA ILE A 321 -19.33 45.51 26.78
C ILE A 321 -19.90 44.17 27.25
N THR A 322 -21.20 43.98 27.02
CA THR A 322 -21.88 42.69 27.21
C THR A 322 -22.05 42.01 25.86
N VAL A 323 -21.63 40.74 25.75
CA VAL A 323 -21.95 39.87 24.62
C VAL A 323 -23.10 38.94 25.02
N ARG A 324 -24.09 38.79 24.14
CA ARG A 324 -25.23 37.88 24.33
C ARG A 324 -25.35 36.93 23.16
N LYS A 325 -25.61 35.65 23.44
CA LYS A 325 -25.90 34.65 22.41
C LYS A 325 -27.37 34.74 22.04
N GLU A 326 -27.66 34.99 20.77
CA GLU A 326 -29.04 35.06 20.29
C GLU A 326 -29.66 33.66 20.19
N PRO A 327 -31.00 33.54 20.32
CA PRO A 327 -31.70 32.29 20.09
C PRO A 327 -31.37 31.71 18.70
N LYS A 328 -31.11 30.40 18.62
CA LYS A 328 -30.83 29.74 17.35
C LYS A 328 -32.04 29.78 16.42
N LYS A 329 -32.05 30.74 15.50
CA LYS A 329 -33.05 30.86 14.43
C LYS A 329 -32.66 30.09 13.15
N ASN A 330 -31.36 30.06 12.84
CA ASN A 330 -30.83 29.42 11.63
C ASN A 330 -29.99 28.19 11.98
N SER A 331 -30.37 27.03 11.45
CA SER A 331 -29.58 25.80 11.67
C SER A 331 -28.16 25.94 11.10
N GLY A 332 -27.14 25.67 11.92
CA GLY A 332 -25.72 25.70 11.52
C GLY A 332 -25.00 27.03 11.73
N PHE A 333 -25.69 28.08 12.19
CA PHE A 333 -25.10 29.38 12.48
C PHE A 333 -25.53 29.89 13.86
N THR A 334 -24.63 30.62 14.50
CA THR A 334 -24.87 31.30 15.78
C THR A 334 -24.63 32.79 15.60
N SER A 335 -25.49 33.61 16.19
CA SER A 335 -25.30 35.05 16.23
C SER A 335 -25.08 35.56 17.66
N TYR A 336 -24.22 36.56 17.78
CA TYR A 336 -23.86 37.22 19.03
C TYR A 336 -24.14 38.70 18.93
N THR A 337 -24.77 39.28 19.96
CA THR A 337 -25.02 40.72 20.03
C THR A 337 -24.13 41.32 21.13
N HIS A 338 -23.30 42.28 20.74
CA HIS A 338 -22.45 43.06 21.63
C HIS A 338 -23.12 44.41 21.92
N THR A 339 -23.37 44.71 23.18
CA THR A 339 -24.02 45.95 23.63
C THR A 339 -23.17 46.66 24.66
N SER A 340 -23.08 47.99 24.59
CA SER A 340 -22.38 48.79 25.61
C SER A 340 -23.27 49.06 26.82
N GLY A 341 -22.70 49.04 28.03
CA GLY A 341 -23.42 49.33 29.28
C GLY A 341 -23.65 50.83 29.58
N SER A 342 -23.11 51.76 28.79
CA SER A 342 -23.22 53.22 29.00
C SER A 342 -23.53 53.98 27.69
N SER A 343 -23.95 55.25 27.78
CA SER A 343 -24.28 56.14 26.65
C SER A 343 -23.16 56.27 25.60
N ALA A 344 -23.56 56.70 24.39
CA ALA A 344 -22.76 56.71 23.16
C ALA A 344 -21.31 57.17 23.33
N LYS A 345 -20.37 56.24 23.11
CA LYS A 345 -18.93 56.46 23.09
C LYS A 345 -18.34 56.09 21.73
N LYS A 346 -17.32 56.84 21.32
CA LYS A 346 -16.49 56.50 20.15
C LYS A 346 -15.86 55.12 20.34
N SER A 347 -15.88 54.33 19.27
CA SER A 347 -15.59 52.91 19.33
C SER A 347 -14.68 52.44 18.19
N TYR A 348 -13.90 51.39 18.47
CA TYR A 348 -13.14 50.64 17.48
C TYR A 348 -13.71 49.23 17.36
N ILE A 349 -13.75 48.72 16.13
CA ILE A 349 -14.24 47.37 15.85
C ILE A 349 -13.08 46.54 15.32
N LEU A 350 -12.75 45.49 16.05
CA LEU A 350 -11.62 44.60 15.79
C LEU A 350 -12.08 43.18 15.49
N PHE A 351 -11.42 42.56 14.52
CA PHE A 351 -11.46 41.13 14.25
C PHE A 351 -10.05 40.57 14.39
N GLN A 352 -9.84 39.56 15.24
CA GLN A 352 -8.50 39.02 15.55
C GLN A 352 -7.52 40.13 15.97
N LYS A 353 -8.02 41.07 16.79
CA LYS A 353 -7.27 42.24 17.29
C LYS A 353 -6.77 43.20 16.19
N LYS A 354 -7.33 43.11 14.98
CA LYS A 354 -7.02 44.02 13.86
C LYS A 354 -8.27 44.80 13.45
N GLN A 355 -8.10 46.08 13.10
CA GLN A 355 -9.17 46.90 12.53
C GLN A 355 -9.74 46.25 11.27
N LEU A 356 -11.06 46.38 11.08
CA LEU A 356 -11.72 45.87 9.88
C LEU A 356 -11.20 46.62 8.64
N VAL A 357 -10.68 45.86 7.69
CA VAL A 357 -10.20 46.36 6.40
C VAL A 357 -11.19 46.06 5.29
N GLY A 358 -11.46 47.05 4.44
CA GLY A 358 -12.16 46.92 3.17
C GLY A 358 -11.18 46.78 2.00
N ARG A 359 -11.72 46.87 0.78
CA ARG A 359 -10.96 46.72 -0.47
C ARG A 359 -11.19 47.92 -1.39
N SER A 360 -10.11 48.61 -1.76
CA SER A 360 -10.11 49.72 -2.74
C SER A 360 -9.12 49.39 -3.85
N ASN A 361 -9.57 49.23 -5.10
CA ASN A 361 -8.74 48.97 -6.29
C ASN A 361 -7.59 47.96 -6.06
N THR A 362 -7.85 46.86 -5.33
CA THR A 362 -6.94 45.77 -4.89
C THR A 362 -6.19 45.96 -3.54
N ARG A 363 -6.05 47.17 -3.01
CA ARG A 363 -5.35 47.40 -1.73
C ARG A 363 -6.27 47.24 -0.52
N PRO A 364 -5.82 46.59 0.57
CA PRO A 364 -6.56 46.56 1.83
C PRO A 364 -6.47 47.94 2.50
N GLU A 365 -7.61 48.52 2.85
CA GLU A 365 -7.69 49.82 3.52
C GLU A 365 -8.60 49.72 4.74
N VAL A 366 -8.26 50.39 5.84
CA VAL A 366 -9.15 50.44 7.02
C VAL A 366 -10.49 51.06 6.64
N LEU A 367 -11.60 50.45 7.06
CA LEU A 367 -12.94 50.93 6.77
C LEU A 367 -13.19 52.30 7.44
N LYS A 368 -13.14 53.37 6.64
CA LYS A 368 -13.51 54.73 7.05
C LYS A 368 -15.02 54.81 7.33
N GLY A 369 -15.41 55.52 8.39
CA GLY A 369 -16.81 55.61 8.85
C GLY A 369 -17.32 54.35 9.56
N VAL A 370 -16.41 53.44 9.95
CA VAL A 370 -16.69 52.30 10.84
C VAL A 370 -15.88 52.39 12.13
N GLN A 371 -14.65 52.87 12.02
CA GLN A 371 -13.77 53.14 13.15
C GLN A 371 -14.02 54.56 13.67
N ASP A 372 -13.93 54.76 14.99
CA ASP A 372 -14.17 56.05 15.68
C ASP A 372 -15.65 56.52 15.68
N GLU A 373 -16.58 55.58 15.50
CA GLU A 373 -18.04 55.81 15.52
C GLU A 373 -18.68 55.30 16.81
N SER A 374 -19.92 55.72 17.10
CA SER A 374 -20.67 55.25 18.28
C SER A 374 -21.74 54.25 17.88
N TYR A 375 -21.76 53.08 18.54
CA TYR A 375 -22.72 52.02 18.26
C TYR A 375 -23.56 51.68 19.49
N SER A 376 -24.87 51.48 19.30
CA SER A 376 -25.76 50.99 20.34
C SER A 376 -25.59 49.47 20.53
N TYR A 377 -25.47 48.74 19.41
CA TYR A 377 -25.14 47.33 19.39
C TYR A 377 -24.41 46.93 18.11
N ILE A 378 -23.68 45.82 18.20
CA ILE A 378 -23.05 45.14 17.08
C ILE A 378 -23.50 43.69 17.09
N LYS A 379 -24.16 43.24 16.03
CA LYS A 379 -24.59 41.85 15.88
C LYS A 379 -23.70 41.13 14.88
N VAL A 380 -23.18 39.98 15.28
CA VAL A 380 -22.20 39.19 14.54
C VAL A 380 -22.78 37.82 14.25
N TYR A 381 -22.69 37.35 13.01
CA TYR A 381 -23.13 36.02 12.59
C TYR A 381 -21.93 35.15 12.24
N SER A 382 -21.84 33.97 12.85
CA SER A 382 -20.72 33.02 12.69
C SER A 382 -21.22 31.59 12.44
N PHE A 383 -20.36 30.74 11.89
CA PHE A 383 -20.66 29.32 11.68
C PHE A 383 -20.56 28.53 13.00
N ASP A 384 -21.46 27.56 13.22
CA ASP A 384 -21.56 26.83 14.51
C ASP A 384 -20.26 26.11 14.91
N ASN A 385 -19.50 25.60 13.94
CA ASN A 385 -18.22 24.92 14.18
C ASN A 385 -17.03 25.89 14.23
N ASP A 386 -17.18 27.14 13.77
CA ASP A 386 -16.14 28.17 13.71
C ASP A 386 -16.67 29.52 14.24
N ARG A 387 -17.07 29.54 15.51
CA ARG A 387 -17.86 30.66 16.07
C ARG A 387 -17.06 31.96 16.21
N SER A 388 -15.74 31.86 16.36
CA SER A 388 -14.81 32.99 16.38
C SER A 388 -14.55 33.57 14.99
N PHE A 389 -15.08 32.98 13.93
CA PHE A 389 -14.91 33.44 12.56
C PHE A 389 -16.21 34.11 12.06
N PRO A 390 -16.30 35.45 12.14
CA PRO A 390 -17.48 36.19 11.76
C PRO A 390 -17.65 36.24 10.24
N LEU A 391 -18.88 36.05 9.78
CA LEU A 391 -19.26 36.04 8.36
C LEU A 391 -20.00 37.30 7.96
N PHE A 392 -20.85 37.82 8.85
CA PHE A 392 -21.67 38.98 8.61
C PHE A 392 -21.81 39.79 9.89
N VAL A 393 -21.77 41.12 9.77
CA VAL A 393 -21.87 42.04 10.89
C VAL A 393 -22.91 43.12 10.59
N GLU A 394 -23.80 43.33 11.55
CA GLU A 394 -24.77 44.43 11.60
C GLU A 394 -24.32 45.42 12.67
N LEU A 395 -24.14 46.67 12.26
CA LEU A 395 -23.72 47.79 13.11
C LEU A 395 -24.88 48.76 13.25
N ASN A 396 -25.36 49.01 14.47
CA ASN A 396 -26.42 49.98 14.73
C ASN A 396 -25.86 51.19 15.48
N ASP A 397 -25.98 52.38 14.90
CA ASP A 397 -25.48 53.65 15.45
C ASP A 397 -26.55 54.44 16.23
N SER A 398 -27.63 53.78 16.66
CA SER A 398 -28.89 54.32 17.21
C SER A 398 -29.85 54.97 16.22
N LYS A 399 -29.43 55.32 15.00
CA LYS A 399 -30.27 55.96 13.97
C LYS A 399 -30.49 55.05 12.76
N THR A 400 -29.47 54.31 12.35
CA THR A 400 -29.47 53.47 11.15
C THR A 400 -28.71 52.17 11.39
N ASN A 401 -29.02 51.16 10.56
CA ASN A 401 -28.25 49.91 10.50
C ASN A 401 -27.31 49.94 9.29
N SER A 402 -26.06 49.59 9.51
CA SER A 402 -25.07 49.33 8.47
C SER A 402 -24.67 47.87 8.46
N TYR A 403 -24.49 47.31 7.27
CA TYR A 403 -24.30 45.87 7.08
C TYR A 403 -22.99 45.58 6.35
N TYR A 404 -22.23 44.61 6.84
CA TYR A 404 -20.95 44.22 6.27
C TYR A 404 -20.84 42.70 6.17
N SER A 405 -20.35 42.21 5.03
CA SER A 405 -20.04 40.80 4.83
C SER A 405 -18.54 40.57 4.73
N HIS A 406 -18.08 39.48 5.31
CA HIS A 406 -16.69 39.05 5.24
C HIS A 406 -16.46 38.34 3.91
N LYS A 407 -15.41 38.74 3.18
CA LYS A 407 -15.06 38.23 1.86
C LYS A 407 -13.57 37.92 1.78
N ASN A 408 -13.18 37.17 0.75
CA ASN A 408 -11.81 36.79 0.49
C ASN A 408 -11.57 36.71 -1.03
N ASP A 409 -10.45 37.24 -1.48
CA ASP A 409 -10.00 37.26 -2.86
C ASP A 409 -8.51 36.87 -2.96
N GLU A 410 -7.88 37.04 -4.13
CA GLU A 410 -6.46 36.75 -4.34
C GLU A 410 -5.52 37.58 -3.44
N SER A 411 -5.98 38.72 -2.93
CA SER A 411 -5.23 39.66 -2.09
C SER A 411 -5.60 39.55 -0.60
N GLY A 412 -6.30 38.48 -0.20
CA GLY A 412 -6.65 38.18 1.19
C GLY A 412 -8.06 38.56 1.61
N SER A 413 -8.31 38.53 2.92
CA SER A 413 -9.65 38.73 3.47
C SER A 413 -9.97 40.21 3.73
N TYR A 414 -11.24 40.58 3.52
CA TYR A 414 -11.71 41.96 3.65
C TYR A 414 -13.22 42.01 3.94
N TRP A 415 -13.69 43.17 4.37
CA TRP A 415 -15.09 43.45 4.68
C TRP A 415 -15.72 44.32 3.60
N LYS A 416 -16.86 43.89 3.08
CA LYS A 416 -17.61 44.63 2.05
C LYS A 416 -18.92 45.16 2.63
N LYS A 417 -19.19 46.45 2.43
CA LYS A 417 -20.50 47.06 2.77
C LYS A 417 -21.60 46.44 1.90
N GLU A 418 -22.72 46.10 2.53
CA GLU A 418 -23.90 45.49 1.91
C GLU A 418 -25.05 46.50 1.89
N SER A 419 -25.93 46.41 0.89
CA SER A 419 -27.07 47.33 0.71
C SER A 419 -28.19 47.12 1.72
N SER A 420 -28.30 45.90 2.28
CA SER A 420 -29.35 45.50 3.21
C SER A 420 -28.86 44.39 4.16
N GLY A 421 -29.61 44.21 5.25
CA GLY A 421 -29.38 43.16 6.24
C GLY A 421 -29.68 41.75 5.73
N LEU A 422 -29.65 40.79 6.66
CA LEU A 422 -30.08 39.42 6.36
C LEU A 422 -31.60 39.33 6.46
N ASP A 423 -32.26 38.99 5.36
CA ASP A 423 -33.67 38.58 5.37
C ASP A 423 -33.81 37.27 6.14
N GLU A 424 -34.82 37.13 7.02
CA GLU A 424 -35.03 35.94 7.84
C GLU A 424 -35.25 34.69 6.98
N VAL A 425 -35.83 34.82 5.78
CA VAL A 425 -36.08 33.70 4.85
C VAL A 425 -34.78 33.24 4.15
N ASP A 426 -33.92 34.18 3.75
CA ASP A 426 -32.73 33.91 2.93
C ASP A 426 -31.40 33.98 3.70
N ALA A 427 -31.43 34.32 5.00
CA ALA A 427 -30.26 34.50 5.85
C ALA A 427 -29.32 33.29 5.77
N LYS A 428 -29.88 32.08 5.86
CA LYS A 428 -29.10 30.84 5.80
C LYS A 428 -28.35 30.70 4.47
N LEU A 429 -29.02 30.95 3.34
CA LEU A 429 -28.39 30.83 2.01
C LEU A 429 -27.26 31.84 1.83
N LYS A 430 -27.45 33.07 2.33
CA LYS A 430 -26.40 34.10 2.29
C LYS A 430 -25.21 33.73 3.17
N LEU A 431 -25.45 33.23 4.39
CA LEU A 431 -24.40 32.79 5.30
C LEU A 431 -23.64 31.54 4.80
N ASP A 432 -24.35 30.55 4.25
CA ASP A 432 -23.75 29.37 3.62
C ASP A 432 -22.84 29.78 2.45
N ALA A 433 -23.29 30.71 1.59
CA ALA A 433 -22.50 31.22 0.48
C ALA A 433 -21.26 32.02 0.93
N LEU A 434 -21.38 32.82 2.00
CA LEU A 434 -20.24 33.54 2.59
C LEU A 434 -19.21 32.56 3.14
N TYR A 435 -19.65 31.57 3.93
CA TYR A 435 -18.76 30.56 4.51
C TYR A 435 -18.07 29.72 3.43
N TYR A 436 -18.82 29.29 2.40
CA TYR A 436 -18.28 28.55 1.26
C TYR A 436 -17.12 29.27 0.59
N ASN A 437 -17.25 30.57 0.31
CA ASN A 437 -16.22 31.36 -0.37
C ASN A 437 -15.00 31.68 0.52
N LEU A 438 -15.19 31.70 1.84
CA LEU A 438 -14.13 31.99 2.81
C LEU A 438 -13.30 30.75 3.16
N LYS A 439 -13.85 29.54 2.98
CA LYS A 439 -13.25 28.26 3.34
C LYS A 439 -13.00 27.37 2.12
N ALA A 440 -12.26 26.28 2.29
CA ALA A 440 -11.95 25.36 1.20
C ALA A 440 -13.08 24.33 1.00
N SER A 441 -13.13 23.69 -0.16
CA SER A 441 -14.04 22.57 -0.42
C SER A 441 -13.33 21.24 -0.51
N VAL A 442 -13.99 20.18 -0.04
CA VAL A 442 -13.54 18.81 -0.26
C VAL A 442 -13.75 18.43 -1.73
N ILE A 443 -12.71 17.86 -2.33
CA ILE A 443 -12.76 17.31 -3.68
C ILE A 443 -13.38 15.92 -3.64
N ILE A 444 -14.48 15.73 -4.37
CA ILE A 444 -15.07 14.42 -4.63
C ILE A 444 -14.66 13.99 -6.03
N GLU A 445 -13.76 13.01 -6.12
CA GLU A 445 -13.29 12.42 -7.38
C GLU A 445 -14.30 11.38 -7.86
N ILE A 446 -15.25 11.79 -8.71
CA ILE A 446 -16.49 11.04 -9.00
C ILE A 446 -16.28 9.77 -9.81
N ASP A 447 -15.20 9.67 -10.57
CA ASP A 447 -14.81 8.59 -11.49
C ASP A 447 -13.85 7.56 -10.86
N ARG A 448 -13.47 7.73 -9.59
CA ARG A 448 -12.57 6.79 -8.87
C ARG A 448 -13.13 5.37 -8.74
N GLY A 449 -14.44 5.18 -8.88
CA GLY A 449 -15.06 3.86 -8.87
C GLY A 449 -14.67 2.95 -10.04
N LEU A 450 -13.99 3.46 -11.07
CA LEU A 450 -13.69 2.74 -12.32
C LEU A 450 -12.47 1.80 -12.28
N THR A 451 -11.70 1.76 -11.19
CA THR A 451 -10.51 0.91 -11.10
C THR A 451 -10.90 -0.57 -10.97
N THR A 452 -10.15 -1.47 -11.61
CA THR A 452 -10.46 -2.82 -12.10
C THR A 452 -11.10 -3.87 -11.17
N THR A 453 -11.38 -3.58 -9.90
CA THR A 453 -12.01 -4.50 -8.95
C THR A 453 -13.46 -4.10 -8.67
N ARG A 454 -14.41 -4.52 -9.52
CA ARG A 454 -15.84 -4.12 -9.43
C ARG A 454 -16.56 -4.49 -8.11
N THR A 455 -15.94 -5.27 -7.24
CA THR A 455 -16.55 -5.82 -6.02
C THR A 455 -16.00 -5.26 -4.70
N ASN A 456 -14.86 -4.57 -4.70
CA ASN A 456 -14.19 -4.15 -3.48
C ASN A 456 -14.38 -2.65 -3.21
N ASN A 457 -14.46 -2.28 -1.93
CA ASN A 457 -14.45 -0.88 -1.53
C ASN A 457 -13.06 -0.29 -1.74
N LEU A 458 -13.01 0.97 -2.16
CA LEU A 458 -11.78 1.73 -2.38
C LEU A 458 -11.74 2.92 -1.42
N THR A 459 -10.54 3.44 -1.15
CA THR A 459 -10.39 4.67 -0.37
C THR A 459 -9.39 5.60 -1.02
N TYR A 460 -9.59 6.92 -0.87
CA TYR A 460 -8.64 7.93 -1.33
C TYR A 460 -8.59 9.13 -0.38
N PRO A 461 -7.44 9.83 -0.26
CA PRO A 461 -7.28 10.90 0.71
C PRO A 461 -8.20 12.09 0.44
N ILE A 462 -8.70 12.70 1.51
CA ILE A 462 -9.46 13.95 1.43
C ILE A 462 -8.52 15.10 1.03
N LYS A 463 -8.79 15.67 -0.14
CA LYS A 463 -8.07 16.85 -0.66
C LYS A 463 -8.96 18.09 -0.61
N LEU A 464 -8.34 19.23 -0.33
CA LEU A 464 -9.03 20.52 -0.28
C LEU A 464 -8.69 21.39 -1.50
N ILE A 465 -9.67 22.20 -1.92
CA ILE A 465 -9.51 23.24 -2.93
C ILE A 465 -10.10 24.57 -2.44
N ASP A 466 -9.35 25.65 -2.59
CA ASP A 466 -9.80 26.99 -2.20
C ASP A 466 -10.99 27.47 -3.05
N ASN A 467 -11.98 28.09 -2.41
CA ASN A 467 -13.17 28.67 -3.06
C ASN A 467 -13.08 30.18 -3.28
N LYS A 468 -11.86 30.73 -3.32
CA LYS A 468 -11.61 32.18 -3.42
C LYS A 468 -12.36 32.80 -4.61
N ILE A 469 -12.95 33.97 -4.36
CA ILE A 469 -13.62 34.76 -5.40
C ILE A 469 -12.53 35.40 -6.26
N LYS A 470 -12.46 35.03 -7.55
CA LYS A 470 -11.50 35.62 -8.49
C LYS A 470 -11.94 37.02 -8.93
N ALA A 471 -10.96 37.87 -9.26
CA ALA A 471 -11.23 39.15 -9.91
C ALA A 471 -11.94 38.92 -11.26
N PRO A 472 -12.83 39.84 -11.71
CA PRO A 472 -13.52 39.71 -12.99
C PRO A 472 -12.53 39.48 -14.14
N GLY A 473 -12.76 38.45 -14.97
CA GLY A 473 -11.98 38.20 -16.20
C GLY A 473 -10.84 37.16 -16.12
N LYS A 474 -10.55 36.54 -14.96
CA LYS A 474 -9.56 35.45 -14.85
C LYS A 474 -10.22 34.06 -14.89
N SER A 475 -9.70 33.15 -15.72
CA SER A 475 -10.14 31.75 -15.77
C SER A 475 -9.68 30.95 -14.53
N ILE A 476 -10.40 29.88 -14.20
CA ILE A 476 -10.04 28.96 -13.12
C ILE A 476 -8.80 28.18 -13.57
N GLU A 477 -7.62 28.58 -13.10
CA GLU A 477 -6.39 27.80 -13.23
C GLU A 477 -6.55 26.39 -12.67
N SER A 478 -5.91 25.47 -13.38
CA SER A 478 -5.82 24.02 -13.16
C SER A 478 -5.64 23.59 -11.71
N TYR A 479 -6.26 22.45 -11.39
CA TYR A 479 -6.08 21.63 -10.19
C TYR A 479 -4.65 21.66 -9.65
N ASN A 480 -4.41 22.56 -8.70
CA ASN A 480 -3.22 22.54 -7.86
C ASN A 480 -3.73 22.35 -6.42
N SER A 481 -4.04 21.10 -6.07
CA SER A 481 -4.36 20.72 -4.69
C SER A 481 -3.14 21.01 -3.83
N ARG A 482 -3.11 22.16 -3.15
CA ARG A 482 -1.97 22.50 -2.29
C ARG A 482 -2.04 21.85 -0.91
N ASN A 483 -3.22 21.43 -0.43
CA ASN A 483 -3.39 21.05 0.98
C ASN A 483 -4.25 19.79 1.17
N GLU A 484 -3.70 18.81 1.88
CA GLU A 484 -4.45 17.70 2.48
C GLU A 484 -5.07 18.13 3.81
N LEU A 485 -6.11 17.41 4.24
CA LEU A 485 -6.69 17.60 5.57
C LEU A 485 -5.67 17.27 6.66
N SER A 486 -5.66 18.03 7.76
CA SER A 486 -4.70 17.86 8.86
C SER A 486 -4.68 16.44 9.46
N SER A 487 -5.85 15.80 9.53
CA SER A 487 -6.05 14.46 10.07
C SER A 487 -5.80 13.30 9.09
N LYS A 488 -5.41 13.60 7.83
CA LYS A 488 -5.11 12.62 6.76
C LYS A 488 -6.19 11.53 6.58
N LYS A 489 -7.47 11.92 6.67
CA LYS A 489 -8.61 11.00 6.51
C LYS A 489 -8.91 10.70 5.05
N ASN A 490 -9.59 9.59 4.81
CA ASN A 490 -9.93 9.10 3.47
C ASN A 490 -11.45 9.15 3.21
N ILE A 491 -11.80 9.34 1.94
CA ILE A 491 -13.14 9.12 1.40
C ILE A 491 -13.26 7.63 1.05
N THR A 492 -14.35 6.99 1.47
CA THR A 492 -14.64 5.59 1.11
C THR A 492 -15.53 5.55 -0.12
N VAL A 493 -15.21 4.69 -1.08
CA VAL A 493 -15.98 4.44 -2.29
C VAL A 493 -16.46 3.00 -2.26
N SER A 494 -17.78 2.78 -2.35
CA SER A 494 -18.31 1.42 -2.42
C SER A 494 -17.98 0.74 -3.75
N GLY A 495 -17.99 -0.60 -3.75
CA GLY A 495 -18.10 -1.38 -4.98
C GLY A 495 -19.37 -1.06 -5.78
N TYR A 496 -19.47 -1.62 -7.00
CA TYR A 496 -20.61 -1.37 -7.89
C TYR A 496 -21.87 -2.06 -7.38
N SER A 497 -22.88 -1.24 -7.08
CA SER A 497 -24.20 -1.73 -6.70
C SER A 497 -25.14 -1.66 -7.90
N LYS A 498 -25.76 -2.80 -8.24
CA LYS A 498 -26.77 -2.88 -9.32
C LYS A 498 -28.07 -2.18 -8.92
N ILE A 499 -28.74 -1.59 -9.90
CA ILE A 499 -30.09 -1.03 -9.73
C ILE A 499 -31.10 -2.07 -10.25
N SER A 500 -31.86 -2.69 -9.36
CA SER A 500 -32.85 -3.71 -9.73
C SER A 500 -34.17 -3.11 -10.21
N GLU A 501 -34.76 -3.66 -11.26
CA GLU A 501 -36.14 -3.38 -11.65
C GLU A 501 -37.10 -4.17 -10.79
N THR A 502 -38.10 -3.51 -10.19
CA THR A 502 -39.05 -4.12 -9.26
C THR A 502 -40.06 -5.09 -9.91
N LYS A 503 -39.97 -5.40 -11.22
CA LYS A 503 -40.93 -6.30 -11.89
C LYS A 503 -40.37 -7.33 -12.88
N ALA A 504 -39.06 -7.54 -12.96
CA ALA A 504 -38.50 -8.72 -13.62
C ALA A 504 -37.10 -8.99 -13.07
N LYS A 505 -36.72 -10.26 -12.94
CA LYS A 505 -35.34 -10.70 -12.65
C LYS A 505 -34.36 -10.37 -13.79
N GLN A 506 -34.49 -9.21 -14.43
CA GLN A 506 -33.52 -8.67 -15.38
C GLN A 506 -32.63 -7.67 -14.64
N TYR A 507 -31.34 -7.98 -14.57
CA TYR A 507 -30.34 -7.03 -14.09
C TYR A 507 -30.27 -5.88 -15.08
N SER A 508 -30.70 -4.68 -14.67
CA SER A 508 -30.47 -3.49 -15.47
C SER A 508 -28.96 -3.27 -15.58
N GLY A 509 -28.45 -2.92 -16.76
CA GLY A 509 -27.03 -2.60 -16.95
C GLY A 509 -26.57 -1.32 -16.23
N PHE A 510 -27.37 -0.79 -15.30
CA PHE A 510 -27.12 0.43 -14.55
C PHE A 510 -26.64 0.12 -13.14
N TYR A 511 -25.65 0.88 -12.71
CA TYR A 511 -24.97 0.70 -11.44
C TYR A 511 -24.81 2.04 -10.73
N TYR A 512 -24.56 2.00 -9.43
CA TYR A 512 -24.10 3.16 -8.69
C TYR A 512 -22.93 2.80 -7.77
N VAL A 513 -22.14 3.81 -7.43
CA VAL A 513 -21.14 3.77 -6.36
C VAL A 513 -21.46 4.84 -5.32
N LYS A 514 -21.17 4.54 -4.05
CA LYS A 514 -21.36 5.43 -2.90
C LYS A 514 -20.01 6.03 -2.53
N HIS A 515 -19.85 7.34 -2.64
CA HIS A 515 -18.75 8.06 -2.00
C HIS A 515 -19.22 8.53 -0.63
N GLU A 516 -18.51 8.14 0.41
CA GLU A 516 -18.91 8.33 1.79
C GLU A 516 -17.82 9.04 2.58
N ILE A 517 -18.23 10.10 3.28
CA ILE A 517 -17.44 10.83 4.26
C ILE A 517 -18.21 10.81 5.58
N LYS A 518 -17.65 10.16 6.59
CA LYS A 518 -18.27 10.09 7.92
C LYS A 518 -17.89 11.33 8.73
N GLY A 519 -18.90 12.07 9.18
CA GLY A 519 -18.68 13.31 9.94
C GLY A 519 -18.08 13.09 11.33
N SER A 520 -18.20 11.87 11.87
CA SER A 520 -17.51 11.42 13.08
C SER A 520 -16.00 11.37 12.92
N ASP A 521 -15.52 11.13 11.70
CA ASP A 521 -14.10 10.88 11.44
C ASP A 521 -13.31 12.17 11.31
N LEU A 522 -14.00 13.31 11.15
CA LEU A 522 -13.42 14.64 11.03
C LEU A 522 -13.33 15.31 12.40
N THR A 523 -12.15 15.83 12.73
CA THR A 523 -11.92 16.59 13.97
C THR A 523 -12.64 17.95 13.91
N THR A 524 -12.86 18.59 15.06
CA THR A 524 -13.49 19.92 15.08
C THR A 524 -12.73 20.95 14.23
N ASP A 525 -11.40 20.86 14.19
CA ASP A 525 -10.58 21.77 13.37
C ASP A 525 -10.71 21.47 11.88
N ASP A 526 -10.74 20.20 11.47
CA ASP A 526 -11.01 19.84 10.07
C ASP A 526 -12.36 20.41 9.59
N LYS A 527 -13.39 20.42 10.46
CA LYS A 527 -14.72 20.95 10.13
C LYS A 527 -14.73 22.47 9.93
N LYS A 528 -13.80 23.21 10.56
CA LYS A 528 -13.66 24.67 10.41
C LYS A 528 -13.03 25.07 9.07
N ASP A 529 -12.32 24.15 8.44
CA ASP A 529 -11.61 24.41 7.18
C ASP A 529 -12.46 24.07 5.94
N ILE A 530 -13.57 23.36 6.12
CA ILE A 530 -14.44 22.91 5.02
C ILE A 530 -15.68 23.80 4.89
N GLY A 531 -15.76 24.57 3.80
CA GLY A 531 -16.92 25.35 3.38
C GLY A 531 -17.92 24.59 2.50
N GLY A 532 -17.50 23.49 1.86
CA GLY A 532 -18.40 22.70 1.00
C GLY A 532 -17.72 21.57 0.24
N PHE A 533 -18.35 21.15 -0.86
CA PHE A 533 -17.87 20.08 -1.74
C PHE A 533 -17.78 20.55 -3.19
N ARG A 534 -16.80 20.02 -3.93
CA ARG A 534 -16.66 20.21 -5.37
C ARG A 534 -16.42 18.87 -6.04
N LEU A 535 -17.07 18.66 -7.18
CA LEU A 535 -17.06 17.41 -7.91
C LEU A 535 -16.03 17.49 -9.04
N PHE A 536 -15.17 16.48 -9.17
CA PHE A 536 -14.12 16.44 -10.18
C PHE A 536 -14.04 15.06 -10.83
N PHE A 537 -13.78 15.04 -12.13
CA PHE A 537 -13.18 13.88 -12.77
C PHE A 537 -11.70 13.83 -12.40
N SER A 538 -11.22 12.64 -12.05
CA SER A 538 -9.81 12.31 -11.90
C SER A 538 -9.15 12.20 -13.28
N GLN A 539 -7.83 12.08 -13.31
CA GLN A 539 -7.05 11.99 -14.55
C GLN A 539 -7.45 10.79 -15.44
N ILE A 540 -8.21 9.81 -14.92
CA ILE A 540 -8.56 8.55 -15.57
C ILE A 540 -9.39 8.76 -16.85
N VAL A 541 -10.34 9.71 -16.86
CA VAL A 541 -11.30 9.84 -17.97
C VAL A 541 -10.87 10.86 -19.03
N PHE A 542 -10.22 11.96 -18.63
CA PHE A 542 -9.94 13.11 -19.51
C PHE A 542 -8.47 13.51 -19.58
N GLY A 543 -7.53 12.67 -19.10
CA GLY A 543 -6.10 12.99 -19.09
C GLY A 543 -5.72 14.15 -18.16
N GLY A 544 -6.65 14.59 -17.31
CA GLY A 544 -6.49 15.73 -16.41
C GLY A 544 -7.71 15.92 -15.50
N PRO A 545 -7.53 16.51 -14.32
CA PRO A 545 -8.62 16.79 -13.40
C PRO A 545 -9.54 17.89 -13.93
N LEU A 546 -10.84 17.58 -14.03
CA LEU A 546 -11.84 18.46 -14.63
C LEU A 546 -13.02 18.67 -13.68
N GLU A 547 -13.37 19.92 -13.39
CA GLU A 547 -14.49 20.23 -12.49
C GLU A 547 -15.84 19.98 -13.16
N LEU A 548 -16.73 19.33 -12.42
CA LEU A 548 -18.15 19.18 -12.74
C LEU A 548 -18.94 20.30 -12.05
N LYS A 549 -19.70 21.07 -12.85
CA LYS A 549 -20.55 22.17 -12.41
C LYS A 549 -22.03 21.78 -12.38
N LEU A 550 -22.69 22.10 -11.27
CA LEU A 550 -24.12 21.85 -11.04
C LEU A 550 -24.94 23.12 -11.26
N TYR A 551 -26.14 22.99 -11.83
CA TYR A 551 -27.03 24.12 -12.15
C TYR A 551 -28.49 23.87 -11.74
N LYS A 552 -29.20 24.94 -11.37
CA LYS A 552 -30.59 24.87 -10.86
C LYS A 552 -31.63 24.56 -11.94
N ARG A 553 -31.46 25.07 -13.16
CA ARG A 553 -32.45 24.97 -14.25
C ARG A 553 -31.80 24.48 -15.55
N ASN A 554 -32.59 23.73 -16.32
CA ASN A 554 -32.25 23.36 -17.69
C ASN A 554 -32.88 24.38 -18.64
N THR A 555 -32.24 25.53 -18.86
CA THR A 555 -32.63 26.44 -19.93
C THR A 555 -32.05 25.92 -21.24
N HIS A 556 -32.80 25.98 -22.35
CA HIS A 556 -32.36 25.48 -23.67
C HIS A 556 -31.20 26.31 -24.28
N GLY A 557 -30.57 27.23 -23.52
CA GLY A 557 -29.45 28.09 -23.92
C GLY A 557 -28.19 27.90 -23.05
N ILE A 558 -27.24 28.83 -23.21
CA ILE A 558 -25.96 28.87 -22.48
C ILE A 558 -26.22 29.01 -20.97
N LEU A 559 -25.63 28.13 -20.16
CA LEU A 559 -25.74 28.21 -18.70
C LEU A 559 -25.01 29.44 -18.17
N GLN A 560 -25.70 30.22 -17.36
CA GLN A 560 -25.12 31.37 -16.69
C GLN A 560 -24.52 30.92 -15.37
N GLU A 561 -23.36 31.47 -15.01
CA GLU A 561 -22.69 31.16 -13.73
C GLU A 561 -23.57 31.56 -12.52
N SER A 562 -24.52 32.49 -12.70
CA SER A 562 -25.53 32.85 -11.68
C SER A 562 -26.50 31.71 -11.32
N ASP A 563 -26.69 30.73 -12.21
CA ASP A 563 -27.55 29.57 -11.98
C ASP A 563 -26.80 28.39 -11.32
N ARG A 564 -25.50 28.56 -11.06
CA ARG A 564 -24.64 27.54 -10.46
C ARG A 564 -25.14 27.19 -9.06
N VAL A 565 -25.11 25.89 -8.77
CA VAL A 565 -25.39 25.31 -7.47
C VAL A 565 -24.07 24.99 -6.79
N TYR A 566 -23.89 25.54 -5.61
CA TYR A 566 -22.78 25.22 -4.71
C TYR A 566 -23.25 24.21 -3.66
N LEU A 567 -22.40 23.22 -3.37
CA LEU A 567 -22.67 22.19 -2.38
C LEU A 567 -22.06 22.62 -1.04
N TYR A 568 -22.87 23.22 -0.18
CA TYR A 568 -22.42 23.71 1.12
C TYR A 568 -22.18 22.57 2.11
N TYR A 569 -21.27 22.81 3.04
CA TYR A 569 -20.95 21.87 4.12
C TYR A 569 -22.10 21.80 5.13
N THR A 570 -22.64 20.59 5.38
CA THR A 570 -23.86 20.42 6.20
C THR A 570 -23.72 19.44 7.35
N PHE A 571 -22.50 19.00 7.70
CA PHE A 571 -22.35 17.98 8.74
C PHE A 571 -22.90 18.45 10.09
N ARG A 572 -23.95 17.75 10.53
CA ARG A 572 -24.35 17.72 11.94
C ARG A 572 -23.65 16.53 12.60
N THR A 573 -23.38 16.64 13.90
CA THR A 573 -22.78 15.57 14.69
C THR A 573 -23.56 14.27 14.48
N GLY A 574 -22.92 13.23 13.93
CA GLY A 574 -23.53 11.91 13.68
C GLY A 574 -24.12 11.66 12.28
N GLN A 575 -24.04 12.58 11.31
CA GLN A 575 -24.51 12.36 9.93
C GLN A 575 -23.37 12.07 8.94
N GLU A 576 -23.63 11.19 7.96
CA GLU A 576 -22.74 10.87 6.84
C GLU A 576 -23.04 11.79 5.64
N SER A 577 -22.00 12.25 4.93
CA SER A 577 -22.16 12.88 3.62
C SER A 577 -21.95 11.82 2.55
N ILE A 578 -23.00 11.55 1.79
CA ILE A 578 -23.04 10.46 0.82
C ILE A 578 -23.34 11.01 -0.58
N PHE A 579 -22.49 10.68 -1.55
CA PHE A 579 -22.72 10.93 -2.96
C PHE A 579 -22.97 9.60 -3.68
N TYR A 580 -24.12 9.48 -4.33
CA TYR A 580 -24.40 8.37 -5.22
C TYR A 580 -24.05 8.77 -6.64
N VAL A 581 -23.11 8.09 -7.28
CA VAL A 581 -22.73 8.36 -8.67
C VAL A 581 -23.21 7.20 -9.53
N TYR A 582 -23.98 7.50 -10.58
CA TYR A 582 -24.70 6.52 -11.40
C TYR A 582 -24.03 6.30 -12.76
N TYR A 583 -23.95 5.04 -13.18
CA TYR A 583 -23.22 4.56 -14.36
C TYR A 583 -24.06 3.57 -15.18
N TYR A 584 -23.60 3.29 -16.41
CA TYR A 584 -24.10 2.21 -17.26
C TYR A 584 -22.94 1.37 -17.80
N GLY A 585 -22.99 0.04 -17.62
CA GLY A 585 -21.99 -0.89 -18.16
C GLY A 585 -20.55 -0.52 -17.78
N GLU A 586 -19.65 -0.51 -18.77
CA GLU A 586 -18.24 -0.10 -18.63
C GLU A 586 -18.03 1.39 -18.95
N TYR A 587 -19.10 2.16 -19.12
CA TYR A 587 -19.00 3.55 -19.54
C TYR A 587 -18.36 4.39 -18.44
N ALA A 588 -17.15 4.89 -18.71
CA ALA A 588 -16.31 5.60 -17.76
C ALA A 588 -16.91 6.95 -17.29
N ILE A 589 -17.89 7.51 -18.01
CA ILE A 589 -18.44 8.83 -17.66
C ILE A 589 -19.77 8.65 -16.92
N PRO A 590 -19.89 9.16 -15.68
CA PRO A 590 -21.14 9.16 -14.93
C PRO A 590 -22.32 9.77 -15.69
N LEU A 591 -23.52 9.24 -15.43
CA LEU A 591 -24.79 9.69 -16.01
C LEU A 591 -25.50 10.69 -15.09
N SER A 592 -25.40 10.47 -13.78
CA SER A 592 -26.09 11.25 -12.76
C SER A 592 -25.40 11.13 -11.42
N VAL A 593 -25.67 12.10 -10.52
CA VAL A 593 -25.11 12.19 -9.17
C VAL A 593 -26.24 12.61 -8.26
N CYS A 594 -26.36 11.95 -7.13
CA CYS A 594 -27.32 12.30 -6.11
C CYS A 594 -26.60 12.66 -4.82
N TYR A 595 -26.96 13.82 -4.27
CA TYR A 595 -26.46 14.31 -2.99
C TYR A 595 -27.60 15.03 -2.27
N ASN A 596 -27.78 14.71 -0.98
CA ASN A 596 -28.81 15.31 -0.12
C ASN A 596 -30.22 15.29 -0.75
N SER A 597 -30.64 14.12 -1.24
CA SER A 597 -31.93 13.88 -1.92
C SER A 597 -32.15 14.63 -3.23
N LYS A 598 -31.16 15.39 -3.73
CA LYS A 598 -31.21 16.09 -5.02
C LYS A 598 -30.42 15.33 -6.05
N VAL A 599 -31.08 15.01 -7.16
CA VAL A 599 -30.47 14.35 -8.31
C VAL A 599 -30.06 15.39 -9.34
N TYR A 600 -28.83 15.29 -9.83
CA TYR A 600 -28.34 16.08 -10.94
C TYR A 600 -28.05 15.16 -12.12
N LYS A 601 -28.63 15.48 -13.27
CA LYS A 601 -28.41 14.74 -14.50
C LYS A 601 -27.42 15.47 -15.37
N ARG A 602 -26.57 14.70 -16.04
CA ARG A 602 -25.68 15.22 -17.07
C ARG A 602 -26.47 15.89 -18.19
N ARG A 603 -25.97 17.02 -18.68
CA ARG A 603 -26.56 17.77 -19.80
C ARG A 603 -25.68 17.74 -21.05
N ASP A 604 -24.37 17.81 -20.87
CA ASP A 604 -23.40 17.94 -21.96
C ASP A 604 -22.66 16.64 -22.26
N ASP A 605 -22.00 16.64 -23.41
CA ASP A 605 -21.25 15.53 -23.96
C ASP A 605 -19.84 15.44 -23.31
N LYS A 606 -19.29 16.54 -22.80
CA LYS A 606 -18.06 16.54 -21.98
C LYS A 606 -18.27 16.04 -20.55
N GLY A 607 -19.51 16.00 -20.08
CA GLY A 607 -19.83 15.59 -18.70
C GLY A 607 -19.49 16.66 -17.66
N THR A 608 -19.27 17.91 -18.06
CA THR A 608 -18.89 18.99 -17.14
C THR A 608 -20.06 19.81 -16.63
N GLU A 609 -21.20 19.80 -17.31
CA GLU A 609 -22.37 20.60 -16.96
C GLU A 609 -23.58 19.74 -16.64
N TRP A 610 -24.12 19.93 -15.43
CA TRP A 610 -25.14 19.05 -14.87
C TRP A 610 -26.29 19.87 -14.29
N VAL A 611 -27.52 19.41 -14.51
CA VAL A 611 -28.73 20.15 -14.15
C VAL A 611 -29.57 19.36 -13.16
N CYS A 612 -30.19 20.07 -12.22
CA CYS A 612 -31.08 19.47 -11.24
C CYS A 612 -32.27 18.76 -11.93
N ALA A 613 -32.49 17.49 -11.59
CA ALA A 613 -33.63 16.69 -12.03
C ALA A 613 -34.70 16.68 -10.93
N LYS A 614 -35.68 17.58 -11.01
CA LYS A 614 -36.71 17.75 -9.97
C LYS A 614 -37.61 16.52 -9.75
N GLU A 615 -37.74 15.68 -10.77
CA GLU A 615 -38.64 14.53 -10.79
C GLU A 615 -38.04 13.26 -10.14
N ALA A 616 -36.78 13.32 -9.70
CA ALA A 616 -36.10 12.19 -9.09
C ALA A 616 -35.47 12.57 -7.75
N SER A 617 -35.62 11.70 -6.77
CA SER A 617 -34.94 11.78 -5.47
C SER A 617 -33.85 10.71 -5.36
N CYS A 618 -32.91 10.90 -4.44
CA CYS A 618 -32.09 9.77 -4.00
C CYS A 618 -33.05 8.68 -3.46
N PHE A 619 -32.70 7.41 -3.66
CA PHE A 619 -33.43 6.23 -3.13
C PHE A 619 -34.74 5.83 -3.83
N ASP A 620 -35.32 6.65 -4.70
CA ASP A 620 -36.41 6.17 -5.58
C ASP A 620 -35.82 5.42 -6.78
N THR A 621 -35.66 4.10 -6.63
CA THR A 621 -35.05 3.23 -7.64
C THR A 621 -35.76 3.28 -8.98
N SER A 622 -37.07 3.55 -9.02
CA SER A 622 -37.84 3.58 -10.27
C SER A 622 -37.63 4.88 -11.01
N ASN A 623 -37.75 6.02 -10.31
CA ASN A 623 -37.58 7.35 -10.90
C ASN A 623 -36.14 7.62 -11.28
N ILE A 624 -35.16 7.20 -10.46
CA ILE A 624 -33.75 7.34 -10.81
C ILE A 624 -33.38 6.47 -12.00
N LEU A 625 -33.90 5.23 -12.08
CA LEU A 625 -33.63 4.33 -13.21
C LEU A 625 -34.21 4.89 -14.51
N ASN A 626 -35.45 5.40 -14.48
CA ASN A 626 -36.06 6.05 -15.64
C ASN A 626 -35.26 7.29 -16.07
N LEU A 627 -34.81 8.10 -15.11
CA LEU A 627 -34.00 9.27 -15.40
C LEU A 627 -32.68 8.89 -16.08
N ILE A 628 -31.89 8.00 -15.49
CA ILE A 628 -30.58 7.60 -16.04
C ILE A 628 -30.75 6.84 -17.36
N LYS A 629 -31.84 6.09 -17.54
CA LYS A 629 -32.21 5.53 -18.85
C LYS A 629 -32.44 6.63 -19.87
N ASN A 630 -33.22 7.66 -19.56
CA ASN A 630 -33.50 8.77 -20.47
C ASN A 630 -32.23 9.56 -20.82
N VAL A 631 -31.38 9.83 -19.82
CA VAL A 631 -30.08 10.48 -20.02
C VAL A 631 -29.19 9.63 -20.92
N TYR A 632 -29.07 8.33 -20.63
CA TYR A 632 -28.31 7.39 -21.46
C TYR A 632 -28.84 7.34 -22.90
N GLN A 633 -30.16 7.21 -23.08
CA GLN A 633 -30.80 7.14 -24.40
C GLN A 633 -30.63 8.43 -25.20
N GLY A 634 -30.75 9.60 -24.56
CA GLY A 634 -30.53 10.90 -25.19
C GLY A 634 -29.09 11.12 -25.66
N MET A 635 -28.12 10.46 -25.02
CA MET A 635 -26.70 10.50 -25.43
C MET A 635 -26.34 9.49 -26.52
N ARG A 636 -27.22 8.55 -26.89
CA ARG A 636 -26.89 7.53 -27.91
C ARG A 636 -26.84 8.14 -29.31
N LYS A 637 -25.74 7.92 -30.03
CA LYS A 637 -25.65 8.20 -31.46
C LYS A 637 -26.35 7.11 -32.27
N LYS A 638 -27.18 7.49 -33.24
CA LYS A 638 -27.65 6.57 -34.28
C LYS A 638 -26.64 6.54 -35.44
N PHE A 639 -26.21 5.35 -35.85
CA PHE A 639 -25.54 5.19 -37.14
C PHE A 639 -26.52 5.52 -38.26
N ILE A 640 -26.05 6.31 -39.21
CA ILE A 640 -26.79 6.65 -40.42
C ILE A 640 -26.04 6.10 -41.63
N LEU A 641 -26.79 5.66 -42.64
CA LEU A 641 -26.22 5.41 -43.95
C LEU A 641 -25.71 6.76 -44.48
N VAL A 642 -24.44 6.85 -44.87
CA VAL A 642 -23.92 8.10 -45.45
C VAL A 642 -24.56 8.34 -46.82
N ASN A 643 -24.59 9.59 -47.30
CA ASN A 643 -25.30 9.97 -48.54
C ASN A 643 -24.81 9.20 -49.79
N SER A 644 -23.54 8.75 -49.80
CA SER A 644 -22.93 7.85 -50.80
C SER A 644 -22.70 6.42 -50.28
N GLY A 645 -23.43 6.04 -49.22
CA GLY A 645 -23.15 4.85 -48.43
C GLY A 645 -23.63 3.55 -49.06
N ARG A 646 -24.33 3.57 -50.19
CA ARG A 646 -24.68 2.37 -50.97
C ARG A 646 -23.97 2.43 -52.30
N GLU A 647 -23.12 1.46 -52.55
CA GLU A 647 -22.43 1.29 -53.84
C GLU A 647 -22.79 -0.06 -54.42
N GLU A 648 -23.34 -0.04 -55.64
CA GLU A 648 -23.74 -1.24 -56.38
C GLU A 648 -22.69 -1.59 -57.42
N ASN A 649 -22.50 -2.88 -57.70
CA ASN A 649 -21.56 -3.38 -58.70
C ASN A 649 -20.10 -3.00 -58.41
N ILE A 650 -19.65 -3.21 -57.17
CA ILE A 650 -18.27 -2.95 -56.76
C ILE A 650 -17.31 -3.76 -57.65
N LYS A 651 -16.24 -3.12 -58.13
CA LYS A 651 -15.24 -3.74 -59.02
C LYS A 651 -14.45 -4.83 -58.27
N THR A 652 -14.74 -6.08 -58.59
CA THR A 652 -13.99 -7.24 -58.09
C THR A 652 -12.81 -7.56 -59.02
N SER A 653 -11.86 -8.38 -58.54
CA SER A 653 -10.59 -8.65 -59.24
C SER A 653 -10.74 -9.25 -60.66
N THR A 654 -11.86 -9.92 -60.94
CA THR A 654 -12.15 -10.60 -62.22
C THR A 654 -12.82 -9.71 -63.28
N GLN A 655 -13.24 -8.48 -62.93
CA GLN A 655 -13.91 -7.56 -63.87
C GLN A 655 -12.99 -6.88 -64.90
N LYS A 656 -11.71 -7.27 -65.02
CA LYS A 656 -10.81 -6.68 -66.03
C LYS A 656 -11.12 -7.08 -67.47
N PHE A 657 -11.88 -8.15 -67.73
CA PHE A 657 -12.24 -8.57 -69.08
C PHE A 657 -13.67 -9.17 -69.17
N GLY A 658 -14.61 -8.41 -69.73
CA GLY A 658 -15.80 -8.89 -70.46
C GLY A 658 -16.82 -9.80 -69.74
N LYS A 659 -17.97 -9.20 -69.38
CA LYS A 659 -19.28 -9.83 -69.05
C LYS A 659 -19.36 -10.72 -67.79
N SER A 660 -19.67 -10.07 -66.67
CA SER A 660 -20.66 -10.51 -65.67
C SER A 660 -21.05 -9.28 -64.83
N VAL A 661 -22.33 -8.94 -64.77
CA VAL A 661 -22.86 -7.83 -63.95
C VAL A 661 -22.80 -8.28 -62.48
N GLY A 662 -21.83 -7.76 -61.73
CA GLY A 662 -21.59 -8.19 -60.35
C GLY A 662 -22.71 -7.78 -59.40
N THR A 663 -23.46 -8.73 -58.86
CA THR A 663 -24.54 -8.57 -57.87
C THR A 663 -24.08 -8.14 -56.47
N PHE A 664 -22.81 -7.74 -56.30
CA PHE A 664 -22.24 -7.36 -55.02
C PHE A 664 -22.50 -5.90 -54.67
N VAL A 665 -22.94 -5.65 -53.44
CA VAL A 665 -23.31 -4.32 -52.94
C VAL A 665 -22.62 -4.04 -51.60
N ARG A 666 -22.13 -2.81 -51.41
CA ARG A 666 -21.55 -2.35 -50.14
C ARG A 666 -22.42 -1.28 -49.53
N PHE A 667 -22.66 -1.41 -48.22
CA PHE A 667 -23.33 -0.43 -47.39
C PHE A 667 -22.37 0.11 -46.33
N THR A 668 -22.11 1.41 -46.32
CA THR A 668 -21.25 2.10 -45.35
C THR A 668 -22.09 2.96 -44.42
N TYR A 669 -21.96 2.70 -43.13
CA TYR A 669 -22.64 3.39 -42.05
C TYR A 669 -21.62 4.18 -41.23
N GLU A 670 -21.92 5.44 -40.96
CA GLU A 670 -21.13 6.29 -40.07
C GLU A 670 -22.01 6.85 -38.95
N PRO A 671 -21.41 7.19 -37.82
CA PRO A 671 -22.14 7.86 -36.76
C PRO A 671 -22.67 9.22 -37.18
N ASN A 672 -23.90 9.53 -36.81
CA ASN A 672 -24.44 10.87 -37.04
C ASN A 672 -23.70 11.92 -36.18
N LYS A 673 -22.80 12.68 -36.82
CA LYS A 673 -21.97 13.72 -36.18
C LYS A 673 -22.75 14.96 -35.74
N GLN A 674 -24.01 15.15 -36.17
CA GLN A 674 -24.81 16.33 -35.86
C GLN A 674 -25.55 16.27 -34.51
N LYS A 675 -25.62 15.13 -33.82
CA LYS A 675 -26.50 14.95 -32.63
C LYS A 675 -25.84 14.75 -31.27
N SER A 676 -24.52 14.65 -31.16
CA SER A 676 -23.74 14.69 -29.89
C SER A 676 -22.30 14.28 -30.20
N PRO A 677 -21.24 15.06 -29.94
CA PRO A 677 -19.87 14.68 -30.32
C PRO A 677 -19.26 13.47 -29.58
N SER A 678 -19.64 13.16 -28.34
CA SER A 678 -18.92 12.18 -27.48
C SER A 678 -19.75 11.06 -26.84
N GLY A 679 -21.04 10.91 -27.17
CA GLY A 679 -21.86 9.81 -26.66
C GLY A 679 -21.46 8.41 -27.19
N PRO A 680 -21.72 7.32 -26.43
CA PRO A 680 -21.41 5.95 -26.86
C PRO A 680 -22.20 5.57 -28.10
N TYR A 681 -21.53 4.85 -29.00
CA TYR A 681 -22.08 4.42 -30.30
C TYR A 681 -22.84 3.11 -30.10
N LYS A 682 -24.11 3.06 -30.49
CA LYS A 682 -24.80 1.78 -30.62
C LYS A 682 -25.33 1.66 -32.03
N LEU A 683 -24.68 0.82 -32.82
CA LEU A 683 -25.22 0.36 -34.09
C LEU A 683 -26.41 -0.56 -33.78
N PRO A 684 -27.65 -0.20 -34.15
CA PRO A 684 -28.76 -1.11 -33.94
C PRO A 684 -28.48 -2.36 -34.80
N ILE A 685 -28.24 -3.51 -34.16
CA ILE A 685 -27.97 -4.79 -34.84
C ILE A 685 -29.08 -5.07 -35.88
N SER A 686 -30.33 -4.71 -35.55
CA SER A 686 -31.49 -4.74 -36.46
C SER A 686 -31.28 -4.03 -37.81
N THR A 687 -30.43 -3.00 -37.85
CA THR A 687 -30.07 -2.27 -39.09
C THR A 687 -29.09 -3.08 -39.94
N LEU A 688 -28.15 -3.79 -39.32
CA LEU A 688 -27.18 -4.63 -40.01
C LEU A 688 -27.77 -5.95 -40.50
N ILE A 689 -28.61 -6.58 -39.68
CA ILE A 689 -29.15 -7.93 -39.92
C ILE A 689 -30.46 -7.93 -40.72
N LYS A 690 -30.94 -6.75 -41.15
CA LYS A 690 -32.17 -6.61 -41.94
C LYS A 690 -32.04 -7.44 -43.23
N GLY A 691 -32.88 -8.48 -43.35
CA GLY A 691 -32.88 -9.41 -44.49
C GLY A 691 -32.19 -10.76 -44.26
N ILE A 692 -31.69 -11.05 -43.05
CA ILE A 692 -31.10 -12.35 -42.69
C ILE A 692 -32.14 -13.21 -41.97
N ALA A 693 -32.45 -14.40 -42.51
CA ALA A 693 -33.50 -15.29 -42.02
C ALA A 693 -33.18 -15.99 -40.67
N ASP A 694 -31.93 -16.44 -40.46
CA ASP A 694 -31.43 -16.91 -39.15
C ASP A 694 -30.16 -16.12 -38.80
N ASN A 695 -30.29 -15.18 -37.87
CA ASN A 695 -29.21 -14.30 -37.41
C ASN A 695 -28.80 -14.61 -35.97
N THR A 696 -29.20 -15.75 -35.39
CA THR A 696 -29.00 -16.04 -33.96
C THR A 696 -27.51 -16.06 -33.57
N VAL A 697 -26.66 -16.67 -34.40
CA VAL A 697 -25.20 -16.75 -34.20
C VAL A 697 -24.56 -15.38 -34.43
N LEU A 698 -24.97 -14.68 -35.49
CA LEU A 698 -24.51 -13.33 -35.78
C LEU A 698 -24.93 -12.35 -34.68
N ASN A 699 -26.10 -12.49 -34.07
CA ASN A 699 -26.56 -11.65 -32.96
C ASN A 699 -25.69 -11.85 -31.73
N LYS A 700 -25.40 -13.10 -31.32
CA LYS A 700 -24.48 -13.38 -30.19
C LYS A 700 -23.10 -12.79 -30.43
N LEU A 701 -22.62 -12.86 -31.66
CA LEU A 701 -21.31 -12.33 -32.03
C LEU A 701 -21.32 -10.79 -32.10
N LEU A 702 -22.37 -10.18 -32.65
CA LEU A 702 -22.56 -8.73 -32.65
C LEU A 702 -22.86 -8.18 -31.24
N ASP A 703 -23.42 -8.98 -30.34
CA ASP A 703 -23.59 -8.65 -28.91
C ASP A 703 -22.23 -8.51 -28.21
N THR A 704 -21.18 -9.23 -28.65
CA THR A 704 -19.82 -9.02 -28.13
C THR A 704 -19.22 -7.67 -28.53
N LEU A 705 -19.73 -7.08 -29.62
CA LEU A 705 -19.38 -5.75 -30.09
C LEU A 705 -20.32 -4.67 -29.52
N ASN A 706 -21.32 -5.07 -28.72
CA ASN A 706 -22.27 -4.14 -28.14
C ASN A 706 -21.53 -3.19 -27.18
N ASP A 707 -21.87 -1.90 -27.28
CA ASP A 707 -21.25 -0.80 -26.52
C ASP A 707 -19.79 -0.46 -26.89
N GLN A 708 -19.18 -1.15 -27.88
CA GLN A 708 -17.90 -0.74 -28.48
C GLN A 708 -18.08 0.47 -29.41
N ARG A 709 -17.07 1.36 -29.42
CA ARG A 709 -17.04 2.54 -30.29
C ARG A 709 -16.49 2.16 -31.67
N PHE A 710 -17.22 2.53 -32.74
CA PHE A 710 -16.77 2.39 -34.12
C PHE A 710 -16.99 3.71 -34.88
N ASP A 711 -16.02 4.09 -35.71
CA ASP A 711 -16.09 5.29 -36.54
C ASP A 711 -16.74 4.99 -37.90
N LYS A 712 -16.66 3.72 -38.36
CA LYS A 712 -17.26 3.28 -39.62
C LYS A 712 -17.62 1.80 -39.55
N VAL A 713 -18.79 1.44 -40.08
CA VAL A 713 -19.18 0.04 -40.28
C VAL A 713 -19.60 -0.19 -41.72
N THR A 714 -19.06 -1.22 -42.34
CA THR A 714 -19.27 -1.53 -43.75
C THR A 714 -19.79 -2.96 -43.91
N LYS A 715 -20.88 -3.14 -44.65
CA LYS A 715 -21.52 -4.43 -44.94
C LYS A 715 -21.42 -4.73 -46.43
N TYR A 716 -20.86 -5.89 -46.79
CA TYR A 716 -20.81 -6.40 -48.16
C TYR A 716 -21.82 -7.52 -48.36
N THR A 717 -22.60 -7.45 -49.44
CA THR A 717 -23.65 -8.43 -49.76
C THR A 717 -23.55 -8.90 -51.21
N ASN A 718 -24.08 -10.08 -51.50
CA ASN A 718 -24.38 -10.58 -52.84
C ASN A 718 -25.91 -10.72 -52.95
N GLY A 719 -26.57 -9.83 -53.69
CA GLY A 719 -28.03 -9.67 -53.60
C GLY A 719 -28.48 -9.37 -52.16
N SER A 720 -29.41 -10.17 -51.62
CA SER A 720 -29.88 -10.07 -50.23
C SER A 720 -29.00 -10.79 -49.20
N LYS A 721 -27.99 -11.56 -49.64
CA LYS A 721 -27.14 -12.40 -48.77
C LYS A 721 -25.93 -11.58 -48.30
N PRO A 722 -25.80 -11.25 -47.00
CA PRO A 722 -24.57 -10.64 -46.50
C PRO A 722 -23.45 -11.68 -46.45
N LEU A 723 -22.23 -11.24 -46.77
CA LEU A 723 -21.02 -12.08 -46.85
C LEU A 723 -19.93 -11.62 -45.90
N LEU A 724 -19.85 -10.31 -45.64
CA LEU A 724 -18.77 -9.72 -44.84
C LEU A 724 -19.25 -8.45 -44.14
N PHE A 725 -18.86 -8.29 -42.88
CA PHE A 725 -18.94 -7.03 -42.13
C PHE A 725 -17.54 -6.55 -41.77
N GLU A 726 -17.30 -5.25 -41.89
CA GLU A 726 -16.08 -4.58 -41.48
C GLU A 726 -16.44 -3.49 -40.47
N PHE A 727 -15.82 -3.54 -39.30
CA PHE A 727 -15.96 -2.59 -38.21
C PHE A 727 -14.62 -1.87 -38.03
N VAL A 728 -14.61 -0.55 -38.13
CA VAL A 728 -13.41 0.28 -38.01
C VAL A 728 -13.53 1.19 -36.80
N SER A 729 -12.52 1.18 -35.94
CA SER A 729 -12.40 2.03 -34.75
C SER A 729 -10.97 2.59 -34.69
N ASP A 730 -10.84 3.91 -34.80
CA ASP A 730 -9.57 4.63 -34.96
C ASP A 730 -8.69 4.03 -36.09
N ALA A 731 -7.70 3.21 -35.73
CA ALA A 731 -6.79 2.49 -36.63
C ALA A 731 -6.97 0.96 -36.62
N THR A 732 -7.89 0.44 -35.81
CA THR A 732 -8.17 -0.99 -35.68
C THR A 732 -9.35 -1.39 -36.55
N LYS A 733 -9.24 -2.58 -37.15
CA LYS A 733 -10.24 -3.13 -38.06
C LYS A 733 -10.60 -4.54 -37.60
N ILE A 734 -11.89 -4.78 -37.38
CA ILE A 734 -12.44 -6.10 -37.09
C ILE A 734 -13.33 -6.49 -38.26
N THR A 735 -13.09 -7.66 -38.84
CA THR A 735 -13.88 -8.16 -39.97
C THR A 735 -14.55 -9.48 -39.63
N PHE A 736 -15.85 -9.60 -39.91
CA PHE A 736 -16.62 -10.82 -39.74
C PHE A 736 -17.03 -11.39 -41.09
N VAL A 737 -16.53 -12.59 -41.37
CA VAL A 737 -16.67 -13.28 -42.65
C VAL A 737 -17.66 -14.40 -42.51
N ARG A 738 -18.61 -14.49 -43.43
CA ARG A 738 -19.53 -15.62 -43.50
C ARG A 738 -18.79 -16.88 -43.92
N LYS A 739 -19.12 -18.02 -43.29
CA LYS A 739 -18.44 -19.31 -43.54
C LYS A 739 -19.31 -20.37 -44.18
N ASP A 740 -20.63 -20.19 -44.16
CA ASP A 740 -21.55 -21.12 -44.78
C ASP A 740 -22.80 -20.43 -45.32
N GLU A 741 -23.63 -21.21 -46.00
CA GLU A 741 -24.86 -20.72 -46.59
C GLU A 741 -25.93 -20.38 -45.56
N LEU A 742 -25.83 -20.88 -44.33
CA LEU A 742 -26.86 -20.72 -43.31
C LEU A 742 -26.59 -19.49 -42.45
N LYS A 743 -25.69 -19.60 -41.45
CA LYS A 743 -25.63 -18.62 -40.35
C LYS A 743 -24.29 -18.46 -39.64
N TYR A 744 -23.24 -19.17 -40.03
CA TYR A 744 -21.96 -19.14 -39.31
C TYR A 744 -21.05 -18.02 -39.83
N TRP A 745 -20.44 -17.31 -38.87
CA TRP A 745 -19.56 -16.16 -39.10
C TRP A 745 -18.32 -16.29 -38.23
N LEU A 746 -17.17 -15.86 -38.75
CA LEU A 746 -15.90 -15.83 -38.00
C LEU A 746 -15.24 -14.46 -38.09
N SER A 747 -14.61 -14.04 -37.00
CA SER A 747 -13.70 -12.89 -37.01
C SER A 747 -12.41 -13.29 -37.70
N GLU A 748 -12.01 -12.58 -38.76
CA GLU A 748 -10.77 -12.82 -39.50
C GLU A 748 -10.13 -11.51 -39.91
N THR A 749 -8.84 -11.51 -40.25
CA THR A 749 -8.16 -10.31 -40.78
C THR A 749 -8.24 -10.31 -42.29
N ILE A 750 -9.02 -9.38 -42.87
CA ILE A 750 -9.09 -9.18 -44.32
C ILE A 750 -8.41 -7.87 -44.72
N GLN A 751 -7.35 -8.01 -45.51
CA GLN A 751 -6.61 -6.88 -46.08
C GLN A 751 -7.49 -6.07 -47.05
N ASN A 752 -8.00 -6.71 -48.11
CA ASN A 752 -8.84 -6.03 -49.10
C ASN A 752 -10.15 -6.82 -49.39
N PRO A 753 -11.27 -6.41 -48.75
CA PRO A 753 -12.60 -6.99 -48.97
C PRO A 753 -13.02 -7.11 -50.43
N GLU A 754 -12.76 -6.10 -51.25
CA GLU A 754 -13.26 -6.02 -52.63
C GLU A 754 -12.61 -7.06 -53.54
N THR A 755 -11.33 -7.38 -53.29
CA THR A 755 -10.61 -8.43 -54.03
C THR A 755 -10.94 -9.85 -53.56
N GLN A 756 -11.41 -10.01 -52.32
CA GLN A 756 -11.63 -11.32 -51.70
C GLN A 756 -13.11 -11.75 -51.65
N ILE A 757 -14.05 -10.84 -51.89
CA ILE A 757 -15.49 -11.11 -51.75
C ILE A 757 -16.00 -12.25 -52.64
N GLU A 758 -15.40 -12.45 -53.83
CA GLU A 758 -15.73 -13.55 -54.74
C GLU A 758 -15.26 -14.90 -54.19
N SER A 759 -14.03 -14.95 -53.67
CA SER A 759 -13.50 -16.14 -53.00
C SER A 759 -14.32 -16.46 -51.74
N ILE A 760 -14.76 -15.46 -50.99
CA ILE A 760 -15.64 -15.63 -49.83
C ILE A 760 -16.99 -16.23 -50.24
N ASP A 761 -17.64 -15.72 -51.29
CA ASP A 761 -18.93 -16.26 -51.78
C ASP A 761 -18.81 -17.71 -52.28
N SER A 762 -17.71 -18.06 -52.96
CA SER A 762 -17.41 -19.43 -53.40
C SER A 762 -17.14 -20.37 -52.21
N ASN A 763 -16.28 -19.97 -51.26
CA ASN A 763 -15.98 -20.77 -50.06
C ASN A 763 -17.22 -21.05 -49.21
N VAL A 764 -18.13 -20.07 -49.12
CA VAL A 764 -19.42 -20.20 -48.41
C VAL A 764 -20.29 -21.33 -48.98
N LYS A 765 -20.21 -21.61 -50.29
CA LYS A 765 -20.95 -22.69 -50.97
C LYS A 765 -20.28 -24.06 -50.83
N GLU A 766 -18.96 -24.07 -50.65
CA GLU A 766 -18.09 -25.26 -50.66
C GLU A 766 -17.66 -25.75 -49.25
N THR A 767 -18.16 -25.15 -48.17
CA THR A 767 -17.74 -25.48 -46.79
C THR A 767 -18.85 -26.15 -45.97
N ASN A 768 -18.52 -27.27 -45.32
CA ASN A 768 -19.31 -27.92 -44.27
C ASN A 768 -18.83 -27.46 -42.89
N VAL A 769 -19.69 -26.77 -42.15
CA VAL A 769 -19.39 -26.30 -40.79
C VAL A 769 -19.88 -27.32 -39.76
N TYR A 770 -18.96 -27.86 -38.96
CA TYR A 770 -19.21 -28.73 -37.82
C TYR A 770 -19.13 -27.91 -36.53
N VAL A 771 -20.24 -27.80 -35.79
CA VAL A 771 -20.26 -27.14 -34.48
C VAL A 771 -20.16 -28.22 -33.42
N VAL A 772 -18.96 -28.39 -32.85
CA VAL A 772 -18.66 -29.55 -31.99
C VAL A 772 -19.27 -29.44 -30.59
N ASP A 773 -19.80 -28.29 -30.21
CA ASP A 773 -20.59 -28.09 -28.98
C ASP A 773 -22.10 -28.14 -29.20
N ASP A 774 -22.57 -28.30 -30.45
CA ASP A 774 -23.99 -28.35 -30.74
C ASP A 774 -24.56 -29.75 -30.51
N THR A 775 -25.35 -29.87 -29.45
CA THR A 775 -26.05 -31.11 -29.06
C THR A 775 -27.38 -31.32 -29.79
N THR A 776 -27.74 -30.46 -30.76
CA THR A 776 -28.94 -30.61 -31.58
C THR A 776 -28.69 -31.53 -32.78
N THR A 777 -29.76 -32.19 -33.25
CA THR A 777 -29.66 -33.10 -34.41
C THR A 777 -29.79 -32.40 -35.77
N LYS A 778 -29.95 -31.06 -35.80
CA LYS A 778 -30.20 -30.25 -37.01
C LYS A 778 -29.53 -28.87 -36.95
N PHE A 779 -28.24 -28.82 -36.65
CA PHE A 779 -27.49 -27.55 -36.61
C PHE A 779 -27.01 -27.09 -37.99
N ASN A 780 -26.96 -27.99 -38.97
CA ASN A 780 -26.55 -27.72 -40.35
C ASN A 780 -27.31 -28.67 -41.28
N ASP A 781 -28.04 -28.13 -42.25
CA ASP A 781 -28.85 -28.92 -43.18
C ASP A 781 -27.99 -29.84 -44.07
N ASN A 782 -26.71 -29.53 -44.26
CA ASN A 782 -25.77 -30.39 -45.01
C ASN A 782 -25.23 -31.58 -44.19
N ILE A 783 -25.52 -31.65 -42.89
CA ILE A 783 -24.98 -32.66 -41.96
C ILE A 783 -26.12 -33.36 -41.23
N THR A 784 -26.23 -34.67 -41.41
CA THR A 784 -27.11 -35.50 -40.60
C THR A 784 -26.44 -35.82 -39.28
N SER A 785 -27.04 -35.39 -38.16
CA SER A 785 -26.52 -35.64 -36.81
C SER A 785 -27.40 -36.66 -36.07
N VAL A 786 -26.82 -37.78 -35.65
CA VAL A 786 -27.50 -38.87 -34.93
C VAL A 786 -26.94 -39.00 -33.52
N LEU A 787 -27.77 -38.74 -32.51
CA LEU A 787 -27.44 -38.99 -31.11
C LEU A 787 -27.56 -40.49 -30.78
N LYS A 788 -26.48 -41.07 -30.26
CA LYS A 788 -26.47 -42.39 -29.62
C LYS A 788 -26.18 -42.22 -28.13
N LYS A 789 -27.22 -42.37 -27.30
CA LYS A 789 -27.12 -42.24 -25.84
C LYS A 789 -26.37 -43.42 -25.24
N ASN A 790 -25.66 -43.19 -24.13
CA ASN A 790 -24.92 -44.23 -23.38
C ASN A 790 -23.95 -45.04 -24.27
N GLN A 791 -23.25 -44.35 -25.18
CA GLN A 791 -22.22 -44.94 -26.03
C GLN A 791 -20.95 -44.07 -25.95
N PRO A 792 -19.75 -44.67 -25.81
CA PRO A 792 -19.47 -46.11 -25.89
C PRO A 792 -19.85 -46.90 -24.61
N THR A 793 -20.12 -46.22 -23.50
CA THR A 793 -20.61 -46.81 -22.25
C THR A 793 -21.60 -45.85 -21.55
N THR A 794 -22.25 -46.32 -20.49
CA THR A 794 -23.17 -45.52 -19.67
C THR A 794 -22.49 -44.26 -19.14
N GLY A 795 -23.20 -43.12 -19.18
CA GLY A 795 -22.68 -41.83 -18.74
C GLY A 795 -22.02 -40.99 -19.84
N PHE A 796 -21.84 -41.55 -21.04
CA PHE A 796 -21.35 -40.84 -22.22
C PHE A 796 -22.33 -40.94 -23.39
N ASN A 797 -22.44 -39.86 -24.16
CA ASN A 797 -23.25 -39.80 -25.36
C ASN A 797 -22.34 -39.54 -26.55
N LYS A 798 -22.63 -40.13 -27.71
CA LYS A 798 -21.93 -39.79 -28.95
C LYS A 798 -22.88 -39.25 -30.00
N TYR A 799 -22.46 -38.19 -30.66
CA TYR A 799 -23.14 -37.58 -31.80
C TYR A 799 -22.37 -37.94 -33.05
N LEU A 800 -23.00 -38.71 -33.93
CA LEU A 800 -22.43 -39.10 -35.21
C LEU A 800 -22.93 -38.15 -36.30
N HIS A 801 -22.01 -37.42 -36.90
CA HIS A 801 -22.26 -36.46 -37.96
C HIS A 801 -21.83 -37.03 -39.31
N THR A 802 -22.77 -37.09 -40.26
CA THR A 802 -22.55 -37.60 -41.61
C THR A 802 -22.98 -36.54 -42.64
N PRO A 803 -22.09 -36.08 -43.54
CA PRO A 803 -22.46 -35.19 -44.63
C PRO A 803 -23.53 -35.80 -45.55
N GLN A 804 -24.55 -35.03 -45.93
CA GLN A 804 -25.66 -35.50 -46.77
C GLN A 804 -25.28 -35.67 -48.25
N GLN A 805 -24.34 -34.88 -48.75
CA GLN A 805 -23.81 -34.99 -50.11
C GLN A 805 -22.36 -35.51 -50.06
N LYS A 806 -22.03 -36.50 -50.89
CA LYS A 806 -20.66 -37.02 -51.08
C LYS A 806 -19.73 -36.06 -51.85
N THR A 807 -20.14 -34.82 -52.10
CA THR A 807 -19.28 -33.83 -52.74
C THR A 807 -18.15 -33.42 -51.79
N LEU A 808 -16.94 -33.23 -52.34
CA LEU A 808 -15.70 -32.86 -51.63
C LEU A 808 -15.75 -31.44 -51.04
N LYS A 809 -16.75 -31.17 -50.18
CA LYS A 809 -16.83 -29.90 -49.45
C LYS A 809 -15.77 -29.88 -48.35
N LYS A 810 -15.11 -28.73 -48.19
CA LYS A 810 -14.12 -28.47 -47.15
C LYS A 810 -14.77 -28.48 -45.77
N SER A 811 -14.11 -29.02 -44.76
CA SER A 811 -14.64 -28.98 -43.38
C SER A 811 -14.12 -27.77 -42.62
N LEU A 812 -14.97 -27.18 -41.79
CA LEU A 812 -14.63 -26.16 -40.80
C LEU A 812 -15.19 -26.57 -39.44
N PHE A 813 -14.32 -26.69 -38.44
CA PHE A 813 -14.72 -27.08 -37.08
C PHE A 813 -14.79 -25.86 -36.16
N LEU A 814 -15.93 -25.68 -35.49
CA LEU A 814 -16.19 -24.60 -34.56
C LEU A 814 -16.51 -25.13 -33.17
N TYR A 815 -15.95 -24.49 -32.14
CA TYR A 815 -16.29 -24.69 -30.73
C TYR A 815 -16.60 -23.33 -30.10
N ASN A 816 -17.77 -23.18 -29.48
CA ASN A 816 -18.25 -21.89 -28.95
C ASN A 816 -18.22 -20.74 -29.99
N GLY A 817 -18.41 -21.07 -31.28
CA GLY A 817 -18.40 -20.11 -32.38
C GLY A 817 -17.01 -19.63 -32.85
N ALA A 818 -15.92 -20.20 -32.33
CA ALA A 818 -14.56 -19.95 -32.79
C ALA A 818 -13.92 -21.22 -33.40
N LYS A 819 -12.87 -21.06 -34.21
CA LYS A 819 -12.10 -22.20 -34.72
C LYS A 819 -11.46 -22.99 -33.58
N LEU A 820 -11.25 -24.29 -33.78
CA LEU A 820 -10.57 -25.13 -32.80
C LEU A 820 -9.11 -24.66 -32.63
N MET A 821 -8.65 -24.59 -31.39
CA MET A 821 -7.28 -24.22 -31.04
C MET A 821 -6.45 -25.45 -30.68
N LYS A 822 -5.13 -25.42 -30.89
CA LYS A 822 -4.15 -26.41 -30.41
C LYS A 822 -3.03 -25.72 -29.64
N LYS A 823 -2.24 -26.51 -28.91
CA LYS A 823 -1.03 -26.03 -28.24
C LYS A 823 0.13 -26.02 -29.25
N GLY A 824 0.73 -24.85 -29.46
CA GLY A 824 1.91 -24.65 -30.29
C GLY A 824 3.23 -24.97 -29.60
N ASP A 825 4.33 -24.94 -30.35
CA ASP A 825 5.67 -25.38 -29.91
C ASP A 825 6.21 -24.57 -28.71
N LYS A 826 5.86 -23.29 -28.63
CA LYS A 826 6.25 -22.38 -27.53
C LYS A 826 5.23 -22.36 -26.39
N GLY A 827 4.22 -23.23 -26.42
CA GLY A 827 3.15 -23.29 -25.42
C GLY A 827 2.03 -22.25 -25.59
N SER A 828 2.08 -21.42 -26.65
CA SER A 828 0.98 -20.54 -27.10
C SER A 828 -0.15 -21.36 -27.72
N LEU A 829 -1.38 -20.83 -27.70
CA LEU A 829 -2.50 -21.44 -28.41
C LEU A 829 -2.54 -20.94 -29.86
N GLU A 830 -2.71 -21.87 -30.80
CA GLU A 830 -2.70 -21.63 -32.25
C GLU A 830 -3.94 -22.27 -32.89
N GLU A 831 -4.36 -21.83 -34.08
CA GLU A 831 -5.49 -22.46 -34.78
C GLU A 831 -5.14 -23.90 -35.24
N LEU A 832 -6.04 -24.86 -34.97
CA LEU A 832 -5.93 -26.25 -35.43
C LEU A 832 -6.38 -26.35 -36.89
N ASN A 833 -5.53 -25.89 -37.81
CA ASN A 833 -5.85 -25.83 -39.24
C ASN A 833 -5.72 -27.18 -39.96
N GLU A 834 -4.95 -28.14 -39.41
CA GLU A 834 -4.69 -29.45 -40.03
C GLU A 834 -5.93 -30.33 -40.22
N ILE A 835 -7.00 -30.08 -39.45
CA ILE A 835 -8.27 -30.78 -39.61
C ILE A 835 -9.22 -30.06 -40.57
N ASN A 836 -9.01 -28.76 -40.80
CA ASN A 836 -9.84 -27.94 -41.68
C ASN A 836 -9.46 -28.20 -43.14
N GLU A 837 -10.33 -27.82 -44.07
CA GLU A 837 -10.13 -27.98 -45.51
C GLU A 837 -10.02 -29.42 -46.03
N THR A 838 -10.17 -30.42 -45.18
CA THR A 838 -10.32 -31.82 -45.58
C THR A 838 -11.80 -32.25 -45.54
N SER A 839 -12.21 -33.14 -46.44
CA SER A 839 -13.50 -33.84 -46.36
C SER A 839 -13.42 -35.07 -45.46
N TYR A 840 -14.41 -35.27 -44.59
CA TYR A 840 -14.52 -36.46 -43.72
C TYR A 840 -15.80 -37.22 -44.05
N ASP A 841 -15.73 -38.56 -43.97
CA ASP A 841 -16.94 -39.39 -44.16
C ASP A 841 -17.85 -39.31 -42.94
N THR A 842 -17.24 -39.33 -41.75
CA THR A 842 -17.96 -39.21 -40.47
C THR A 842 -17.12 -38.43 -39.47
N VAL A 843 -17.80 -37.57 -38.72
CA VAL A 843 -17.25 -36.87 -37.55
C VAL A 843 -18.06 -37.32 -36.34
N THR A 844 -17.40 -37.80 -35.30
CA THR A 844 -18.08 -38.19 -34.05
C THR A 844 -17.63 -37.29 -32.91
N VAL A 845 -18.58 -36.73 -32.17
CA VAL A 845 -18.31 -35.95 -30.96
C VAL A 845 -18.86 -36.68 -29.74
N TYR A 846 -18.01 -36.93 -28.76
CA TYR A 846 -18.37 -37.57 -27.51
C TYR A 846 -18.59 -36.52 -26.43
N PHE A 847 -19.67 -36.66 -25.67
CA PHE A 847 -20.04 -35.80 -24.56
C PHE A 847 -20.22 -36.63 -23.30
N GLY A 848 -19.80 -36.06 -22.17
CA GLY A 848 -20.08 -36.61 -20.84
C GLY A 848 -21.44 -36.16 -20.31
N THR A 849 -21.83 -36.68 -19.15
CA THR A 849 -23.06 -36.28 -18.46
C THR A 849 -22.83 -35.27 -17.33
N LYS A 850 -21.56 -34.97 -17.02
CA LYS A 850 -21.12 -34.17 -15.86
C LYS A 850 -20.48 -32.84 -16.27
N ALA A 851 -19.63 -32.83 -17.30
CA ALA A 851 -18.95 -31.61 -17.76
C ALA A 851 -19.91 -30.63 -18.46
N LYS A 852 -20.32 -29.57 -17.76
CA LYS A 852 -21.25 -28.55 -18.25
C LYS A 852 -20.81 -27.13 -17.92
N SER A 853 -21.18 -26.20 -18.78
CA SER A 853 -21.22 -24.76 -18.50
C SER A 853 -22.64 -24.23 -18.73
N GLY A 854 -23.28 -23.79 -17.65
CA GLY A 854 -24.72 -23.50 -17.65
C GLY A 854 -25.54 -24.74 -18.05
N ASN A 855 -26.33 -24.61 -19.11
CA ASN A 855 -27.14 -25.71 -19.65
C ASN A 855 -26.43 -26.54 -20.73
N ASN A 856 -25.23 -26.15 -21.17
CA ASN A 856 -24.55 -26.77 -22.30
C ASN A 856 -23.46 -27.73 -21.81
N PHE A 857 -23.38 -28.90 -22.46
CA PHE A 857 -22.33 -29.88 -22.18
C PHE A 857 -21.05 -29.54 -22.94
N HIS A 858 -19.89 -29.78 -22.32
CA HIS A 858 -18.62 -29.70 -23.02
C HIS A 858 -18.40 -30.96 -23.86
N PRO A 859 -17.96 -30.83 -25.12
CA PRO A 859 -17.47 -31.97 -25.87
C PRO A 859 -16.17 -32.47 -25.23
N LEU A 860 -16.00 -33.77 -25.14
CA LEU A 860 -14.84 -34.40 -24.52
C LEU A 860 -13.82 -34.81 -25.59
N ILE A 861 -14.26 -35.62 -26.56
CA ILE A 861 -13.40 -36.17 -27.60
C ILE A 861 -14.06 -35.99 -28.96
N LEU A 862 -13.26 -35.59 -29.94
CA LEU A 862 -13.60 -35.50 -31.35
C LEU A 862 -12.89 -36.65 -32.09
N GLU A 863 -13.65 -37.51 -32.78
CA GLU A 863 -13.15 -38.58 -33.64
C GLU A 863 -13.43 -38.23 -35.11
N LEU A 864 -12.39 -38.26 -35.93
CA LEU A 864 -12.43 -37.92 -37.35
C LEU A 864 -12.09 -39.14 -38.21
N ASN A 865 -12.96 -39.43 -39.20
CA ASN A 865 -12.83 -40.62 -40.06
C ASN A 865 -12.74 -40.24 -41.55
N LYS A 866 -11.77 -40.82 -42.27
CA LYS A 866 -11.55 -40.66 -43.71
C LYS A 866 -11.39 -42.06 -44.35
N SER A 867 -12.21 -42.45 -45.33
CA SER A 867 -12.18 -43.78 -45.99
C SER A 867 -10.84 -44.09 -46.65
N ALA A 868 -10.08 -43.07 -47.03
CA ALA A 868 -8.77 -43.22 -47.66
C ALA A 868 -7.62 -43.45 -46.65
N HIS A 869 -7.83 -43.23 -45.34
CA HIS A 869 -6.79 -43.32 -44.32
C HIS A 869 -7.29 -44.00 -43.04
N ASN A 870 -6.81 -45.23 -42.80
CA ASN A 870 -6.77 -45.85 -41.49
C ASN A 870 -5.36 -45.59 -40.94
N PRO A 871 -5.16 -44.98 -39.75
CA PRO A 871 -6.09 -44.91 -38.61
C PRO A 871 -6.96 -43.65 -38.51
N LYS A 872 -8.10 -43.80 -37.81
CA LYS A 872 -8.93 -42.68 -37.32
C LYS A 872 -8.10 -41.73 -36.46
N THR A 873 -8.42 -40.44 -36.50
CA THR A 873 -7.74 -39.44 -35.67
C THR A 873 -8.65 -38.97 -34.55
N HIS A 874 -8.11 -38.88 -33.33
CA HIS A 874 -8.84 -38.41 -32.16
C HIS A 874 -8.20 -37.14 -31.60
N TYR A 875 -9.04 -36.23 -31.10
CA TYR A 875 -8.61 -35.06 -30.36
C TYR A 875 -9.41 -34.96 -29.06
N ARG A 876 -8.73 -34.69 -27.95
CA ARG A 876 -9.39 -34.43 -26.66
C ARG A 876 -9.41 -32.95 -26.33
N LEU A 877 -10.48 -32.50 -25.70
CA LEU A 877 -10.58 -31.13 -25.19
C LEU A 877 -9.73 -30.99 -23.91
N ARG A 878 -8.96 -29.91 -23.84
CA ARG A 878 -8.14 -29.52 -22.70
C ARG A 878 -8.45 -28.08 -22.33
N LEU A 879 -8.19 -27.73 -21.08
CA LEU A 879 -8.29 -26.37 -20.56
C LEU A 879 -6.89 -25.89 -20.18
N LYS A 880 -6.55 -24.65 -20.56
CA LYS A 880 -5.36 -23.95 -20.11
C LYS A 880 -5.66 -22.45 -19.96
N ASP A 881 -5.34 -21.86 -18.82
CA ASP A 881 -5.52 -20.42 -18.56
C ASP A 881 -6.96 -19.95 -18.89
N SER A 882 -7.96 -20.74 -18.51
CA SER A 882 -9.38 -20.53 -18.85
C SER A 882 -9.74 -20.60 -20.34
N SER A 883 -8.81 -21.01 -21.21
CA SER A 883 -8.99 -21.18 -22.65
C SER A 883 -8.97 -22.65 -23.05
N TYR A 884 -9.89 -23.07 -23.92
CA TYR A 884 -9.97 -24.45 -24.37
C TYR A 884 -9.09 -24.68 -25.60
N TYR A 885 -8.44 -25.84 -25.65
CA TYR A 885 -7.68 -26.29 -26.81
C TYR A 885 -7.86 -27.80 -27.01
N TRP A 886 -7.55 -28.25 -28.21
CA TRP A 886 -7.68 -29.62 -28.66
C TRP A 886 -6.28 -30.21 -28.79
N GLU A 887 -6.09 -31.36 -28.15
CA GLU A 887 -4.84 -32.11 -28.15
C GLU A 887 -5.03 -33.41 -28.89
N ASN A 888 -4.11 -33.75 -29.79
CA ASN A 888 -4.12 -35.03 -30.49
C ASN A 888 -4.08 -36.17 -29.45
N LEU A 889 -4.98 -37.13 -29.61
CA LEU A 889 -5.11 -38.27 -28.73
C LEU A 889 -4.85 -39.55 -29.53
N THR A 890 -3.84 -40.31 -29.12
CA THR A 890 -3.58 -41.62 -29.72
C THR A 890 -4.43 -42.69 -29.05
N ILE A 891 -5.32 -43.32 -29.83
CA ILE A 891 -6.06 -44.53 -29.45
C ILE A 891 -5.61 -45.64 -30.40
N ARG A 892 -5.23 -46.80 -29.85
CA ARG A 892 -4.78 -47.93 -30.69
C ARG A 892 -5.90 -48.36 -31.64
N SER A 893 -5.54 -48.72 -32.87
CA SER A 893 -6.49 -49.17 -33.90
C SER A 893 -7.29 -50.41 -33.47
N GLN A 894 -6.69 -51.26 -32.63
CA GLN A 894 -7.36 -52.34 -31.91
C GLN A 894 -7.63 -51.90 -30.47
N ASP A 895 -8.85 -51.43 -30.18
CA ASP A 895 -9.34 -51.10 -28.83
C ASP A 895 -10.57 -51.97 -28.50
N PRO A 896 -10.39 -53.25 -28.11
CA PRO A 896 -11.49 -54.16 -27.83
C PRO A 896 -12.42 -53.57 -26.75
N GLY A 897 -13.71 -53.50 -27.06
CA GLY A 897 -14.70 -52.93 -26.14
C GLY A 897 -14.59 -51.42 -25.90
N ASN A 898 -13.79 -50.69 -26.68
CA ASN A 898 -13.52 -49.26 -26.52
C ASN A 898 -12.88 -48.90 -25.15
N LYS A 899 -12.12 -49.80 -24.53
CA LYS A 899 -11.56 -49.59 -23.18
C LYS A 899 -10.69 -48.33 -23.10
N GLN A 900 -9.75 -48.16 -24.03
CA GLN A 900 -8.88 -46.98 -24.04
C GLN A 900 -9.69 -45.71 -24.28
N LEU A 901 -10.61 -45.73 -25.24
CA LEU A 901 -11.49 -44.59 -25.49
C LEU A 901 -12.31 -44.22 -24.23
N ILE A 902 -12.87 -45.20 -23.52
CA ILE A 902 -13.65 -44.99 -22.29
C ILE A 902 -12.78 -44.35 -21.20
N ASN A 903 -11.57 -44.84 -20.98
CA ASN A 903 -10.66 -44.26 -19.99
C ASN A 903 -10.29 -42.81 -20.35
N ARG A 904 -10.00 -42.53 -21.63
CA ARG A 904 -9.72 -41.16 -22.10
C ARG A 904 -10.91 -40.23 -21.98
N LEU A 905 -12.15 -40.73 -22.17
CA LEU A 905 -13.37 -39.96 -21.93
C LEU A 905 -13.53 -39.60 -20.45
N LYS A 906 -13.32 -40.56 -19.55
CA LYS A 906 -13.37 -40.35 -18.09
C LYS A 906 -12.32 -39.33 -17.63
N GLU A 907 -11.07 -39.48 -18.07
CA GLU A 907 -9.98 -38.53 -17.77
C GLU A 907 -10.34 -37.12 -18.24
N THR A 908 -10.84 -37.00 -19.48
CA THR A 908 -11.18 -35.70 -20.07
C THR A 908 -12.35 -35.06 -19.36
N GLU A 909 -13.39 -35.82 -18.99
CA GLU A 909 -14.52 -35.30 -18.22
C GLU A 909 -14.08 -34.83 -16.82
N LEU A 910 -13.24 -35.61 -16.14
CA LEU A 910 -12.68 -35.27 -14.83
C LEU A 910 -11.87 -33.96 -14.87
N ASP A 911 -11.11 -33.73 -15.94
CA ASP A 911 -10.27 -32.53 -16.12
C ASP A 911 -11.09 -31.27 -16.45
N LEU A 912 -12.28 -31.43 -17.03
CA LEU A 912 -13.16 -30.31 -17.38
C LEU A 912 -14.15 -29.94 -16.26
N VAL A 913 -14.44 -30.86 -15.35
CA VAL A 913 -15.33 -30.64 -14.19
C VAL A 913 -14.59 -29.95 -13.04
N GLU A 914 -15.27 -29.02 -12.38
CA GLU A 914 -14.73 -28.39 -11.17
C GLU A 914 -14.46 -29.43 -10.08
N SER A 915 -13.28 -29.37 -9.48
CA SER A 915 -12.79 -30.42 -8.59
C SER A 915 -12.72 -29.95 -7.13
N LEU A 916 -13.25 -30.76 -6.22
CA LEU A 916 -12.99 -30.69 -4.79
C LEU A 916 -11.70 -31.48 -4.50
N VAL A 917 -10.70 -30.78 -4.00
CA VAL A 917 -9.38 -31.34 -3.72
C VAL A 917 -9.31 -31.76 -2.25
N ILE A 918 -9.11 -33.05 -2.02
CA ILE A 918 -8.95 -33.65 -0.69
C ILE A 918 -7.47 -33.93 -0.45
N LEU A 919 -6.89 -33.21 0.51
CA LEU A 919 -5.51 -33.41 0.95
C LEU A 919 -5.51 -34.52 2.02
N MET A 920 -5.23 -35.75 1.61
CA MET A 920 -5.42 -36.92 2.46
C MET A 920 -4.44 -37.00 3.63
N ASP A 921 -3.25 -36.39 3.53
CA ASP A 921 -2.25 -36.28 4.61
C ASP A 921 -2.66 -35.34 5.75
N ARG A 922 -3.70 -34.50 5.57
CA ARG A 922 -4.04 -33.46 6.54
C ARG A 922 -4.77 -34.03 7.75
N ARG A 923 -4.17 -33.83 8.93
CA ARG A 923 -4.74 -34.13 10.25
C ARG A 923 -5.08 -32.90 11.09
N MET A 924 -4.75 -31.72 10.58
CA MET A 924 -5.01 -30.45 11.27
C MET A 924 -6.51 -30.12 11.22
N PRO A 925 -7.07 -29.42 12.22
CA PRO A 925 -8.52 -29.22 12.34
C PRO A 925 -9.21 -28.63 11.12
N THR A 926 -8.52 -27.83 10.31
CA THR A 926 -9.03 -27.30 9.04
C THR A 926 -7.94 -27.14 7.99
N TYR A 927 -8.33 -27.18 6.71
CA TYR A 927 -7.53 -26.66 5.60
C TYR A 927 -8.44 -26.02 4.55
N GLY A 928 -7.95 -24.97 3.89
CA GLY A 928 -8.75 -24.15 3.00
C GLY A 928 -8.10 -23.89 1.65
N ASN A 929 -8.60 -22.87 0.96
CA ASN A 929 -8.17 -22.51 -0.40
C ASN A 929 -6.66 -22.26 -0.50
N ASN A 930 -6.01 -21.71 0.53
CA ASN A 930 -4.57 -21.44 0.50
C ASN A 930 -3.74 -22.73 0.38
N GLN A 931 -4.06 -23.74 1.19
CA GLN A 931 -3.38 -25.04 1.16
C GLN A 931 -3.70 -25.79 -0.12
N ILE A 932 -4.96 -25.74 -0.57
CA ILE A 932 -5.41 -26.40 -1.80
C ILE A 932 -4.71 -25.78 -3.03
N VAL A 933 -4.67 -24.45 -3.14
CA VAL A 933 -3.98 -23.76 -4.24
C VAL A 933 -2.49 -24.08 -4.21
N LYS A 934 -1.83 -24.09 -3.03
CA LYS A 934 -0.42 -24.50 -2.93
C LYS A 934 -0.22 -25.96 -3.38
N ALA A 935 -1.11 -26.88 -3.01
CA ALA A 935 -1.03 -28.28 -3.40
C ALA A 935 -1.25 -28.49 -4.90
N VAL A 936 -2.21 -27.79 -5.51
CA VAL A 936 -2.50 -27.86 -6.95
C VAL A 936 -1.37 -27.22 -7.77
N THR A 937 -0.84 -26.08 -7.34
CA THR A 937 0.27 -25.41 -8.03
C THR A 937 1.60 -26.14 -7.89
N GLY A 938 1.82 -26.80 -6.74
CA GLY A 938 2.99 -27.63 -6.46
C GLY A 938 2.84 -29.11 -6.84
N LEU A 939 1.85 -29.44 -7.68
CA LEU A 939 1.59 -30.81 -8.12
C LEU A 939 2.73 -31.32 -8.99
N SER A 940 3.15 -32.57 -8.79
CA SER A 940 4.22 -33.22 -9.56
C SER A 940 3.74 -34.53 -10.19
N PRO A 941 3.62 -34.62 -11.53
CA PRO A 941 3.84 -33.56 -12.50
C PRO A 941 2.77 -32.46 -12.42
N PHE A 942 3.13 -31.24 -12.84
CA PHE A 942 2.18 -30.12 -12.84
C PHE A 942 1.00 -30.43 -13.77
N LYS A 943 -0.21 -30.28 -13.23
CA LYS A 943 -1.47 -30.43 -13.96
C LYS A 943 -2.40 -29.31 -13.53
N GLU A 944 -2.93 -28.60 -14.52
CA GLU A 944 -3.93 -27.56 -14.27
C GLU A 944 -5.25 -28.21 -13.86
N ILE A 945 -5.73 -27.84 -12.66
CA ILE A 945 -6.95 -28.40 -12.09
C ILE A 945 -7.89 -27.24 -11.78
N LYS A 946 -9.12 -27.35 -12.29
CA LYS A 946 -10.18 -26.39 -12.03
C LYS A 946 -10.73 -26.59 -10.62
N SER A 947 -10.08 -26.08 -9.59
CA SER A 947 -10.50 -26.23 -8.19
C SER A 947 -11.80 -25.47 -7.90
N ALA A 948 -12.76 -26.12 -7.23
CA ALA A 948 -13.99 -25.48 -6.76
C ALA A 948 -13.68 -24.52 -5.58
N PRO A 949 -14.30 -23.33 -5.52
CA PRO A 949 -14.15 -22.44 -4.38
C PRO A 949 -14.91 -23.03 -3.19
N THR A 950 -14.20 -23.69 -2.29
CA THR A 950 -14.79 -24.10 -1.02
C THR A 950 -14.95 -22.81 -0.19
N GLY A 951 -16.13 -22.20 -0.23
CA GLY A 951 -16.43 -20.94 0.48
C GLY A 951 -16.23 -21.00 2.01
N ALA A 952 -15.97 -22.19 2.55
CA ALA A 952 -15.52 -22.45 3.91
C ALA A 952 -14.37 -23.49 3.88
N ASP A 953 -13.51 -23.48 4.90
CA ASP A 953 -12.44 -24.46 5.06
C ASP A 953 -13.03 -25.88 5.28
N ILE A 954 -12.35 -26.89 4.74
CA ILE A 954 -12.66 -28.29 5.01
C ILE A 954 -12.24 -28.59 6.46
N ARG A 955 -13.18 -29.08 7.26
CA ARG A 955 -12.93 -29.47 8.65
C ARG A 955 -12.41 -30.90 8.69
N VAL A 956 -11.37 -31.15 9.47
CA VAL A 956 -10.84 -32.48 9.70
C VAL A 956 -11.03 -32.83 11.16
N ASN A 957 -11.80 -33.89 11.41
CA ASN A 957 -12.09 -34.37 12.76
C ASN A 957 -11.43 -35.74 12.95
N ASN A 958 -10.70 -35.91 14.04
CA ASN A 958 -10.33 -37.26 14.48
C ASN A 958 -11.59 -37.92 15.05
N VAL A 959 -12.13 -38.89 14.32
CA VAL A 959 -13.36 -39.60 14.68
C VAL A 959 -13.07 -41.03 15.16
N THR A 960 -11.80 -41.31 15.52
CA THR A 960 -11.37 -42.64 15.97
C THR A 960 -12.20 -43.12 17.16
N GLU A 961 -12.42 -42.25 18.16
CA GLU A 961 -13.17 -42.58 19.37
C GLU A 961 -14.68 -42.66 19.18
N THR A 962 -15.23 -42.09 18.11
CA THR A 962 -16.68 -41.99 17.91
C THR A 962 -17.20 -42.91 16.81
N GLU A 963 -16.46 -43.06 15.72
CA GLU A 963 -16.90 -43.75 14.50
C GLU A 963 -15.99 -44.95 14.11
N ALA A 964 -14.85 -45.13 14.79
CA ALA A 964 -13.87 -46.16 14.47
C ALA A 964 -13.29 -46.91 15.69
N LYS A 965 -14.06 -46.98 16.79
CA LYS A 965 -13.59 -47.59 18.06
C LYS A 965 -12.99 -48.98 17.89
N CYS A 966 -13.55 -49.76 16.97
CA CYS A 966 -13.18 -51.16 16.74
C CYS A 966 -11.77 -51.38 16.13
N PHE A 967 -11.01 -50.32 15.80
CA PHE A 967 -9.63 -50.45 15.32
C PHE A 967 -8.59 -49.71 16.17
N ARG A 968 -9.04 -48.97 17.19
CA ARG A 968 -8.16 -48.17 18.06
C ARG A 968 -7.14 -49.06 18.77
N ASP A 969 -7.60 -50.19 19.29
CA ASP A 969 -6.76 -51.12 20.04
C ASP A 969 -5.70 -51.81 19.15
N ASN A 970 -5.87 -51.72 17.82
CA ASN A 970 -4.90 -52.17 16.81
C ASN A 970 -3.98 -51.02 16.30
N GLY A 971 -4.09 -49.82 16.86
CA GLY A 971 -3.25 -48.66 16.51
C GLY A 971 -3.68 -47.89 15.27
N TYR A 972 -4.88 -48.14 14.72
CA TYR A 972 -5.40 -47.39 13.57
C TYR A 972 -6.18 -46.15 14.00
N MET A 973 -6.09 -45.09 13.20
CA MET A 973 -6.80 -43.83 13.41
C MET A 973 -7.64 -43.46 12.18
N LEU A 974 -8.80 -42.87 12.42
CA LEU A 974 -9.75 -42.42 11.40
C LEU A 974 -9.94 -40.90 11.46
N TYR A 975 -9.70 -40.23 10.34
CA TYR A 975 -9.97 -38.81 10.18
C TYR A 975 -11.11 -38.59 9.18
N GLU A 976 -12.12 -37.84 9.61
CA GLU A 976 -13.23 -37.39 8.78
C GLU A 976 -12.89 -36.01 8.21
N HIS A 977 -12.87 -35.90 6.88
CA HIS A 977 -12.83 -34.65 6.14
C HIS A 977 -14.26 -34.25 5.79
N ASN A 978 -14.78 -33.26 6.48
CA ASN A 978 -16.13 -32.76 6.30
C ASN A 978 -16.15 -31.61 5.29
N ILE A 979 -16.79 -31.88 4.15
CA ILE A 979 -16.94 -30.96 3.04
C ILE A 979 -18.22 -30.14 3.28
N THR A 980 -18.18 -29.23 4.27
CA THR A 980 -19.29 -28.30 4.57
C THR A 980 -19.19 -27.09 3.65
N SER A 981 -19.64 -27.22 2.40
CA SER A 981 -19.35 -26.22 1.37
C SER A 981 -20.60 -25.52 0.85
N SER A 982 -20.52 -24.20 0.63
CA SER A 982 -21.52 -23.38 -0.09
C SER A 982 -21.56 -23.67 -1.60
N LEU A 983 -21.53 -24.95 -2.00
CA LEU A 983 -21.53 -25.35 -3.39
C LEU A 983 -22.94 -25.26 -3.98
N GLU A 984 -23.00 -24.96 -5.28
CA GLU A 984 -24.26 -24.91 -6.02
C GLU A 984 -24.95 -26.29 -6.02
N GLU A 985 -26.18 -26.32 -5.50
CA GLU A 985 -27.00 -27.52 -5.45
C GLU A 985 -27.31 -28.02 -6.88
N GLY A 986 -27.07 -29.31 -7.13
CA GLY A 986 -27.32 -29.95 -8.43
C GLY A 986 -26.16 -29.86 -9.42
N LYS A 987 -25.08 -29.13 -9.10
CA LYS A 987 -23.84 -29.14 -9.88
C LYS A 987 -22.98 -30.36 -9.51
N ASN A 988 -22.26 -30.92 -10.50
CA ASN A 988 -21.34 -32.03 -10.24
C ASN A 988 -19.94 -31.47 -9.96
N TYR A 989 -19.29 -31.96 -8.91
CA TYR A 989 -17.90 -31.67 -8.61
C TYR A 989 -17.10 -32.96 -8.61
N ALA A 990 -15.95 -32.99 -9.27
CA ALA A 990 -15.04 -34.13 -9.25
C ALA A 990 -14.34 -34.21 -7.89
N LEU A 991 -14.17 -35.40 -7.33
CA LEU A 991 -13.36 -35.61 -6.13
C LEU A 991 -11.96 -36.03 -6.53
N ARG A 992 -10.96 -35.25 -6.12
CA ARG A 992 -9.54 -35.51 -6.39
C ARG A 992 -8.77 -35.67 -5.09
N PHE A 993 -7.91 -36.67 -5.05
CA PHE A 993 -7.24 -37.14 -3.83
C PHE A 993 -5.74 -36.92 -3.95
N PHE A 994 -5.18 -36.22 -2.98
CA PHE A 994 -3.82 -35.70 -3.01
C PHE A 994 -3.05 -36.20 -1.80
N ILE A 995 -1.81 -36.63 -2.01
CA ILE A 995 -0.86 -37.00 -0.95
C ILE A 995 0.48 -36.31 -1.16
N PHE A 996 1.30 -36.22 -0.12
CA PHE A 996 2.69 -35.77 -0.24
C PHE A 996 3.50 -36.67 -1.18
N ALA A 997 4.44 -36.06 -1.92
CA ALA A 997 5.40 -36.80 -2.74
C ALA A 997 6.46 -37.52 -1.87
N GLU A 998 7.11 -38.56 -2.43
CA GLU A 998 7.98 -39.52 -1.74
C GLU A 998 9.11 -38.90 -0.87
N ASP A 999 9.50 -37.64 -1.12
CA ASP A 999 10.57 -36.93 -0.39
C ASP A 999 10.25 -35.46 -0.06
N SER A 1000 8.96 -35.10 0.08
CA SER A 1000 8.58 -33.68 0.24
C SER A 1000 7.38 -33.47 1.14
N SER A 1001 7.50 -32.54 2.08
CA SER A 1001 6.39 -32.03 2.89
C SER A 1001 5.67 -30.84 2.26
N GLU A 1002 6.02 -30.47 1.01
CA GLU A 1002 5.51 -29.28 0.35
C GLU A 1002 4.89 -29.53 -1.04
N THR A 1003 5.28 -30.63 -1.70
CA THR A 1003 4.80 -30.99 -3.03
C THR A 1003 3.87 -32.18 -2.96
N TYR A 1004 2.84 -32.17 -3.80
CA TYR A 1004 1.79 -33.18 -3.80
C TYR A 1004 1.81 -34.02 -5.08
N LYS A 1005 1.26 -35.22 -4.98
CA LYS A 1005 0.88 -36.10 -6.11
C LYS A 1005 -0.63 -36.34 -6.09
N GLU A 1006 -1.24 -36.35 -7.27
CA GLU A 1006 -2.64 -36.74 -7.45
C GLU A 1006 -2.72 -38.27 -7.57
N ILE A 1007 -3.62 -38.87 -6.78
CA ILE A 1007 -3.90 -40.29 -6.82
C ILE A 1007 -5.02 -40.56 -7.83
N ASN A 1008 -4.75 -41.44 -8.79
CA ASN A 1008 -5.76 -41.94 -9.72
C ASN A 1008 -6.44 -43.17 -9.13
N LEU A 1009 -7.77 -43.19 -9.18
CA LEU A 1009 -8.58 -44.28 -8.65
C LEU A 1009 -8.91 -45.29 -9.76
N TYR A 1010 -8.89 -46.56 -9.43
CA TYR A 1010 -9.12 -47.65 -10.37
C TYR A 1010 -10.12 -48.66 -9.80
N SER A 1011 -11.10 -49.06 -10.60
CA SER A 1011 -12.05 -50.12 -10.24
C SER A 1011 -11.51 -51.52 -10.50
N SER A 1012 -10.52 -51.65 -11.39
CA SER A 1012 -9.77 -52.88 -11.71
C SER A 1012 -8.35 -52.49 -12.17
N ASP A 1013 -7.48 -53.44 -12.52
CA ASP A 1013 -6.10 -53.11 -12.93
C ASP A 1013 -5.98 -52.15 -14.14
N GLU A 1014 -7.00 -52.10 -14.99
CA GLU A 1014 -7.02 -51.29 -16.21
C GLU A 1014 -8.14 -50.24 -16.26
N ASP A 1015 -9.15 -50.33 -15.38
CA ASP A 1015 -10.34 -49.50 -15.46
C ASP A 1015 -10.25 -48.30 -14.51
N LEU A 1016 -10.06 -47.10 -15.08
CA LEU A 1016 -10.06 -45.85 -14.32
C LEU A 1016 -11.45 -45.62 -13.71
N ASP A 1017 -11.50 -45.31 -12.43
CA ASP A 1017 -12.70 -44.88 -11.72
C ASP A 1017 -12.65 -43.38 -11.45
N THR A 1018 -13.82 -42.75 -11.44
CA THR A 1018 -13.95 -41.30 -11.23
C THR A 1018 -15.06 -41.03 -10.24
N LEU A 1019 -14.71 -40.42 -9.11
CA LEU A 1019 -15.67 -40.06 -8.08
C LEU A 1019 -16.15 -38.62 -8.27
N TYR A 1020 -17.45 -38.42 -8.05
CA TYR A 1020 -18.08 -37.11 -8.06
C TYR A 1020 -18.82 -36.89 -6.75
N PHE A 1021 -18.72 -35.68 -6.22
CA PHE A 1021 -19.41 -35.25 -5.03
C PHE A 1021 -20.92 -35.14 -5.28
N ASP A 1022 -21.71 -35.78 -4.42
CA ASP A 1022 -23.16 -35.72 -4.48
C ASP A 1022 -23.70 -34.55 -3.67
N THR A 1023 -23.96 -33.42 -4.34
CA THR A 1023 -24.51 -32.22 -3.70
C THR A 1023 -25.91 -32.41 -3.11
N ARG A 1024 -26.66 -33.42 -3.57
CA ARG A 1024 -28.04 -33.72 -3.13
C ARG A 1024 -28.07 -34.80 -2.05
N GLY A 1025 -26.91 -35.27 -1.61
CA GLY A 1025 -26.76 -36.29 -0.58
C GLY A 1025 -27.10 -35.80 0.83
N GLY A 1026 -27.48 -36.76 1.69
CA GLY A 1026 -27.48 -36.56 3.15
C GLY A 1026 -26.05 -36.39 3.69
N ASP A 1027 -25.92 -36.16 5.00
CA ASP A 1027 -24.65 -35.78 5.61
C ASP A 1027 -23.50 -36.78 5.42
N GLU A 1028 -23.79 -38.08 5.31
CA GLU A 1028 -22.77 -39.09 5.01
C GLU A 1028 -22.05 -38.86 3.67
N LYS A 1029 -22.75 -38.29 2.68
CA LYS A 1029 -22.18 -37.98 1.36
C LYS A 1029 -21.36 -36.69 1.34
N ARG A 1030 -21.32 -35.97 2.47
CA ARG A 1030 -20.47 -34.79 2.70
C ARG A 1030 -19.14 -35.13 3.39
N LYS A 1031 -18.92 -36.41 3.73
CA LYS A 1031 -17.77 -36.87 4.50
C LYS A 1031 -16.86 -37.74 3.66
N VAL A 1032 -15.56 -37.50 3.76
CA VAL A 1032 -14.51 -38.39 3.25
C VAL A 1032 -13.72 -38.90 4.43
N TYR A 1033 -13.51 -40.21 4.51
CA TYR A 1033 -12.78 -40.84 5.60
C TYR A 1033 -11.40 -41.26 5.14
N VAL A 1034 -10.37 -40.91 5.92
CA VAL A 1034 -8.98 -41.28 5.65
C VAL A 1034 -8.40 -42.03 6.84
N TYR A 1035 -7.83 -43.19 6.57
CA TYR A 1035 -7.29 -44.11 7.57
C TYR A 1035 -5.78 -43.98 7.68
N PHE A 1036 -5.28 -44.08 8.90
CA PHE A 1036 -3.86 -43.99 9.23
C PHE A 1036 -3.47 -45.02 10.30
N TYR A 1037 -2.17 -45.25 10.46
CA TYR A 1037 -1.63 -46.07 11.54
C TYR A 1037 -0.79 -45.22 12.49
N CYS A 1038 -1.28 -45.00 13.71
CA CYS A 1038 -0.63 -44.16 14.72
C CYS A 1038 -0.09 -42.84 14.12
N GLU A 1039 1.09 -42.39 14.56
CA GLU A 1039 1.71 -41.15 14.08
C GLU A 1039 2.29 -41.24 12.65
N ASP A 1040 2.16 -42.37 11.93
CA ASP A 1040 2.67 -42.49 10.56
C ASP A 1040 1.85 -41.60 9.61
N PRO A 1041 2.43 -40.53 9.01
CA PRO A 1041 1.70 -39.54 8.23
C PRO A 1041 1.12 -40.07 6.92
N ARG A 1042 1.43 -41.30 6.52
CA ARG A 1042 1.01 -41.91 5.24
C ARG A 1042 -0.44 -42.41 5.32
N PRO A 1043 -1.35 -41.89 4.48
CA PRO A 1043 -2.71 -42.43 4.36
C PRO A 1043 -2.68 -43.89 3.89
N LEU A 1044 -3.49 -44.75 4.50
CA LEU A 1044 -3.55 -46.18 4.16
C LEU A 1044 -4.72 -46.50 3.24
N LEU A 1045 -5.85 -45.83 3.47
CA LEU A 1045 -7.11 -46.07 2.78
C LEU A 1045 -7.95 -44.80 2.79
N VAL A 1046 -8.65 -44.54 1.69
CA VAL A 1046 -9.66 -43.48 1.60
C VAL A 1046 -11.02 -44.08 1.30
N CYS A 1047 -12.07 -43.62 1.98
CA CYS A 1047 -13.42 -44.10 1.80
C CYS A 1047 -14.41 -42.95 1.64
N TYR A 1048 -15.18 -42.98 0.55
CA TYR A 1048 -16.23 -42.00 0.25
C TYR A 1048 -17.51 -42.72 -0.14
N SER A 1049 -18.62 -42.42 0.54
CA SER A 1049 -19.95 -42.98 0.26
C SER A 1049 -19.95 -44.52 0.10
N GLY A 1050 -19.19 -45.22 0.96
CA GLY A 1050 -19.08 -46.68 0.96
C GLY A 1050 -18.15 -47.27 -0.10
N SER A 1051 -17.49 -46.45 -0.92
CA SER A 1051 -16.45 -46.88 -1.86
C SER A 1051 -15.07 -46.59 -1.25
N ALA A 1052 -14.33 -47.66 -0.94
CA ALA A 1052 -12.99 -47.58 -0.37
C ALA A 1052 -11.92 -47.85 -1.44
N PHE A 1053 -10.80 -47.14 -1.34
CA PHE A 1053 -9.66 -47.26 -2.24
C PHE A 1053 -8.35 -47.32 -1.45
N MET A 1054 -7.44 -48.17 -1.92
CA MET A 1054 -6.15 -48.45 -1.28
C MET A 1054 -5.06 -48.73 -2.31
N PRO A 1055 -3.78 -48.54 -1.94
CA PRO A 1055 -2.65 -49.00 -2.76
C PRO A 1055 -2.51 -50.54 -2.71
N LYS A 1056 -2.01 -51.15 -3.78
CA LYS A 1056 -1.70 -52.60 -3.84
C LYS A 1056 -0.27 -52.93 -3.43
N GLY A 1057 0.62 -51.94 -3.40
CA GLY A 1057 2.04 -52.06 -3.07
C GLY A 1057 2.76 -50.72 -3.13
N SER A 1058 4.04 -50.69 -2.72
CA SER A 1058 4.89 -49.49 -2.69
C SER A 1058 4.87 -48.72 -4.02
N ASP A 1059 4.99 -49.44 -5.14
CA ASP A 1059 5.13 -48.84 -6.47
C ASP A 1059 3.83 -48.17 -6.95
N SER A 1060 2.68 -48.63 -6.44
CA SER A 1060 1.37 -48.04 -6.72
C SER A 1060 1.00 -46.87 -5.82
N TYR A 1061 1.67 -46.75 -4.66
CA TYR A 1061 1.26 -45.86 -3.58
C TYR A 1061 1.11 -44.40 -4.00
N PHE A 1062 2.03 -43.91 -4.82
CA PHE A 1062 2.07 -42.51 -5.21
C PHE A 1062 1.28 -42.16 -6.48
N GLU A 1063 0.63 -43.13 -7.12
CA GLU A 1063 0.00 -42.92 -8.44
C GLU A 1063 -1.35 -43.61 -8.65
N LYS A 1064 -1.51 -44.86 -8.19
CA LYS A 1064 -2.65 -45.72 -8.52
C LYS A 1064 -3.23 -46.40 -7.29
N TRP A 1065 -4.46 -46.06 -6.95
CA TRP A 1065 -5.19 -46.69 -5.86
C TRP A 1065 -6.37 -47.46 -6.41
N PHE A 1066 -6.57 -48.66 -5.89
CA PHE A 1066 -7.54 -49.63 -6.38
C PHE A 1066 -8.70 -49.76 -5.41
N LYS A 1067 -9.88 -50.02 -5.96
CA LYS A 1067 -11.09 -50.23 -5.19
C LYS A 1067 -10.96 -51.46 -4.30
N ALA A 1068 -11.22 -51.29 -3.01
CA ALA A 1068 -11.26 -52.36 -2.03
C ALA A 1068 -12.69 -52.92 -1.96
N ASP A 1069 -13.06 -53.79 -2.90
CA ASP A 1069 -14.45 -54.25 -3.09
C ASP A 1069 -15.08 -54.91 -1.87
N LYS A 1070 -14.27 -55.47 -0.96
CA LYS A 1070 -14.73 -56.11 0.27
C LYS A 1070 -15.20 -55.10 1.33
N ILE A 1071 -14.79 -53.84 1.22
CA ILE A 1071 -15.17 -52.77 2.15
C ILE A 1071 -16.40 -52.06 1.60
N LYS A 1072 -17.54 -52.20 2.29
CA LYS A 1072 -18.83 -51.61 1.88
C LYS A 1072 -19.24 -50.40 2.70
N ARG A 1073 -18.56 -50.14 3.82
CA ARG A 1073 -18.84 -49.03 4.74
C ARG A 1073 -17.54 -48.39 5.19
N CYS A 1074 -17.60 -47.10 5.50
CA CYS A 1074 -16.43 -46.32 5.90
C CYS A 1074 -16.26 -46.22 7.44
N GLN A 1075 -17.13 -46.86 8.22
CA GLN A 1075 -17.20 -46.76 9.69
C GLN A 1075 -17.45 -48.15 10.30
N CYS A 1076 -17.13 -48.32 11.58
CA CYS A 1076 -17.46 -49.54 12.35
C CYS A 1076 -18.98 -49.65 12.57
N GLN A 1077 -19.53 -50.87 12.60
CA GLN A 1077 -20.86 -51.14 13.16
C GLN A 1077 -20.73 -51.71 14.57
N ALA A 1078 -21.17 -50.95 15.58
CA ALA A 1078 -21.06 -51.32 17.00
C ALA A 1078 -19.61 -51.62 17.44
N ASP A 1079 -19.40 -51.86 18.73
CA ASP A 1079 -18.06 -52.09 19.32
C ASP A 1079 -17.44 -53.46 18.92
N HIS A 1080 -17.74 -53.97 17.73
CA HIS A 1080 -17.20 -55.23 17.19
C HIS A 1080 -16.20 -54.96 16.06
N ASP A 1081 -15.10 -55.70 16.07
CA ASP A 1081 -14.06 -55.66 15.04
C ASP A 1081 -14.66 -55.94 13.65
N ASP A 1082 -14.31 -55.12 12.65
CA ASP A 1082 -14.48 -55.47 11.23
C ASP A 1082 -13.18 -56.14 10.76
N PRO A 1083 -13.07 -57.49 10.82
CA PRO A 1083 -11.83 -58.20 10.53
C PRO A 1083 -11.37 -57.99 9.09
N ILE A 1084 -12.29 -57.68 8.17
CA ILE A 1084 -11.95 -57.44 6.76
C ILE A 1084 -11.22 -56.10 6.64
N LEU A 1085 -11.73 -55.04 7.26
CA LEU A 1085 -11.11 -53.73 7.24
C LEU A 1085 -9.76 -53.73 7.98
N ILE A 1086 -9.66 -54.36 9.16
CA ILE A 1086 -8.39 -54.49 9.90
C ILE A 1086 -7.35 -55.25 9.08
N SER A 1087 -7.72 -56.39 8.50
CA SER A 1087 -6.82 -57.19 7.64
C SER A 1087 -6.33 -56.36 6.46
N THR A 1088 -7.24 -55.61 5.82
CA THR A 1088 -6.92 -54.74 4.68
C THR A 1088 -5.93 -53.64 5.05
N LEU A 1089 -6.16 -52.94 6.17
CA LEU A 1089 -5.24 -51.90 6.66
C LEU A 1089 -3.86 -52.50 7.02
N SER A 1090 -3.85 -53.69 7.62
CA SER A 1090 -2.62 -54.39 8.02
C SER A 1090 -1.78 -54.81 6.81
N GLU A 1091 -2.41 -55.24 5.72
CA GLU A 1091 -1.73 -55.53 4.46
C GLU A 1091 -1.03 -54.29 3.89
N VAL A 1092 -1.68 -53.12 3.94
CA VAL A 1092 -1.07 -51.85 3.49
C VAL A 1092 0.14 -51.47 4.35
N VAL A 1093 -0.01 -51.53 5.68
CA VAL A 1093 1.10 -51.23 6.61
C VAL A 1093 2.31 -52.15 6.37
N LYS A 1094 2.06 -53.44 6.11
CA LYS A 1094 3.12 -54.44 5.91
C LYS A 1094 4.08 -54.07 4.78
N PHE A 1095 3.58 -53.64 3.62
CA PHE A 1095 4.47 -53.27 2.50
C PHE A 1095 4.98 -51.84 2.56
N LEU A 1096 4.38 -50.96 3.38
CA LEU A 1096 4.89 -49.61 3.62
C LEU A 1096 6.05 -49.57 4.64
N ASN A 1097 6.25 -50.61 5.45
CA ASN A 1097 7.27 -50.67 6.51
C ASN A 1097 8.54 -51.46 6.14
N VAL A 1098 8.98 -51.42 4.87
CA VAL A 1098 10.22 -52.05 4.41
C VAL A 1098 11.43 -51.12 4.64
N VAL A 1099 12.44 -51.54 5.42
CA VAL A 1099 13.69 -50.78 5.66
C VAL A 1099 14.65 -50.93 4.46
N GLN A 1100 14.76 -49.88 3.64
CA GLN A 1100 15.67 -49.85 2.49
C GLN A 1100 17.04 -49.29 2.89
N LEU A 1101 17.99 -50.17 3.23
CA LEU A 1101 19.34 -49.79 3.71
C LEU A 1101 20.26 -49.14 2.65
N HIS A 1102 19.87 -49.15 1.37
CA HIS A 1102 20.68 -48.65 0.26
C HIS A 1102 20.32 -47.20 -0.20
N LYS A 1103 19.18 -46.64 0.24
CA LYS A 1103 18.81 -45.25 -0.08
C LYS A 1103 19.46 -44.27 0.92
N ARG A 1104 20.43 -43.48 0.44
CA ARG A 1104 21.11 -42.43 1.23
C ARG A 1104 20.17 -41.22 1.45
N PRO A 1105 20.12 -40.59 2.64
CA PRO A 1105 19.59 -39.24 2.79
C PRO A 1105 20.49 -38.25 2.03
N ALA A 1106 19.93 -37.48 1.09
CA ALA A 1106 20.68 -36.49 0.34
C ALA A 1106 21.09 -35.32 1.25
N ILE A 1107 22.38 -35.21 1.57
CA ILE A 1107 22.95 -33.99 2.18
C ILE A 1107 23.03 -32.93 1.08
N ARG A 1108 22.25 -31.85 1.20
CA ARG A 1108 22.30 -30.71 0.28
C ARG A 1108 23.62 -29.94 0.46
N PHE A 1109 24.66 -30.35 -0.28
CA PHE A 1109 25.67 -29.42 -0.75
C PHE A 1109 25.43 -29.21 -2.24
N GLN A 1110 25.19 -27.95 -2.64
CA GLN A 1110 25.10 -27.61 -4.05
C GLN A 1110 26.50 -27.66 -4.65
N GLU A 1111 26.81 -28.74 -5.37
CA GLU A 1111 27.77 -28.68 -6.46
C GLU A 1111 27.15 -29.30 -7.71
N LYS A 1112 27.23 -28.52 -8.80
CA LYS A 1112 26.86 -28.93 -10.14
C LYS A 1112 27.96 -29.84 -10.66
N GLU A 1113 27.63 -31.09 -10.95
CA GLU A 1113 28.24 -31.82 -12.08
C GLU A 1113 27.35 -33.00 -12.52
N LYS A 1114 27.30 -33.20 -13.83
CA LYS A 1114 26.80 -34.39 -14.56
C LYS A 1114 28.06 -35.13 -15.09
N PRO A 1115 28.07 -36.40 -15.55
CA PRO A 1115 26.94 -37.27 -15.96
C PRO A 1115 27.11 -38.81 -15.69
N ASN A 1116 26.17 -39.62 -16.24
CA ASN A 1116 26.29 -41.00 -16.78
C ASN A 1116 25.73 -42.24 -16.02
N THR A 1117 24.62 -42.77 -16.59
CA THR A 1117 24.23 -44.15 -16.99
C THR A 1117 24.67 -45.45 -16.26
N LEU A 1118 23.66 -46.35 -16.11
CA LEU A 1118 23.64 -47.83 -15.81
C LEU A 1118 23.90 -48.18 -14.33
N ASP A 1119 23.12 -49.00 -13.59
CA ASP A 1119 22.28 -50.19 -13.85
C ASP A 1119 21.15 -50.34 -12.78
N GLY A 1120 20.24 -51.31 -12.97
CA GLY A 1120 18.96 -51.51 -12.25
C GLY A 1120 18.98 -51.82 -10.72
N PRO A 1121 17.80 -52.00 -10.07
CA PRO A 1121 17.68 -52.02 -8.62
C PRO A 1121 17.99 -53.41 -8.04
N ASP A 1122 19.21 -53.59 -7.54
CA ASP A 1122 19.54 -54.68 -6.61
C ASP A 1122 18.78 -54.47 -5.29
N ARG A 1123 17.79 -55.32 -5.02
CA ARG A 1123 17.04 -55.40 -3.75
C ARG A 1123 17.95 -55.91 -2.63
N ASN A 1124 18.62 -55.01 -1.92
CA ASN A 1124 19.31 -55.33 -0.66
C ASN A 1124 18.69 -54.51 0.49
N GLY A 1125 17.84 -55.14 1.29
CA GLY A 1125 17.24 -54.61 2.50
C GLY A 1125 17.24 -55.68 3.61
N LEU A 1126 17.31 -55.25 4.87
CA LEU A 1126 17.23 -56.16 6.01
C LEU A 1126 15.77 -56.54 6.26
N GLU A 1127 15.38 -57.76 5.92
CA GLU A 1127 14.08 -58.32 6.29
C GLU A 1127 14.13 -58.91 7.71
N TYR A 1128 13.24 -58.47 8.60
CA TYR A 1128 13.10 -59.01 9.95
C TYR A 1128 11.68 -59.58 10.14
N LYS A 1129 11.54 -60.61 10.98
CA LYS A 1129 10.29 -61.37 11.14
C LYS A 1129 9.39 -60.90 12.29
N SER A 1130 9.74 -59.80 12.97
CA SER A 1130 8.98 -59.33 14.13
C SER A 1130 7.68 -58.63 13.69
N PRO A 1131 6.51 -59.03 14.23
CA PRO A 1131 5.25 -58.32 14.02
C PRO A 1131 5.16 -57.02 14.83
N GLU A 1132 6.10 -56.75 15.73
CA GLU A 1132 6.11 -55.57 16.60
C GLU A 1132 6.80 -54.37 15.93
N PRO A 1133 6.31 -53.12 16.18
CA PRO A 1133 6.87 -51.93 15.56
C PRO A 1133 8.24 -51.58 16.13
N LEU A 1134 9.17 -51.26 15.23
CA LEU A 1134 10.51 -50.74 15.55
C LEU A 1134 10.42 -49.42 16.32
N SER A 1135 11.13 -49.33 17.44
CA SER A 1135 11.31 -48.13 18.23
C SER A 1135 12.50 -47.29 17.76
N SER A 1136 13.58 -47.95 17.36
CA SER A 1136 14.78 -47.32 16.78
C SER A 1136 15.61 -48.35 16.03
N VAL A 1137 16.33 -47.89 15.01
CA VAL A 1137 17.39 -48.66 14.31
C VAL A 1137 18.70 -47.92 14.53
N SER A 1138 19.72 -48.63 15.03
CA SER A 1138 21.08 -48.10 15.18
C SER A 1138 22.01 -48.87 14.27
N VAL A 1139 22.83 -48.17 13.48
CA VAL A 1139 23.81 -48.79 12.58
C VAL A 1139 25.20 -48.27 12.94
N TYR A 1140 26.14 -49.19 13.15
CA TYR A 1140 27.50 -48.87 13.56
C TYR A 1140 28.48 -49.04 12.41
N TYR A 1141 29.27 -48.00 12.21
CA TYR A 1141 30.32 -47.90 11.20
C TYR A 1141 31.66 -47.64 11.87
N ASN A 1142 32.74 -47.87 11.11
CA ASN A 1142 34.07 -47.52 11.55
C ASN A 1142 34.33 -46.04 11.26
N LEU A 1143 35.00 -45.32 12.17
CA LEU A 1143 35.36 -43.92 11.95
C LEU A 1143 36.19 -43.72 10.67
N TYR A 1144 37.02 -44.71 10.31
CA TYR A 1144 37.88 -44.69 9.13
C TYR A 1144 37.20 -45.22 7.85
N ASP A 1145 35.94 -45.66 7.94
CA ASP A 1145 35.10 -45.99 6.78
C ASP A 1145 34.45 -44.71 6.24
N THR A 1146 35.26 -43.82 5.66
CA THR A 1146 34.79 -42.52 5.14
C THR A 1146 33.72 -42.64 4.06
N GLY A 1147 33.66 -43.79 3.38
CA GLY A 1147 32.62 -44.13 2.41
C GLY A 1147 31.35 -44.74 2.99
N HIS A 1148 31.32 -45.04 4.31
CA HIS A 1148 30.26 -45.78 5.00
C HIS A 1148 29.88 -47.07 4.26
N LYS A 1149 30.89 -47.77 3.73
CA LYS A 1149 30.71 -48.96 2.89
C LYS A 1149 30.47 -50.24 3.68
N TYR A 1150 30.89 -50.26 4.94
CA TYR A 1150 30.91 -51.46 5.79
C TYR A 1150 30.25 -51.20 7.14
N PRO A 1151 28.90 -51.07 7.19
CA PRO A 1151 28.20 -51.17 8.46
C PRO A 1151 28.37 -52.59 9.00
N PHE A 1152 28.91 -52.74 10.20
CA PHE A 1152 29.25 -54.08 10.74
C PHE A 1152 28.28 -54.55 11.84
N LEU A 1153 27.45 -53.64 12.38
CA LEU A 1153 26.40 -53.96 13.34
C LEU A 1153 25.14 -53.13 13.08
N VAL A 1154 23.98 -53.79 13.08
CA VAL A 1154 22.65 -53.17 13.08
C VAL A 1154 21.89 -53.64 14.32
N VAL A 1155 21.37 -52.69 15.09
CA VAL A 1155 20.56 -52.97 16.29
C VAL A 1155 19.14 -52.49 16.05
N LEU A 1156 18.19 -53.41 16.14
CA LEU A 1156 16.76 -53.17 16.03
C LEU A 1156 16.15 -53.18 17.43
N LYS A 1157 15.61 -52.05 17.88
CA LYS A 1157 14.84 -51.99 19.14
C LYS A 1157 13.35 -51.98 18.83
N PHE A 1158 12.53 -52.65 19.62
CA PHE A 1158 11.08 -52.76 19.42
C PHE A 1158 10.29 -52.08 20.54
N LYS A 1159 9.13 -51.49 20.23
CA LYS A 1159 8.20 -50.90 21.23
C LYS A 1159 7.29 -51.99 21.80
N ASN A 1160 7.68 -52.62 22.90
CA ASN A 1160 6.88 -53.72 23.49
C ASN A 1160 6.82 -53.76 25.03
N GLY A 1161 6.99 -52.64 25.73
CA GLY A 1161 6.91 -52.59 27.20
C GLY A 1161 8.04 -53.34 27.93
N LYS A 1162 8.93 -54.04 27.22
CA LYS A 1162 10.12 -54.73 27.75
C LYS A 1162 11.44 -54.31 27.08
N ASN A 1163 11.41 -53.39 26.10
CA ASN A 1163 12.59 -52.88 25.37
C ASN A 1163 13.55 -54.01 24.92
N THR A 1164 13.06 -54.92 24.08
CA THR A 1164 13.91 -55.97 23.50
C THR A 1164 14.71 -55.44 22.31
N GLU A 1165 15.98 -55.84 22.21
CA GLU A 1165 16.93 -55.43 21.17
C GLU A 1165 17.43 -56.65 20.40
N ASP A 1166 17.28 -56.62 19.07
CA ASP A 1166 17.86 -57.61 18.17
C ASP A 1166 19.14 -57.04 17.54
N PHE A 1167 20.23 -57.78 17.64
CA PHE A 1167 21.53 -57.42 17.07
C PHE A 1167 21.75 -58.23 15.78
N TYR A 1168 22.17 -57.57 14.71
CA TYR A 1168 22.49 -58.18 13.42
C TYR A 1168 23.91 -57.79 13.03
N LYS A 1169 24.74 -58.78 12.72
CA LYS A 1169 26.10 -58.58 12.23
C LYS A 1169 26.17 -58.81 10.72
N LEU A 1170 27.13 -58.19 10.07
CA LEU A 1170 27.40 -58.43 8.66
C LEU A 1170 28.00 -59.83 8.49
N LYS A 1171 27.59 -60.61 7.48
CA LYS A 1171 28.11 -61.98 7.28
C LYS A 1171 29.58 -62.04 6.83
N GLY A 1172 30.11 -60.95 6.29
CA GLY A 1172 31.48 -60.86 5.78
C GLY A 1172 31.74 -59.51 5.13
N LYS A 1173 33.01 -59.11 4.99
CA LYS A 1173 33.43 -57.79 4.48
C LYS A 1173 32.81 -57.41 3.12
N ASP A 1174 32.68 -58.38 2.22
CA ASP A 1174 32.08 -58.18 0.89
C ASP A 1174 30.63 -58.69 0.79
N ALA A 1175 30.06 -59.17 1.90
CA ALA A 1175 28.69 -59.66 1.94
C ALA A 1175 27.71 -58.48 2.08
N LYS A 1176 26.68 -58.43 1.23
CA LYS A 1176 25.54 -57.51 1.37
C LYS A 1176 24.40 -58.11 2.21
N GLU A 1177 24.67 -59.23 2.87
CA GLU A 1177 23.72 -59.99 3.69
C GLU A 1177 24.03 -59.86 5.18
N TRP A 1178 22.96 -59.80 5.95
CA TRP A 1178 22.98 -59.63 7.40
C TRP A 1178 22.51 -60.89 8.09
N GLU A 1179 23.11 -61.23 9.21
CA GLU A 1179 22.66 -62.32 10.05
C GLU A 1179 22.35 -61.83 11.47
N LYS A 1180 21.21 -62.29 12.01
CA LYS A 1180 20.86 -62.04 13.41
C LYS A 1180 21.89 -62.75 14.27
N MET A 1181 22.48 -62.04 15.22
CA MET A 1181 23.43 -62.60 16.17
C MET A 1181 22.70 -63.58 17.09
N ASP A 1182 23.31 -64.75 17.27
CA ASP A 1182 22.73 -65.87 17.99
C ASP A 1182 23.19 -65.87 19.45
N GLU A 1183 22.26 -66.09 20.38
CA GLU A 1183 22.50 -65.94 21.83
C GLU A 1183 23.52 -66.94 22.40
N ASP A 1184 23.74 -68.06 21.73
CA ASP A 1184 24.66 -69.12 22.19
C ASP A 1184 26.03 -69.00 21.49
N SER A 1185 26.04 -68.86 20.16
CA SER A 1185 27.29 -68.80 19.38
C SER A 1185 27.97 -67.43 19.35
N ASP A 1186 27.20 -66.33 19.49
CA ASP A 1186 27.74 -64.96 19.60
C ASP A 1186 27.73 -64.44 21.05
N LYS A 1187 27.51 -65.33 22.02
CA LYS A 1187 27.31 -64.98 23.44
C LYS A 1187 28.35 -64.03 24.01
N ASP A 1188 29.63 -64.27 23.71
CA ASP A 1188 30.73 -63.45 24.23
C ASP A 1188 30.70 -62.02 23.67
N ILE A 1189 30.33 -61.86 22.39
CA ILE A 1189 30.22 -60.55 21.74
C ILE A 1189 28.92 -59.85 22.18
N LEU A 1190 27.79 -60.57 22.21
CA LEU A 1190 26.50 -60.03 22.67
C LEU A 1190 26.55 -59.58 24.13
N THR A 1191 27.27 -60.29 24.99
CA THR A 1191 27.46 -59.88 26.40
C THR A 1191 28.21 -58.56 26.50
N LYS A 1192 29.19 -58.32 25.63
CA LYS A 1192 29.91 -57.04 25.52
C LYS A 1192 29.04 -55.94 24.92
N LEU A 1193 28.29 -56.22 23.85
CA LEU A 1193 27.40 -55.27 23.18
C LEU A 1193 26.14 -54.87 23.98
N ARG A 1194 25.83 -55.56 25.08
CA ARG A 1194 24.69 -55.24 25.95
C ARG A 1194 25.06 -54.40 27.18
N LYS A 1195 26.35 -54.17 27.41
CA LYS A 1195 26.83 -53.39 28.56
C LYS A 1195 27.64 -52.20 28.09
N ASP A 1196 27.26 -51.02 28.55
CA ASP A 1196 27.88 -49.76 28.13
C ASP A 1196 29.40 -49.70 28.36
N ASP A 1197 29.92 -50.36 29.39
CA ASP A 1197 31.35 -50.38 29.74
C ASP A 1197 32.20 -51.34 28.88
N THR A 1198 31.56 -52.26 28.15
CA THR A 1198 32.23 -53.25 27.30
C THR A 1198 31.75 -53.22 25.85
N PHE A 1199 30.81 -52.32 25.52
CA PHE A 1199 30.20 -52.15 24.21
C PHE A 1199 31.25 -51.98 23.09
N GLU A 1200 32.22 -51.11 23.31
CA GLU A 1200 33.29 -50.81 22.35
C GLU A 1200 34.20 -52.00 22.09
N ASN A 1201 34.45 -52.83 23.12
CA ASN A 1201 35.19 -54.09 22.95
C ASN A 1201 34.41 -55.07 22.08
N GLY A 1202 33.07 -55.10 22.21
CA GLY A 1202 32.20 -55.90 21.35
C GLY A 1202 32.25 -55.44 19.88
N LEU A 1203 32.28 -54.12 19.64
CA LEU A 1203 32.44 -53.56 18.28
C LEU A 1203 33.83 -53.86 17.70
N TYR A 1204 34.88 -53.78 18.51
CA TYR A 1204 36.24 -54.12 18.11
C TYR A 1204 36.35 -55.59 17.68
N ASP A 1205 35.79 -56.50 18.48
CA ASP A 1205 35.77 -57.93 18.18
C ASP A 1205 35.01 -58.21 16.87
N LEU A 1206 33.84 -57.57 16.66
CA LEU A 1206 33.08 -57.67 15.40
C LEU A 1206 33.88 -57.21 14.19
N ARG A 1207 34.52 -56.04 14.27
CA ARG A 1207 35.36 -55.52 13.19
C ARG A 1207 36.52 -56.46 12.87
N LYS A 1208 37.19 -56.95 13.91
CA LYS A 1208 38.33 -57.87 13.76
C LYS A 1208 37.90 -59.18 13.11
N ASN A 1209 36.74 -59.72 13.50
CA ASN A 1209 36.16 -60.93 12.91
C ASN A 1209 35.79 -60.74 11.42
N LEU A 1210 35.52 -59.50 10.98
CA LEU A 1210 35.24 -59.17 9.59
C LEU A 1210 36.49 -58.81 8.76
N GLU A 1211 37.70 -58.86 9.34
CA GLU A 1211 38.98 -58.53 8.67
C GLU A 1211 38.99 -57.15 7.97
N ILE A 1212 38.30 -56.17 8.55
CA ILE A 1212 38.21 -54.81 8.01
C ILE A 1212 39.39 -53.95 8.51
N ASN A 1213 40.42 -53.84 7.67
CA ASN A 1213 41.57 -52.97 7.86
C ASN A 1213 41.44 -51.68 7.03
N PHE A 1214 41.85 -50.54 7.60
CA PHE A 1214 41.87 -49.22 6.94
C PHE A 1214 43.32 -48.70 6.93
N ASP A 1215 43.79 -48.21 5.79
CA ASP A 1215 45.12 -47.59 5.65
C ASP A 1215 45.15 -46.23 6.35
N LYS A 1216 46.06 -46.06 7.32
CA LYS A 1216 46.13 -44.84 8.15
C LYS A 1216 46.72 -43.62 7.41
N ASP A 1217 47.39 -43.81 6.28
CA ASP A 1217 48.30 -42.78 5.73
C ASP A 1217 47.68 -41.77 4.76
N ASN A 1218 46.36 -41.79 4.49
CA ASN A 1218 45.77 -40.82 3.55
C ASN A 1218 44.27 -40.56 3.76
N ILE A 1219 43.83 -40.39 5.01
CA ILE A 1219 42.41 -40.13 5.31
C ILE A 1219 42.28 -38.93 6.23
N THR A 1220 41.62 -37.87 5.74
CA THR A 1220 41.14 -36.77 6.59
C THR A 1220 39.75 -37.15 7.11
N PRO A 1221 39.57 -37.44 8.41
CA PRO A 1221 38.23 -37.70 8.96
C PRO A 1221 37.34 -36.45 8.85
N LEU A 1222 36.02 -36.66 8.81
CA LEU A 1222 35.02 -35.58 8.71
C LEU A 1222 35.10 -34.58 9.89
N PHE A 1223 35.80 -34.94 10.97
CA PHE A 1223 36.13 -34.11 12.13
C PHE A 1223 37.62 -34.23 12.46
N LYS A 1224 38.29 -33.07 12.60
CA LYS A 1224 39.70 -32.95 12.95
C LYS A 1224 39.90 -33.19 14.46
N ALA A 1225 40.59 -34.28 14.82
CA ALA A 1225 40.91 -34.64 16.21
C ALA A 1225 42.34 -34.16 16.55
N ASP A 1226 42.56 -32.85 16.49
CA ASP A 1226 43.88 -32.23 16.63
C ASP A 1226 44.27 -32.07 18.12
N GLU A 1227 44.05 -33.04 19.01
CA GLU A 1227 44.55 -32.98 20.41
C GLU A 1227 44.43 -34.29 21.23
N CYS A 1228 44.58 -35.47 20.62
CA CYS A 1228 44.61 -36.74 21.36
C CYS A 1228 45.86 -37.56 20.98
N THR A 1229 46.81 -37.69 21.91
CA THR A 1229 47.88 -38.69 21.82
C THR A 1229 47.27 -40.09 21.83
N GLU A 1230 47.76 -40.96 20.94
CA GLU A 1230 47.37 -42.38 20.80
C GLU A 1230 47.25 -43.06 22.17
N ASP A 1231 46.05 -43.55 22.49
CA ASP A 1231 45.81 -44.84 23.16
C ASP A 1231 44.36 -45.05 23.70
N ASN A 1232 43.37 -44.19 23.45
CA ASN A 1232 41.98 -44.51 23.84
C ASN A 1232 40.86 -43.95 22.92
N VAL A 1233 40.25 -44.88 22.15
CA VAL A 1233 38.88 -44.95 21.56
C VAL A 1233 38.49 -44.06 20.34
N ASP A 1234 38.11 -44.72 19.22
CA ASP A 1234 37.65 -44.13 17.93
C ASP A 1234 36.41 -44.84 17.31
N TRP A 1235 35.16 -44.52 17.70
CA TRP A 1235 33.93 -45.05 17.04
C TRP A 1235 32.78 -44.02 16.99
N VAL A 1236 31.86 -44.16 16.02
CA VAL A 1236 30.70 -43.25 15.84
C VAL A 1236 29.40 -44.06 15.78
N ALA A 1237 28.44 -43.73 16.65
CA ALA A 1237 27.08 -44.27 16.62
C ALA A 1237 26.13 -43.27 15.94
N ILE A 1238 25.37 -43.72 14.94
CA ILE A 1238 24.30 -42.95 14.32
C ILE A 1238 22.97 -43.61 14.70
N GLY A 1239 22.24 -43.00 15.64
CA GLY A 1239 20.94 -43.47 16.08
C GLY A 1239 19.82 -42.49 15.72
N ALA A 1240 18.72 -42.99 15.16
CA ALA A 1240 17.47 -42.24 15.03
C ALA A 1240 16.53 -42.63 16.19
N GLY A 1241 16.35 -41.72 17.16
CA GLY A 1241 15.45 -41.91 18.30
C GLY A 1241 14.39 -40.81 18.38
N GLY A 1242 13.11 -41.20 18.51
CA GLY A 1242 11.99 -40.29 18.70
C GLY A 1242 11.61 -40.13 20.17
N GLY A 1243 11.74 -38.92 20.72
CA GLY A 1243 11.21 -38.50 22.02
C GLY A 1243 10.40 -37.21 21.86
N GLY A 1244 9.21 -37.15 22.49
CA GLY A 1244 8.13 -36.19 22.17
C GLY A 1244 8.17 -34.80 22.83
N GLY A 1245 7.37 -33.89 22.27
CA GLY A 1245 6.97 -32.58 22.85
C GLY A 1245 7.10 -31.38 21.89
N LEU A 1246 5.97 -30.89 21.35
CA LEU A 1246 5.80 -29.76 20.40
C LEU A 1246 6.39 -28.42 20.92
N VAL A 1247 6.79 -27.40 20.12
CA VAL A 1247 6.00 -26.59 19.16
C VAL A 1247 6.93 -25.77 18.24
N GLY A 1248 6.64 -25.74 16.93
CA GLY A 1248 6.85 -24.58 16.05
C GLY A 1248 8.26 -24.32 15.49
N VAL A 1249 8.34 -24.41 14.16
CA VAL A 1249 9.47 -24.01 13.28
C VAL A 1249 10.59 -25.06 13.16
N GLY A 1250 10.59 -25.78 12.04
CA GLY A 1250 11.74 -26.50 11.49
C GLY A 1250 12.26 -27.67 12.33
N THR A 1251 11.69 -28.86 12.18
CA THR A 1251 12.33 -30.07 12.73
C THR A 1251 13.49 -30.51 11.84
N ILE A 1252 14.66 -29.96 12.18
CA ILE A 1252 15.94 -30.66 12.14
C ILE A 1252 15.71 -32.04 12.76
N VAL A 1253 16.00 -33.13 12.04
CA VAL A 1253 16.32 -34.38 12.71
C VAL A 1253 17.59 -34.09 13.50
N THR A 1254 17.48 -33.87 14.81
CA THR A 1254 18.65 -33.84 15.67
C THR A 1254 19.25 -35.23 15.65
N ILE A 1255 20.25 -35.44 14.79
CA ILE A 1255 21.18 -36.55 14.88
C ILE A 1255 21.90 -36.35 16.22
N SER A 1256 21.58 -37.19 17.20
CA SER A 1256 22.39 -37.24 18.42
C SER A 1256 23.60 -38.10 18.11
N VAL A 1257 24.72 -37.47 17.75
CA VAL A 1257 26.02 -38.14 17.71
C VAL A 1257 26.54 -38.16 19.15
N PHE A 1258 26.54 -39.32 19.79
CA PHE A 1258 27.17 -39.48 21.10
C PHE A 1258 28.63 -39.90 20.90
N VAL A 1259 29.57 -39.10 21.42
CA VAL A 1259 30.95 -39.52 21.68
C VAL A 1259 31.03 -39.76 23.19
N SER A 1260 31.23 -41.01 23.60
CA SER A 1260 31.24 -41.38 25.02
C SER A 1260 32.56 -41.00 25.68
N LYS A 1261 32.55 -40.02 26.60
CA LYS A 1261 33.58 -39.80 27.63
C LYS A 1261 32.89 -39.64 28.99
N LYS A 1262 33.33 -40.40 30.01
CA LYS A 1262 32.60 -40.60 31.27
C LYS A 1262 32.89 -39.49 32.32
N LEU A 1263 31.82 -39.11 33.07
CA LEU A 1263 31.71 -38.44 34.40
C LEU A 1263 31.78 -36.89 34.43
N ALA A 1264 30.98 -36.11 35.19
CA ALA A 1264 29.87 -36.33 36.13
C ALA A 1264 29.28 -34.97 36.61
N VAL A 1265 28.03 -34.98 37.11
CA VAL A 1265 27.48 -34.15 38.22
C VAL A 1265 26.92 -32.72 37.95
N THR A 1266 25.62 -32.60 38.28
CA THR A 1266 24.78 -31.42 38.63
C THR A 1266 24.49 -30.33 37.61
N ALA A 1267 23.29 -30.42 37.03
CA ALA A 1267 22.52 -29.28 36.54
C ALA A 1267 21.38 -29.00 37.54
N ALA A 1268 21.34 -27.80 38.14
CA ALA A 1268 20.13 -27.14 38.62
C ALA A 1268 20.48 -25.79 39.26
N THR A 1269 20.15 -24.69 38.58
CA THR A 1269 19.46 -23.46 39.06
C THR A 1269 19.92 -22.21 38.31
N THR A 1270 18.93 -21.35 38.00
CA THR A 1270 19.00 -20.05 37.27
C THR A 1270 19.18 -20.21 35.76
N VAL A 1271 18.25 -19.80 34.87
CA VAL A 1271 17.38 -18.61 34.75
C VAL A 1271 16.21 -19.08 33.84
N ALA A 1272 14.90 -19.09 34.15
CA ALA A 1272 14.02 -18.16 34.85
C ALA A 1272 14.11 -16.71 34.36
N ALA A 1273 13.13 -16.30 33.55
CA ALA A 1273 12.71 -14.91 33.26
C ALA A 1273 13.17 -14.26 31.93
N ALA A 1274 12.38 -14.50 30.87
CA ALA A 1274 11.93 -13.51 29.88
C ALA A 1274 10.87 -14.22 28.99
N ALA A 1275 9.61 -14.36 29.40
CA ALA A 1275 8.66 -13.26 29.39
C ALA A 1275 7.48 -13.51 30.33
N ALA A 1276 7.58 -12.93 31.53
CA ALA A 1276 6.48 -12.37 32.30
C ALA A 1276 7.03 -11.09 32.96
N ALA A 1277 6.31 -9.96 32.80
CA ALA A 1277 6.57 -8.57 33.23
C ALA A 1277 7.43 -7.71 32.26
N ALA A 1278 6.93 -6.83 31.38
CA ALA A 1278 5.71 -6.00 31.36
C ALA A 1278 4.38 -6.77 31.27
N ALA A 1279 3.47 -6.77 32.26
CA ALA A 1279 3.29 -5.90 33.43
C ALA A 1279 4.46 -5.88 34.44
N ALA A 1280 5.20 -4.78 34.61
CA ALA A 1280 4.90 -3.38 34.26
C ALA A 1280 5.17 -2.97 32.81
#